data_AF-Q7QCW2-F1
#
_entry.id   AF-Q7QCW2-F1
#
_cell.length_a   1.000
_cell.length_b   1.000
_cell.length_c   1.000
_cell.angle_alpha   90.00
_cell.angle_beta   90.00
_cell.angle_gamma   90.00
#
_symmetry.space_group_name_H-M   'P 1'
#
loop_
_entity.id
_entity.type
_entity.pdbx_description
1 polymer ?
#
loop_
_entity_poly.entity_id
_entity_poly.type
_entity_poly.pdbx_seq_one_letter_code
_entity_poly.pdbx_strand_id
1 'polypeptide(L)'
;MEDDDVADFFDFSKPFKRTVVSGGYINGAVKPQKLNIQTLPERAHQGTEYAEKFCREEEARLMEGWVDETLNKSTASRLEQVDDMSSVMEEDTQHLQRVRAKELMEPLFSRYNFTVTPNRLTIHQSKQDILKAIRENPVVVLQGMTGCGKTTQVPQYLLEDAYNRKEWCNIVVTQPRKIAASSIARRVAEERNCALGSLVGFKVGLKEMVSEDTRLTYVTTGVLLNKLITSKSISSYTHIILDEVHEREVDMDFLLIIVRRLLATMRNTKIILMSATIESSEFAQYFKIPGPNSLFAPQLAVSNVTQHDVSVYYLEDLEKLRVDFTIKYEQPDVHEKMYFLAAKVAVVCDRFIDEFESASTIDYKPSIIMFLPGINEIERMAEVLRNFLGDSNVNSQEQTKFTILKLHSMLPSEEQALVFTKPSPGYRKVILSTNIAESSITIPDVKFVIDFCLHRVLVADTLNNFTTLRTQWASRNNCIQRAGRCGRVMNGRVYRLVNKHFFEHGMAQSIEPEMVRCPLSNVVLKTKLLDMGPPHTILALAMSPPNLSDVSNTVLQLKELGALLRTAKGVYDLQDGDITYLGNIMSTLPLDIHLAKLVVLGYVFSVLEEAIVIAAGMNVKNIFCQLRTIEALRVKRHFANGSASDGIAILNAYNWWRSIREQGTGGDTTDWCNRYMLDRKSLIEMAELVQEITMRLKTANIRVVSGANNARWTDRERTVVLKVVMAGAFYPNYFIPTCVTDRELSDKMVYTEIGGRDPFSTVFFCGFDHSNYIGPLYRNEIRALLTERKPTSEKHQVKVEFERSTNKIFVQFQYPPDQQSGKSLYEERNSADRVHPGVYEAIKLRQLRHNQSELLVMHHNDAVAYATEHRLGVWRNHEWHPRSVEIPNAHLSVEPPIHWNRVTATVTHVEHPNKFYLRPHDEKNDNIYHDIMEKLNGCDAVLRAFPEGYAFKQRDIVAAPLPNMVTGKMARAKLLQQCLVRGVEHWTVFFMDFGLTAGVSVKSFRQLRGTPLDMFTKFPDRVFLASLAEVQPSAVRSPKDVWMEETIKHFRQLVHGQQFDVEVYSVVNRVTMVVLRHNPDDPIDLTVNRALINSHHAQLSEESYMSKMNHEKRKRVQFEMELDPMYKTQILNDISEQQRFLEDDDVDSLELPRDLLKVRLMLRGPYSPLEVKCSSTVFSGYRKPVIIEKESLNSVLLDTNPQNTHEKLLVAGCVNETSNSRLIARMTTMMPNIPGLPALMTLIFAPTCLVKKDPDETRVVGLLAGLGTDPRTGESMYPEHDMSLAVDIAIDDDDIADINALRYTMDSILHGGHNEQTPMFGEYSIESLMVKVKDYLIKILQRDRPIQDNRSMAHDFSWVKENPSTSTSSQKRLRSTAIDIYTKAIFPLYHNLNLRPMTADRMEFLRQHCKDLHLLTQSRVPLPKGGITCRLCNVTLESDHTLRIHFYSKLHCDLELKINYRR
;
A
#
# COMPACT_ATOMS: atom_id res chain seq x y z
N MET A 1 -24.60 -17.25 -50.27
CA MET A 1 -23.25 -17.12 -50.85
C MET A 1 -22.17 -17.55 -49.84
N GLU A 2 -22.43 -18.49 -48.91
CA GLU A 2 -21.44 -18.87 -47.88
C GLU A 2 -21.37 -20.38 -47.54
N ASP A 3 -22.04 -21.28 -48.29
CA ASP A 3 -21.96 -22.73 -47.99
C ASP A 3 -20.73 -23.43 -48.60
N ASP A 4 -20.09 -22.84 -49.61
CA ASP A 4 -18.93 -23.45 -50.27
C ASP A 4 -17.72 -23.52 -49.32
N ASP A 5 -17.46 -22.52 -48.50
CA ASP A 5 -16.28 -22.52 -47.61
C ASP A 5 -16.35 -23.60 -46.52
N VAL A 6 -17.56 -23.90 -46.02
CA VAL A 6 -17.76 -24.94 -45.02
C VAL A 6 -17.63 -26.32 -45.66
N ALA A 7 -18.23 -26.53 -46.83
CA ALA A 7 -18.06 -27.76 -47.59
C ALA A 7 -16.59 -27.97 -48.00
N ASP A 8 -15.90 -26.89 -48.39
CA ASP A 8 -14.47 -26.90 -48.74
C ASP A 8 -13.59 -27.24 -47.53
N PHE A 9 -13.93 -26.74 -46.34
CA PHE A 9 -13.24 -27.07 -45.10
C PHE A 9 -13.37 -28.57 -44.74
N PHE A 10 -14.49 -29.20 -45.09
CA PHE A 10 -14.72 -30.64 -44.91
C PHE A 10 -14.35 -31.47 -46.15
N ASP A 11 -13.73 -30.88 -47.18
CA ASP A 11 -13.18 -31.62 -48.30
C ASP A 11 -11.85 -32.29 -47.89
N PHE A 12 -11.96 -33.48 -47.29
CA PHE A 12 -10.82 -34.30 -46.87
C PHE A 12 -9.93 -34.79 -48.04
N SER A 13 -10.29 -34.53 -49.30
CA SER A 13 -9.40 -34.80 -50.45
C SER A 13 -8.27 -33.78 -50.60
N LYS A 14 -8.39 -32.60 -49.96
CA LYS A 14 -7.34 -31.57 -49.95
C LYS A 14 -6.32 -31.81 -48.84
N PRO A 15 -5.02 -31.57 -49.08
CA PRO A 15 -4.02 -31.65 -48.02
C PRO A 15 -4.24 -30.53 -47.00
N PHE A 16 -4.56 -30.87 -45.75
CA PHE A 16 -4.64 -29.93 -44.64
C PHE A 16 -3.28 -29.26 -44.42
N LYS A 17 -3.15 -28.00 -44.84
CA LYS A 17 -2.00 -27.17 -44.47
C LYS A 17 -2.24 -26.52 -43.11
N ARG A 18 -1.61 -27.09 -42.06
CA ARG A 18 -1.57 -26.46 -40.73
C ARG A 18 -0.79 -25.15 -40.83
N THR A 19 -1.48 -24.03 -40.73
CA THR A 19 -0.88 -22.70 -40.65
C THR A 19 -0.89 -22.22 -39.20
N VAL A 20 0.25 -21.74 -38.71
CA VAL A 20 0.34 -21.10 -37.39
C VAL A 20 -0.12 -19.65 -37.55
N VAL A 21 -1.33 -19.33 -37.11
CA VAL A 21 -1.80 -17.95 -37.08
C VAL A 21 -1.16 -17.27 -35.88
N SER A 22 -0.29 -16.29 -36.14
CA SER A 22 0.37 -15.47 -35.12
C SER A 22 -0.61 -14.42 -34.58
N GLY A 23 -1.56 -14.84 -33.73
CA GLY A 23 -2.48 -13.91 -33.06
C GLY A 23 -3.75 -14.61 -32.61
N GLY A 24 -3.93 -14.75 -31.29
CA GLY A 24 -5.17 -15.28 -30.73
C GLY A 24 -6.32 -14.31 -30.97
N TYR A 25 -7.17 -14.60 -31.95
CA TYR A 25 -8.45 -13.91 -32.20
C TYR A 25 -9.56 -14.32 -31.21
N ILE A 26 -9.22 -14.70 -29.97
CA ILE A 26 -10.24 -14.99 -28.94
C ILE A 26 -10.82 -13.69 -28.36
N ASN A 27 -10.20 -12.54 -28.63
CA ASN A 27 -10.80 -11.24 -28.29
C ASN A 27 -11.82 -10.86 -29.36
N GLY A 28 -12.98 -11.53 -29.36
CA GLY A 28 -14.18 -10.93 -29.91
C GLY A 28 -14.34 -9.58 -29.23
N ALA A 29 -14.01 -8.51 -29.95
CA ALA A 29 -14.13 -7.16 -29.47
C ALA A 29 -15.62 -6.88 -29.28
N VAL A 30 -16.13 -7.20 -28.08
CA VAL A 30 -17.37 -6.61 -27.58
C VAL A 30 -17.19 -5.12 -27.79
N LYS A 31 -18.01 -4.50 -28.64
CA LYS A 31 -18.06 -3.04 -28.71
C LYS A 31 -18.40 -2.62 -27.28
N PRO A 32 -17.48 -2.01 -26.51
CA PRO A 32 -17.83 -1.58 -25.17
C PRO A 32 -19.07 -0.70 -25.35
N GLN A 33 -20.10 -0.94 -24.54
CA GLN A 33 -21.25 -0.05 -24.49
C GLN A 33 -20.72 1.39 -24.42
N LYS A 34 -21.43 2.34 -25.06
CA LYS A 34 -21.11 3.77 -24.93
C LYS A 34 -21.13 4.10 -23.43
N LEU A 35 -19.96 4.06 -22.79
CA LEU A 35 -19.76 4.58 -21.45
C LEU A 35 -20.25 6.03 -21.48
N ASN A 36 -20.86 6.50 -20.41
CA ASN A 36 -21.26 7.90 -20.31
C ASN A 36 -19.96 8.73 -20.28
N ILE A 37 -19.49 9.19 -21.45
CA ILE A 37 -18.17 9.83 -21.60
C ILE A 37 -18.30 11.26 -21.05
N GLN A 38 -18.11 11.41 -19.75
CA GLN A 38 -17.99 12.72 -19.10
C GLN A 38 -16.53 13.18 -19.16
N THR A 39 -16.31 14.45 -19.52
CA THR A 39 -15.00 15.11 -19.52
C THR A 39 -14.83 15.87 -18.21
N LEU A 40 -13.65 15.78 -17.61
CA LEU A 40 -13.29 16.57 -16.44
C LEU A 40 -13.47 18.07 -16.77
N PRO A 41 -14.13 18.87 -15.92
CA PRO A 41 -14.18 20.32 -16.11
C PRO A 41 -12.76 20.90 -16.08
N GLU A 42 -12.46 21.83 -16.99
CA GLU A 42 -11.20 22.58 -16.93
C GLU A 42 -11.29 23.64 -15.83
N ARG A 43 -10.47 23.53 -14.78
CA ARG A 43 -10.26 24.63 -13.83
C ARG A 43 -9.30 25.64 -14.41
N ALA A 44 -9.70 26.92 -14.38
CA ALA A 44 -8.81 28.01 -14.73
C ALA A 44 -7.64 28.08 -13.75
N HIS A 45 -6.42 28.13 -14.28
CA HIS A 45 -5.23 28.48 -13.50
C HIS A 45 -5.32 29.98 -13.16
N GLN A 46 -5.55 30.29 -11.89
CA GLN A 46 -5.84 31.66 -11.42
C GLN A 46 -4.58 32.50 -11.13
N GLY A 47 -3.40 31.90 -11.19
CA GLY A 47 -2.12 32.58 -10.98
C GLY A 47 -1.98 33.25 -9.60
N THR A 48 -1.10 34.25 -9.53
CA THR A 48 -0.67 34.93 -8.30
C THR A 48 -1.12 36.40 -8.21
N GLU A 49 -1.81 36.92 -9.23
CA GLU A 49 -2.24 38.33 -9.32
C GLU A 49 -3.13 38.77 -8.14
N TYR A 50 -3.89 37.83 -7.56
CA TYR A 50 -4.74 38.08 -6.39
C TYR A 50 -3.96 38.63 -5.18
N ALA A 51 -2.67 38.29 -5.08
CA ALA A 51 -1.84 38.65 -3.94
C ALA A 51 -1.55 40.15 -3.89
N GLU A 52 -1.49 40.85 -5.03
CA GLU A 52 -1.18 42.28 -5.07
C GLU A 52 -2.15 43.12 -4.24
N LYS A 53 -3.44 42.78 -4.29
CA LYS A 53 -4.49 43.45 -3.53
C LYS A 53 -4.22 43.33 -2.02
N PHE A 54 -4.00 42.12 -1.53
CA PHE A 54 -3.82 41.85 -0.11
C PHE A 54 -2.47 42.37 0.42
N CYS A 55 -1.43 42.36 -0.41
CA CYS A 55 -0.15 43.00 -0.09
C CYS A 55 -0.31 44.51 0.10
N ARG A 56 -1.07 45.19 -0.76
CA ARG A 56 -1.36 46.64 -0.60
C ARG A 56 -2.19 46.93 0.65
N GLU A 57 -3.20 46.11 0.94
CA GLU A 57 -4.01 46.23 2.16
C GLU A 57 -3.16 46.01 3.42
N GLU A 58 -2.25 45.02 3.40
CA GLU A 58 -1.33 44.78 4.52
C GLU A 58 -0.29 45.91 4.65
N GLU A 59 0.25 46.44 3.55
CA GLU A 59 1.13 47.61 3.59
C GLU A 59 0.45 48.85 4.18
N ALA A 60 -0.82 49.08 3.85
CA ALA A 60 -1.62 50.14 4.45
C ALA A 60 -1.82 49.91 5.96
N ARG A 61 -2.18 48.68 6.36
CA ARG A 61 -2.33 48.29 7.77
C ARG A 61 -1.01 48.46 8.55
N LEU A 62 0.11 48.09 7.94
CA LEU A 62 1.44 48.30 8.49
C LEU A 62 1.73 49.80 8.60
N MET A 63 1.42 50.63 7.59
CA MET A 63 1.58 52.09 7.73
C MET A 63 0.74 52.66 8.86
N GLU A 64 -0.54 52.28 9.00
CA GLU A 64 -1.40 52.73 10.11
C GLU A 64 -0.82 52.37 11.48
N GLY A 65 -0.43 51.11 11.70
CA GLY A 65 0.19 50.69 12.96
C GLY A 65 1.55 51.35 13.25
N TRP A 66 2.23 51.88 12.24
CA TRP A 66 3.47 52.66 12.40
C TRP A 66 3.20 54.14 12.65
N VAL A 67 2.19 54.70 11.98
CA VAL A 67 1.75 56.09 12.11
C VAL A 67 1.08 56.32 13.46
N ASP A 68 0.17 55.45 13.92
CA ASP A 68 -0.54 55.57 15.20
C ASP A 68 0.39 55.59 16.42
N GLU A 69 1.54 54.91 16.36
CA GLU A 69 2.53 54.95 17.45
C GLU A 69 3.44 56.19 17.36
N THR A 70 3.77 56.67 16.15
CA THR A 70 4.43 57.98 15.99
C THR A 70 3.51 59.14 16.36
N LEU A 71 2.20 58.99 16.12
CA LEU A 71 1.17 59.91 16.57
C LEU A 71 1.02 59.81 18.08
N ASN A 72 0.86 58.64 18.70
CA ASN A 72 0.80 58.54 20.17
C ASN A 72 2.05 59.09 20.87
N LYS A 73 3.25 58.96 20.27
CA LYS A 73 4.46 59.63 20.77
C LYS A 73 4.49 61.14 20.51
N SER A 74 3.75 61.66 19.54
CA SER A 74 3.68 63.10 19.20
C SER A 74 2.42 63.82 19.71
N THR A 75 1.31 63.13 19.99
CA THR A 75 0.13 63.62 20.72
C THR A 75 0.37 63.61 22.22
N ALA A 76 1.19 62.69 22.74
CA ALA A 76 1.81 62.84 24.07
C ALA A 76 2.67 64.12 24.16
N SER A 77 3.12 64.68 23.02
CA SER A 77 3.85 65.95 22.96
C SER A 77 2.98 67.16 22.60
N ARG A 78 1.67 67.01 22.34
CA ARG A 78 0.80 68.12 21.88
C ARG A 78 -0.48 68.34 22.66
N LEU A 79 -0.79 67.52 23.66
CA LEU A 79 -1.70 67.91 24.74
C LEU A 79 -0.87 68.57 25.86
N GLU A 80 -0.45 69.80 25.57
CA GLU A 80 -0.12 70.74 26.63
C GLU A 80 -1.40 70.98 27.44
N GLN A 81 -1.32 70.74 28.75
CA GLN A 81 -2.32 71.01 29.79
C GLN A 81 -3.26 69.84 30.17
N VAL A 82 -2.96 69.27 31.35
CA VAL A 82 -3.80 68.42 32.23
C VAL A 82 -3.83 66.91 31.93
N ASP A 83 -2.76 66.18 32.26
CA ASP A 83 -2.73 65.15 33.33
C ASP A 83 -1.42 64.34 33.28
N ASP A 84 -0.64 64.45 34.36
CA ASP A 84 0.74 63.97 34.58
C ASP A 84 0.87 62.43 34.70
N MET A 85 -0.03 61.65 34.11
CA MET A 85 -0.13 60.21 34.37
C MET A 85 0.49 59.31 33.28
N SER A 86 0.64 59.76 32.03
CA SER A 86 1.09 58.91 30.91
C SER A 86 2.62 58.83 30.75
N SER A 87 3.35 59.94 30.98
CA SER A 87 4.82 59.98 30.89
C SER A 87 5.51 59.16 31.99
N VAL A 88 4.92 59.13 33.19
CA VAL A 88 5.45 58.34 34.31
C VAL A 88 5.27 56.84 34.03
N MET A 89 4.18 56.43 33.38
CA MET A 89 3.90 55.02 33.07
C MET A 89 4.89 54.39 32.06
N GLU A 90 5.37 55.14 31.05
CA GLU A 90 6.34 54.63 30.06
C GLU A 90 7.78 54.56 30.60
N GLU A 91 8.21 55.56 31.36
CA GLU A 91 9.52 55.51 32.04
C GLU A 91 9.53 54.45 33.15
N ASP A 92 8.45 54.31 33.92
CA ASP A 92 8.32 53.26 34.93
C ASP A 92 8.28 51.87 34.30
N THR A 93 7.59 51.66 33.17
CA THR A 93 7.59 50.34 32.52
C THR A 93 8.94 49.98 31.92
N GLN A 94 9.66 50.92 31.30
CA GLN A 94 11.03 50.67 30.82
C GLN A 94 12.02 50.49 31.98
N HIS A 95 11.87 51.25 33.07
CA HIS A 95 12.69 51.08 34.27
C HIS A 95 12.41 49.74 34.94
N LEU A 96 11.14 49.37 35.17
CA LEU A 96 10.75 48.05 35.70
C LEU A 96 11.24 46.91 34.82
N GLN A 97 11.17 47.05 33.49
CA GLN A 97 11.71 46.05 32.58
C GLN A 97 13.22 45.94 32.68
N ARG A 98 13.96 47.06 32.78
CA ARG A 98 15.42 47.04 33.00
C ARG A 98 15.79 46.47 34.37
N VAL A 99 15.05 46.80 35.43
CA VAL A 99 15.26 46.27 36.79
C VAL A 99 15.00 44.76 36.80
N ARG A 100 13.84 44.30 36.31
CA ARG A 100 13.54 42.86 36.17
C ARG A 100 14.54 42.13 35.29
N ALA A 101 14.94 42.73 34.16
CA ALA A 101 15.93 42.17 33.26
C ALA A 101 17.27 41.95 33.97
N LYS A 102 17.69 42.93 34.76
CA LYS A 102 18.92 42.87 35.54
C LYS A 102 18.82 41.81 36.64
N GLU A 103 17.74 41.81 37.42
CA GLU A 103 17.47 40.79 38.45
C GLU A 103 17.45 39.36 37.90
N LEU A 104 16.88 39.15 36.71
CA LEU A 104 16.77 37.83 36.09
C LEU A 104 18.07 37.36 35.39
N MET A 105 18.91 38.28 34.90
CA MET A 105 20.17 37.92 34.21
C MET A 105 21.40 37.92 35.12
N GLU A 106 21.47 38.76 36.14
CA GLU A 106 22.65 38.92 37.00
C GLU A 106 23.10 37.61 37.68
N PRO A 107 22.19 36.71 38.11
CA PRO A 107 22.56 35.36 38.56
C PRO A 107 23.21 34.51 37.45
N LEU A 108 22.71 34.61 36.21
CA LEU A 108 23.23 33.84 35.07
C LEU A 108 24.60 34.34 34.64
N PHE A 109 24.78 35.66 34.60
CA PHE A 109 26.03 36.34 34.28
C PHE A 109 27.17 35.94 35.23
N SER A 110 26.84 35.54 36.46
CA SER A 110 27.79 35.03 37.44
C SER A 110 28.06 33.52 37.31
N ARG A 111 27.12 32.74 36.76
CA ARG A 111 27.20 31.27 36.66
C ARG A 111 27.87 30.76 35.38
N TYR A 112 27.77 31.51 34.28
CA TYR A 112 28.23 31.07 32.96
C TYR A 112 29.23 32.04 32.36
N ASN A 113 30.15 31.54 31.52
CA ASN A 113 31.04 32.40 30.77
C ASN A 113 30.29 33.05 29.59
N PHE A 114 30.20 34.38 29.58
CA PHE A 114 29.56 35.14 28.51
C PHE A 114 30.54 35.58 27.38
N THR A 115 31.84 35.51 27.61
CA THR A 115 32.86 35.97 26.64
C THR A 115 33.09 34.97 25.50
N VAL A 116 33.29 35.47 24.28
CA VAL A 116 33.57 34.64 23.10
C VAL A 116 35.06 34.60 22.82
N THR A 117 35.65 33.41 22.76
CA THR A 117 37.06 33.24 22.38
C THR A 117 37.28 33.60 20.91
N PRO A 118 38.32 34.40 20.57
CA PRO A 118 38.63 34.72 19.18
C PRO A 118 38.90 33.45 18.38
N ASN A 119 38.22 33.27 17.25
CA ASN A 119 38.41 32.13 16.35
C ASN A 119 38.98 32.59 15.00
N ARG A 120 39.45 31.64 14.19
CA ARG A 120 40.00 31.90 12.85
C ARG A 120 38.92 32.07 11.77
N LEU A 121 37.63 32.17 12.13
CA LEU A 121 36.53 32.26 11.17
C LEU A 121 36.41 33.70 10.64
N THR A 122 36.10 33.84 9.35
CA THR A 122 36.04 35.16 8.68
C THR A 122 34.98 36.09 9.28
N ILE A 123 33.88 35.55 9.82
CA ILE A 123 32.81 36.34 10.45
C ILE A 123 33.27 37.18 11.64
N HIS A 124 34.37 36.79 12.30
CA HIS A 124 34.87 37.52 13.46
C HIS A 124 35.29 38.95 13.09
N GLN A 125 35.79 39.17 11.86
CA GLN A 125 36.16 40.50 11.35
C GLN A 125 34.96 41.45 11.30
N SER A 126 33.78 40.92 11.01
CA SER A 126 32.52 41.68 10.91
C SER A 126 31.74 41.73 12.23
N LYS A 127 32.29 41.24 13.35
CA LYS A 127 31.57 41.14 14.64
C LYS A 127 30.94 42.47 15.07
N GLN A 128 31.70 43.55 15.05
CA GLN A 128 31.21 44.86 15.50
C GLN A 128 30.17 45.45 14.56
N ASP A 129 30.36 45.29 13.24
CA ASP A 129 29.39 45.74 12.23
C ASP A 129 28.06 45.00 12.35
N ILE A 130 28.11 43.68 12.59
CA ILE A 130 26.93 42.83 12.82
C ILE A 130 26.17 43.30 14.06
N LEU A 131 26.86 43.46 15.21
CA LEU A 131 26.23 43.91 16.45
C LEU A 131 25.62 45.30 16.32
N LYS A 132 26.32 46.23 15.66
CA LYS A 132 25.84 47.58 15.39
C LYS A 132 24.55 47.55 14.54
N ALA A 133 24.56 46.82 13.43
CA ALA A 133 23.40 46.76 12.55
C ALA A 133 22.17 46.15 13.23
N ILE A 134 22.34 45.05 14.00
CA ILE A 134 21.24 44.39 14.73
C ILE A 134 20.65 45.32 15.80
N ARG A 135 21.48 46.17 16.42
CA ARG A 135 21.01 47.13 17.43
C ARG A 135 20.19 48.24 16.79
N GLU A 136 20.71 48.84 15.72
CA GLU A 136 20.12 50.00 15.05
C GLU A 136 18.86 49.65 14.23
N ASN A 137 18.70 48.39 13.82
CA ASN A 137 17.63 47.97 12.91
C ASN A 137 16.77 46.86 13.55
N PRO A 138 15.45 46.82 13.30
CA PRO A 138 14.60 45.73 13.79
C PRO A 138 14.80 44.44 13.00
N VAL A 139 15.24 44.53 11.74
CA VAL A 139 15.50 43.39 10.85
C VAL A 139 16.87 43.58 10.21
N VAL A 140 17.69 42.53 10.16
CA VAL A 140 19.00 42.51 9.47
C VAL A 140 19.10 41.27 8.60
N VAL A 141 19.59 41.45 7.37
CA VAL A 141 19.91 40.33 6.46
C VAL A 141 21.41 40.11 6.48
N LEU A 142 21.84 38.97 7.01
CA LEU A 142 23.23 38.55 7.07
C LEU A 142 23.53 37.53 5.98
N GLN A 143 24.40 37.92 5.06
CA GLN A 143 24.89 37.08 3.99
C GLN A 143 26.32 36.64 4.27
N GLY A 144 26.62 35.36 4.04
CA GLY A 144 28.00 34.89 4.05
C GLY A 144 28.07 33.44 3.62
N MET A 145 29.18 33.00 3.02
CA MET A 145 29.32 31.62 2.55
C MET A 145 29.11 30.58 3.66
N THR A 146 28.82 29.34 3.28
CA THR A 146 28.77 28.22 4.23
C THR A 146 30.12 28.07 4.93
N GLY A 147 30.11 27.89 6.26
CA GLY A 147 31.33 27.70 7.06
C GLY A 147 31.97 28.98 7.60
N CYS A 148 31.51 30.18 7.24
CA CYS A 148 32.07 31.42 7.81
C CYS A 148 31.73 31.63 9.29
N GLY A 149 30.79 30.87 9.86
CA GLY A 149 30.44 30.91 11.29
C GLY A 149 29.13 31.63 11.64
N LYS A 150 28.26 31.98 10.68
CA LYS A 150 26.97 32.67 10.94
C LYS A 150 26.17 32.01 12.07
N THR A 151 25.81 30.75 11.87
CA THR A 151 24.92 29.97 12.73
C THR A 151 25.47 29.74 14.14
N THR A 152 26.78 29.65 14.30
CA THR A 152 27.43 29.37 15.60
C THR A 152 27.88 30.62 16.31
N GLN A 153 28.40 31.63 15.60
CA GLN A 153 29.06 32.79 16.22
C GLN A 153 28.14 33.98 16.43
N VAL A 154 27.22 34.27 15.50
CA VAL A 154 26.30 35.42 15.63
C VAL A 154 25.45 35.33 16.90
N PRO A 155 24.83 34.18 17.24
CA PRO A 155 24.07 34.06 18.48
C PRO A 155 24.95 34.25 19.73
N GLN A 156 26.21 33.81 19.67
CA GLN A 156 27.16 33.99 20.76
C GLN A 156 27.58 35.45 20.93
N TYR A 157 27.77 36.20 19.83
CA TYR A 157 28.04 37.63 19.87
C TYR A 157 26.89 38.40 20.52
N LEU A 158 25.64 38.01 20.25
CA LEU A 158 24.45 38.62 20.86
C LEU A 158 24.36 38.35 22.37
N LEU A 159 24.68 37.14 22.82
CA LEU A 159 24.75 36.82 24.26
C LEU A 159 25.84 37.65 24.97
N GLU A 160 27.02 37.75 24.37
CA GLU A 160 28.14 38.52 24.90
C GLU A 160 27.81 40.03 24.95
N ASP A 161 27.16 40.56 23.92
CA ASP A 161 26.74 41.97 23.87
C ASP A 161 25.70 42.29 24.94
N ALA A 162 24.73 41.40 25.17
CA ALA A 162 23.74 41.55 26.23
C ALA A 162 24.38 41.48 27.63
N TYR A 163 25.36 40.59 27.83
CA TYR A 163 26.17 40.54 29.05
C TYR A 163 26.92 41.84 29.31
N ASN A 164 27.60 42.38 28.30
CA ASN A 164 28.33 43.64 28.41
C ASN A 164 27.42 44.81 28.76
N ARG A 165 26.17 44.80 28.28
CA ARG A 165 25.16 45.84 28.54
C ARG A 165 24.31 45.59 29.78
N LYS A 166 24.41 44.42 30.42
CA LYS A 166 23.56 43.96 31.53
C LYS A 166 22.06 43.98 31.20
N GLU A 167 21.71 43.53 29.99
CA GLU A 167 20.33 43.49 29.50
C GLU A 167 19.79 42.05 29.45
N TRP A 168 18.46 41.91 29.54
CA TRP A 168 17.77 40.64 29.31
C TRP A 168 17.96 40.19 27.86
N CYS A 169 18.28 38.91 27.66
CA CYS A 169 18.51 38.35 26.35
C CYS A 169 17.98 36.93 26.25
N ASN A 170 17.04 36.70 25.34
CA ASN A 170 16.54 35.37 24.99
C ASN A 170 16.52 35.22 23.47
N ILE A 171 17.28 34.27 22.96
CA ILE A 171 17.56 34.08 21.53
C ILE A 171 17.01 32.73 21.09
N VAL A 172 16.31 32.72 19.97
CA VAL A 172 15.93 31.49 19.27
C VAL A 172 16.53 31.47 17.87
N VAL A 173 17.09 30.33 17.48
CA VAL A 173 17.68 30.10 16.16
C VAL A 173 16.97 28.95 15.49
N THR A 174 16.34 29.19 14.33
CA THR A 174 15.71 28.12 13.57
C THR A 174 16.75 27.37 12.76
N GLN A 175 16.50 26.08 12.57
CA GLN A 175 17.21 25.22 11.62
C GLN A 175 16.17 24.37 10.88
N PRO A 176 16.29 24.16 9.57
CA PRO A 176 15.38 23.31 8.83
C PRO A 176 15.32 21.87 9.38
N ARG A 177 16.46 21.34 9.86
CA ARG A 177 16.62 19.91 10.20
C ARG A 177 16.87 19.67 11.68
N LYS A 178 16.24 18.61 12.24
CA LYS A 178 16.39 18.20 13.66
C LYS A 178 17.87 17.93 14.04
N ILE A 179 18.63 17.28 13.16
CA ILE A 179 20.06 16.97 13.38
C ILE A 179 20.89 18.26 13.40
N ALA A 180 20.62 19.20 12.50
CA ALA A 180 21.31 20.48 12.47
C ALA A 180 21.09 21.25 13.79
N ALA A 181 19.84 21.42 14.23
CA ALA A 181 19.51 22.08 15.49
C ALA A 181 20.25 21.46 16.70
N SER A 182 20.21 20.14 16.84
CA SER A 182 20.81 19.46 18.00
C SER A 182 22.34 19.41 17.96
N SER A 183 22.94 19.18 16.79
CA SER A 183 24.41 19.17 16.64
C SER A 183 25.02 20.56 16.80
N ILE A 184 24.39 21.60 16.25
CA ILE A 184 24.85 22.98 16.41
C ILE A 184 24.75 23.42 17.87
N ALA A 185 23.63 23.12 18.54
CA ALA A 185 23.47 23.45 19.97
C ALA A 185 24.56 22.80 20.82
N ARG A 186 24.88 21.52 20.56
CA ARG A 186 25.98 20.83 21.24
C ARG A 186 27.31 21.50 20.96
N ARG A 187 27.61 21.80 19.69
CA ARG A 187 28.85 22.47 19.30
C ARG A 187 29.02 23.81 19.99
N VAL A 188 27.96 24.62 20.04
CA VAL A 188 28.01 25.93 20.71
C VAL A 188 28.11 25.78 22.22
N ALA A 189 27.47 24.79 22.83
CA ALA A 189 27.64 24.49 24.25
C ALA A 189 29.10 24.09 24.58
N GLU A 190 29.74 23.27 23.73
CA GLU A 190 31.16 22.92 23.83
C GLU A 190 32.06 24.15 23.67
N GLU A 191 31.83 25.00 22.67
CA GLU A 191 32.60 26.24 22.46
C GLU A 191 32.53 27.19 23.66
N ARG A 192 31.40 27.19 24.38
CA ARG A 192 31.17 28.02 25.58
C ARG A 192 31.58 27.36 26.89
N ASN A 193 32.07 26.12 26.86
CA ASN A 193 32.34 25.31 28.05
C ASN A 193 31.13 25.23 29.01
N CYS A 194 29.91 25.07 28.48
CA CYS A 194 28.70 24.89 29.28
C CYS A 194 28.02 23.55 28.95
N ALA A 195 27.28 23.00 29.91
CA ALA A 195 26.50 21.79 29.68
C ALA A 195 25.35 22.06 28.69
N LEU A 196 25.13 21.17 27.72
CA LEU A 196 23.98 21.26 26.83
C LEU A 196 22.67 21.20 27.64
N GLY A 197 21.78 22.16 27.41
CA GLY A 197 20.53 22.36 28.17
C GLY A 197 20.64 23.36 29.32
N SER A 198 21.85 23.84 29.64
CA SER A 198 22.06 24.95 30.57
C SER A 198 21.82 26.29 29.87
N LEU A 199 22.86 27.10 29.60
CA LEU A 199 22.76 28.37 28.87
C LEU A 199 22.34 28.17 27.40
N VAL A 200 22.86 27.12 26.77
CA VAL A 200 22.62 26.75 25.37
C VAL A 200 21.82 25.46 25.32
N GLY A 201 20.69 25.46 24.63
CA GLY A 201 19.77 24.33 24.53
C GLY A 201 19.24 24.10 23.12
N PHE A 202 18.45 23.04 22.97
CA PHE A 202 17.71 22.80 21.73
C PHE A 202 16.31 22.22 22.01
N LYS A 203 15.40 22.43 21.06
CA LYS A 203 14.07 21.80 21.05
C LYS A 203 13.68 21.35 19.65
N VAL A 204 13.49 20.05 19.47
CA VAL A 204 13.15 19.41 18.19
C VAL A 204 12.03 18.38 18.40
N GLY A 205 10.83 18.65 17.87
CA GLY A 205 9.64 17.85 18.22
C GLY A 205 9.40 17.85 19.73
N LEU A 206 9.29 16.67 20.35
CA LEU A 206 9.22 16.52 21.81
C LEU A 206 10.58 16.41 22.51
N LYS A 207 11.68 16.25 21.77
CA LYS A 207 13.02 16.17 22.38
C LYS A 207 13.51 17.57 22.67
N GLU A 208 13.64 17.89 23.95
CA GLU A 208 14.18 19.16 24.41
C GLU A 208 15.29 18.94 25.45
N MET A 209 16.30 19.79 25.35
CA MET A 209 17.35 19.96 26.36
C MET A 209 17.39 21.46 26.62
N VAL A 210 16.50 21.90 27.50
CA VAL A 210 16.33 23.29 27.91
C VAL A 210 16.07 23.33 29.42
N SER A 211 16.46 24.42 30.06
CA SER A 211 16.23 24.70 31.47
C SER A 211 15.76 26.15 31.63
N GLU A 212 15.44 26.55 32.87
CA GLU A 212 15.11 27.94 33.18
C GLU A 212 16.27 28.92 32.90
N ASP A 213 17.51 28.42 32.87
CA ASP A 213 18.73 29.19 32.59
C ASP A 213 19.02 29.31 31.08
N THR A 214 18.31 28.59 30.22
CA THR A 214 18.53 28.62 28.77
C THR A 214 18.19 29.97 28.17
N ARG A 215 19.16 30.59 27.48
CA ARG A 215 19.01 31.89 26.81
C ARG A 215 19.32 31.83 25.30
N LEU A 216 19.90 30.73 24.83
CA LEU A 216 20.09 30.44 23.42
C LEU A 216 19.51 29.07 23.10
N THR A 217 18.43 29.06 22.32
CA THR A 217 17.74 27.80 21.95
C THR A 217 17.77 27.59 20.44
N TYR A 218 18.35 26.47 20.01
CA TYR A 218 18.24 26.02 18.62
C TYR A 218 16.99 25.15 18.43
N VAL A 219 16.17 25.48 17.44
CA VAL A 219 14.88 24.81 17.23
C VAL A 219 14.68 24.47 15.77
N THR A 220 13.84 23.48 15.48
CA THR A 220 13.33 23.34 14.11
C THR A 220 12.35 24.46 13.78
N THR A 221 12.25 24.82 12.50
CA THR A 221 11.30 25.84 12.01
C THR A 221 9.88 25.59 12.55
N GLY A 222 9.40 24.34 12.48
CA GLY A 222 8.07 23.97 12.98
C GLY A 222 7.85 24.17 14.49
N VAL A 223 8.89 24.06 15.34
CA VAL A 223 8.77 24.30 16.79
C VAL A 223 8.52 25.78 17.07
N LEU A 224 9.29 26.66 16.42
CA LEU A 224 9.07 28.11 16.56
C LEU A 224 7.71 28.51 15.98
N LEU A 225 7.40 28.00 14.78
CA LEU A 225 6.16 28.29 14.09
C LEU A 225 4.93 27.94 14.95
N ASN A 226 4.87 26.73 15.51
CA ASN A 226 3.77 26.32 16.38
C ASN A 226 3.67 27.19 17.64
N LYS A 227 4.81 27.53 18.25
CA LYS A 227 4.83 28.43 19.42
C LYS A 227 4.21 29.79 19.07
N LEU A 228 4.57 30.38 17.94
CA LEU A 228 4.05 31.69 17.51
C LEU A 228 2.58 31.64 17.10
N ILE A 229 2.11 30.54 16.50
CA ILE A 229 0.69 30.35 16.17
C ILE A 229 -0.14 30.28 17.46
N THR A 230 0.32 29.52 18.45
CA THR A 230 -0.39 29.37 19.74
C THR A 230 -0.33 30.64 20.58
N SER A 231 0.85 31.26 20.74
CA SER A 231 0.99 32.47 21.55
C SER A 231 0.45 33.73 20.87
N LYS A 232 0.33 33.71 19.55
CA LYS A 232 0.09 34.89 18.70
C LYS A 232 1.03 36.05 19.04
N SER A 233 2.23 35.74 19.54
CA SER A 233 3.19 36.72 20.05
C SER A 233 4.65 36.27 19.95
N ILE A 234 5.51 37.18 19.47
CA ILE A 234 6.98 37.03 19.42
C ILE A 234 7.71 37.54 20.68
N SER A 235 7.02 38.23 21.61
CA SER A 235 7.64 38.95 22.74
C SER A 235 8.42 38.09 23.72
N SER A 236 8.26 36.76 23.69
CA SER A 236 9.07 35.85 24.50
C SER A 236 10.56 35.84 24.11
N TYR A 237 10.90 36.38 22.94
CA TYR A 237 12.26 36.43 22.42
C TYR A 237 12.73 37.86 22.18
N THR A 238 13.98 38.14 22.56
CA THR A 238 14.67 39.39 22.21
C THR A 238 15.23 39.35 20.79
N HIS A 239 15.66 38.17 20.34
CA HIS A 239 16.23 37.96 19.02
C HIS A 239 15.68 36.65 18.43
N ILE A 240 15.18 36.73 17.20
CA ILE A 240 14.78 35.58 16.39
C ILE A 240 15.71 35.51 15.19
N ILE A 241 16.46 34.42 15.10
CA ILE A 241 17.38 34.16 14.01
C ILE A 241 16.76 33.11 13.10
N LEU A 242 16.45 33.51 11.87
CA LEU A 242 15.94 32.63 10.83
C LEU A 242 17.13 32.22 9.95
N ASP A 243 17.66 31.04 10.20
CA ASP A 243 18.81 30.50 9.45
C ASP A 243 18.37 29.68 8.23
N GLU A 244 19.27 29.55 7.26
CA GLU A 244 19.09 28.79 6.02
C GLU A 244 17.84 29.23 5.22
N VAL A 245 17.49 30.53 5.23
CA VAL A 245 16.29 31.05 4.54
C VAL A 245 16.30 30.84 3.03
N HIS A 246 17.47 30.56 2.45
CA HIS A 246 17.66 30.29 1.03
C HIS A 246 17.23 28.87 0.61
N GLU A 247 16.90 27.96 1.55
CA GLU A 247 16.31 26.67 1.20
C GLU A 247 14.86 26.80 0.71
N ARG A 248 14.19 27.94 1.01
CA ARG A 248 12.81 28.28 0.56
C ARG A 248 11.79 27.17 0.84
N GLU A 249 11.88 26.57 2.04
CA GLU A 249 10.91 25.58 2.55
C GLU A 249 9.57 26.23 2.90
N VAL A 250 8.47 25.47 2.81
CA VAL A 250 7.10 25.98 3.09
C VAL A 250 6.98 26.55 4.50
N ASP A 251 7.46 25.82 5.50
CA ASP A 251 7.36 26.23 6.91
C ASP A 251 8.23 27.47 7.20
N MET A 252 9.35 27.65 6.49
CA MET A 252 10.19 28.84 6.61
C MET A 252 9.51 30.05 5.99
N ASP A 253 9.01 29.94 4.75
CA ASP A 253 8.31 31.02 4.08
C ASP A 253 7.05 31.43 4.86
N PHE A 254 6.32 30.47 5.43
CA PHE A 254 5.18 30.76 6.29
C PHE A 254 5.57 31.40 7.63
N LEU A 255 6.69 30.98 8.23
CA LEU A 255 7.23 31.63 9.42
C LEU A 255 7.62 33.09 9.14
N LEU A 256 8.16 33.41 7.96
CA LEU A 256 8.47 34.78 7.56
C LEU A 256 7.20 35.65 7.52
N ILE A 257 6.07 35.13 7.03
CA ILE A 257 4.77 35.82 7.05
C ILE A 257 4.36 36.16 8.49
N ILE A 258 4.37 35.16 9.38
CA ILE A 258 3.95 35.34 10.78
C ILE A 258 4.88 36.33 11.50
N VAL A 259 6.20 36.18 11.34
CA VAL A 259 7.18 37.07 11.97
C VAL A 259 6.99 38.51 11.49
N ARG A 260 6.87 38.74 10.18
CA ARG A 260 6.61 40.08 9.63
C ARG A 260 5.33 40.69 10.20
N ARG A 261 4.26 39.91 10.28
CA ARG A 261 2.95 40.34 10.77
C ARG A 261 2.96 40.68 12.27
N LEU A 262 3.66 39.89 13.09
CA LEU A 262 3.78 40.11 14.53
C LEU A 262 4.76 41.24 14.89
N LEU A 263 5.82 41.43 14.09
CA LEU A 263 6.80 42.52 14.27
C LEU A 263 6.16 43.90 14.12
N ALA A 264 5.10 44.01 13.31
CA ALA A 264 4.34 45.25 13.14
C ALA A 264 3.72 45.76 14.43
N THR A 265 3.28 44.85 15.30
CA THR A 265 2.60 45.15 16.57
C THR A 265 3.57 45.17 17.75
N MET A 266 4.69 44.45 17.67
CA MET A 266 5.61 44.26 18.81
C MET A 266 7.07 44.43 18.41
N ARG A 267 7.63 45.61 18.65
CA ARG A 267 8.96 46.05 18.13
C ARG A 267 10.17 45.75 19.02
N ASN A 268 9.97 45.09 20.16
CA ASN A 268 11.07 44.79 21.09
C ASN A 268 11.92 43.58 20.66
N THR A 269 11.48 42.83 19.66
CA THR A 269 12.18 41.64 19.13
C THR A 269 12.95 41.99 17.85
N LYS A 270 14.22 41.61 17.78
CA LYS A 270 15.08 41.77 16.60
C LYS A 270 15.05 40.53 15.72
N ILE A 271 14.97 40.70 14.41
CA ILE A 271 14.93 39.60 13.42
C ILE A 271 16.25 39.59 12.64
N ILE A 272 16.90 38.42 12.59
CA ILE A 272 18.12 38.22 11.82
C ILE A 272 17.86 37.12 10.80
N LEU A 273 17.95 37.46 9.51
CA LEU A 273 17.82 36.50 8.41
C LEU A 273 19.22 36.09 7.97
N MET A 274 19.53 34.79 7.94
CA MET A 274 20.85 34.31 7.55
C MET A 274 20.77 33.51 6.25
N SER A 275 21.56 33.91 5.24
CA SER A 275 21.63 33.27 3.92
C SER A 275 23.07 32.99 3.48
N ALA A 276 23.25 31.94 2.68
CA ALA A 276 24.53 31.60 2.06
C ALA A 276 24.74 32.23 0.67
N THR A 277 23.67 32.67 0.00
CA THR A 277 23.65 33.07 -1.42
C THR A 277 23.19 34.52 -1.64
N ILE A 278 23.29 35.01 -2.88
CA ILE A 278 23.19 36.43 -3.29
C ILE A 278 21.77 37.04 -3.30
N GLU A 279 20.71 36.27 -3.00
CA GLU A 279 19.32 36.78 -3.00
C GLU A 279 18.92 37.55 -1.72
N SER A 280 19.89 38.18 -1.05
CA SER A 280 19.66 38.99 0.16
C SER A 280 18.75 40.20 -0.10
N SER A 281 18.66 40.68 -1.34
CA SER A 281 17.79 41.78 -1.76
C SER A 281 16.30 41.44 -1.63
N GLU A 282 15.89 40.22 -1.98
CA GLU A 282 14.47 39.81 -1.89
C GLU A 282 13.98 39.84 -0.44
N PHE A 283 14.78 39.31 0.48
CA PHE A 283 14.49 39.35 1.91
C PHE A 283 14.49 40.78 2.47
N ALA A 284 15.46 41.61 2.05
CA ALA A 284 15.54 43.00 2.47
C ALA A 284 14.35 43.83 1.97
N GLN A 285 13.86 43.54 0.76
CA GLN A 285 12.66 44.12 0.18
C GLN A 285 11.40 43.62 0.89
N TYR A 286 11.31 42.32 1.19
CA TYR A 286 10.16 41.75 1.87
C TYR A 286 9.97 42.32 3.28
N PHE A 287 11.05 42.53 4.03
CA PHE A 287 11.02 43.17 5.35
C PHE A 287 11.17 44.70 5.30
N LYS A 288 10.95 45.32 4.14
CA LYS A 288 10.97 46.79 4.02
C LYS A 288 9.95 47.38 4.98
N ILE A 289 10.41 48.32 5.79
CA ILE A 289 9.58 49.01 6.77
C ILE A 289 8.80 50.14 6.08
N PRO A 290 7.46 50.14 6.15
CA PRO A 290 6.66 51.26 5.66
C PRO A 290 6.80 52.47 6.59
N GLY A 291 7.22 53.62 6.05
CA GLY A 291 7.39 54.87 6.80
C GLY A 291 8.01 55.98 5.94
N PRO A 292 8.10 57.23 6.44
CA PRO A 292 8.58 58.38 5.66
C PRO A 292 9.98 58.20 5.05
N ASN A 293 10.85 57.48 5.77
CA ASN A 293 12.23 57.18 5.33
C ASN A 293 12.39 55.73 4.82
N SER A 294 11.29 55.02 4.53
CA SER A 294 11.20 53.59 4.19
C SER A 294 12.54 52.87 4.01
N LEU A 295 13.06 52.31 5.11
CA LEU A 295 14.37 51.68 5.16
C LEU A 295 14.25 50.20 4.77
N PHE A 296 15.06 49.79 3.81
CA PHE A 296 15.33 48.37 3.57
C PHE A 296 16.08 47.78 4.76
N ALA A 297 15.84 46.52 5.08
CA ALA A 297 16.68 45.84 6.07
C ALA A 297 18.14 45.88 5.59
N PRO A 298 19.11 46.32 6.43
CA PRO A 298 20.51 46.36 6.05
C PRO A 298 21.00 44.96 5.67
N GLN A 299 21.67 44.90 4.51
CA GLN A 299 22.30 43.70 4.00
C GLN A 299 23.78 43.73 4.38
N LEU A 300 24.18 42.87 5.30
CA LEU A 300 25.57 42.72 5.71
C LEU A 300 26.16 41.50 5.02
N ALA A 301 27.12 41.72 4.13
CA ALA A 301 27.93 40.66 3.54
C ALA A 301 29.21 40.45 4.37
N VAL A 302 29.37 39.26 4.94
CA VAL A 302 30.63 38.83 5.57
C VAL A 302 31.66 38.59 4.46
N SER A 303 32.94 38.92 4.72
CA SER A 303 34.00 38.79 3.71
C SER A 303 34.09 37.35 3.13
N ASN A 304 34.10 37.26 1.79
CA ASN A 304 34.08 36.00 1.04
C ASN A 304 35.48 35.39 0.82
N VAL A 305 36.49 35.79 1.61
CA VAL A 305 37.84 35.23 1.44
C VAL A 305 37.83 33.79 1.93
N THR A 306 37.83 32.83 1.01
CA THR A 306 38.05 31.42 1.35
C THR A 306 39.50 31.24 1.75
N GLN A 307 39.76 30.45 2.80
CA GLN A 307 41.14 30.12 3.21
C GLN A 307 41.85 29.21 2.20
N HIS A 308 41.09 28.53 1.34
CA HIS A 308 41.57 27.56 0.37
C HIS A 308 40.86 27.72 -0.98
N ASP A 309 41.57 27.41 -2.06
CA ASP A 309 41.06 27.54 -3.43
C ASP A 309 40.20 26.35 -3.83
N VAL A 310 39.17 26.60 -4.67
CA VAL A 310 38.29 25.57 -5.23
C VAL A 310 38.30 25.65 -6.75
N SER A 311 38.88 24.64 -7.40
CA SER A 311 38.91 24.55 -8.88
C SER A 311 37.67 23.82 -9.40
N VAL A 312 36.93 24.46 -10.30
CA VAL A 312 35.70 23.90 -10.89
C VAL A 312 35.97 23.46 -12.33
N TYR A 313 35.61 22.22 -12.64
CA TYR A 313 35.72 21.59 -13.95
C TYR A 313 34.32 21.14 -14.42
N TYR A 314 34.10 21.19 -15.74
CA TYR A 314 32.85 20.82 -16.41
C TYR A 314 33.05 19.59 -17.30
N LEU A 315 31.99 19.16 -17.98
CA LEU A 315 32.01 17.94 -18.80
C LEU A 315 33.06 18.00 -19.93
N GLU A 316 33.22 19.14 -20.58
CA GLU A 316 34.22 19.39 -21.63
C GLU A 316 35.67 19.29 -21.12
N ASP A 317 35.91 19.61 -19.84
CA ASP A 317 37.24 19.46 -19.23
C ASP A 317 37.61 17.98 -19.00
N LEU A 318 36.62 17.07 -19.11
CA LEU A 318 36.76 15.63 -18.87
C LEU A 318 36.89 14.80 -20.15
N GLU A 319 36.97 15.43 -21.34
CA GLU A 319 37.09 14.75 -22.64
C GLU A 319 38.23 13.71 -22.68
N LYS A 320 39.33 13.96 -21.95
CA LYS A 320 40.49 13.06 -21.83
C LYS A 320 40.14 11.68 -21.24
N LEU A 321 39.01 11.53 -20.53
CA LEU A 321 38.56 10.26 -19.98
C LEU A 321 37.91 9.32 -21.01
N ARG A 322 37.77 9.77 -22.27
CA ARG A 322 37.27 9.00 -23.43
C ARG A 322 35.93 8.33 -23.16
N VAL A 323 34.91 9.11 -22.79
CA VAL A 323 33.52 8.64 -22.66
C VAL A 323 32.66 9.47 -23.61
N ASP A 324 32.37 8.94 -24.79
CA ASP A 324 31.60 9.64 -25.82
C ASP A 324 30.09 9.48 -25.58
N PHE A 325 29.40 10.57 -25.23
CA PHE A 325 27.95 10.65 -25.10
C PHE A 325 27.46 12.10 -25.15
N THR A 326 26.19 12.29 -25.51
CA THR A 326 25.53 13.59 -25.54
C THR A 326 24.39 13.62 -24.52
N ILE A 327 24.30 14.70 -23.75
CA ILE A 327 23.23 14.92 -22.78
C ILE A 327 22.04 15.57 -23.49
N LYS A 328 20.83 15.03 -23.28
CA LYS A 328 19.58 15.66 -23.71
C LYS A 328 19.10 16.59 -22.59
N TYR A 329 19.46 17.86 -22.66
CA TYR A 329 19.19 18.81 -21.58
C TYR A 329 17.69 19.08 -21.36
N GLU A 330 16.86 18.84 -22.37
CA GLU A 330 15.40 18.98 -22.34
C GLU A 330 14.71 17.88 -21.51
N GLN A 331 15.40 16.77 -21.23
CA GLN A 331 14.91 15.64 -20.43
C GLN A 331 15.87 15.39 -19.27
N PRO A 332 15.71 16.07 -18.12
CA PRO A 332 16.61 15.93 -16.99
C PRO A 332 16.58 14.50 -16.43
N ASP A 333 17.62 13.71 -16.72
CA ASP A 333 17.80 12.35 -16.22
C ASP A 333 19.28 11.95 -16.23
N VAL A 334 19.64 10.92 -15.47
CA VAL A 334 21.01 10.41 -15.42
C VAL A 334 21.28 9.49 -16.62
N HIS A 335 22.01 9.99 -17.60
CA HIS A 335 22.44 9.18 -18.75
C HIS A 335 23.36 8.04 -18.29
N GLU A 336 23.19 6.82 -18.81
CA GLU A 336 23.90 5.61 -18.34
C GLU A 336 25.43 5.78 -18.33
N LYS A 337 25.99 6.41 -19.38
CA LYS A 337 27.43 6.70 -19.48
C LYS A 337 27.97 7.69 -18.42
N MET A 338 27.12 8.50 -17.78
CA MET A 338 27.54 9.40 -16.69
C MET A 338 28.02 8.63 -15.46
N TYR A 339 27.42 7.47 -15.13
CA TYR A 339 27.87 6.65 -14.01
C TYR A 339 29.32 6.17 -14.22
N PHE A 340 29.64 5.72 -15.43
CA PHE A 340 31.01 5.31 -15.79
C PHE A 340 31.98 6.48 -15.78
N LEU A 341 31.56 7.66 -16.26
CA LEU A 341 32.38 8.87 -16.20
C LEU A 341 32.69 9.27 -14.74
N ALA A 342 31.68 9.31 -13.86
CA ALA A 342 31.85 9.61 -12.45
C ALA A 342 32.79 8.62 -11.74
N ALA A 343 32.68 7.33 -12.06
CA ALA A 343 33.59 6.31 -11.54
C ALA A 343 35.04 6.54 -11.98
N LYS A 344 35.28 6.85 -13.28
CA LYS A 344 36.60 7.22 -13.79
C LYS A 344 37.18 8.45 -13.09
N VAL A 345 36.38 9.51 -12.91
CA VAL A 345 36.80 10.74 -12.20
C VAL A 345 37.21 10.40 -10.77
N ALA A 346 36.44 9.56 -10.05
CA ALA A 346 36.78 9.17 -8.70
C ALA A 346 38.12 8.41 -8.61
N VAL A 347 38.38 7.50 -9.55
CA VAL A 347 39.67 6.78 -9.61
C VAL A 347 40.82 7.72 -9.94
N VAL A 348 40.61 8.71 -10.83
CA VAL A 348 41.62 9.72 -11.14
C VAL A 348 41.94 10.59 -9.93
N CYS A 349 40.93 10.99 -9.16
CA CYS A 349 41.11 11.71 -7.91
C CYS A 349 41.93 10.88 -6.91
N ASP A 350 41.75 9.56 -6.89
CA ASP A 350 42.45 8.70 -5.95
C ASP A 350 43.92 8.46 -6.28
N ARG A 351 44.22 8.25 -7.57
CA ARG A 351 45.56 7.84 -8.03
C ARG A 351 46.45 9.03 -8.36
N PHE A 352 45.94 10.01 -9.11
CA PHE A 352 46.81 11.01 -9.72
C PHE A 352 46.80 12.34 -8.97
N ILE A 353 45.63 12.81 -8.53
CA ILE A 353 45.53 14.20 -8.03
C ILE A 353 46.30 14.41 -6.71
N ASP A 354 46.24 13.44 -5.80
CA ASP A 354 46.93 13.56 -4.51
C ASP A 354 48.46 13.44 -4.65
N GLU A 355 48.98 12.74 -5.66
CA GLU A 355 50.42 12.67 -5.94
C GLU A 355 50.96 14.02 -6.40
N PHE A 356 50.25 14.72 -7.30
CA PHE A 356 50.69 16.01 -7.84
C PHE A 356 50.53 17.19 -6.86
N GLU A 357 49.62 17.10 -5.88
CA GLU A 357 49.33 18.19 -4.92
C GLU A 357 50.02 17.99 -3.55
N SER A 358 50.98 17.08 -3.45
CA SER A 358 51.61 16.59 -2.20
C SER A 358 52.45 17.63 -1.45
N ALA A 359 51.75 18.58 -0.80
CA ALA A 359 52.26 19.43 0.29
C ALA A 359 51.38 19.34 1.56
N SER A 360 50.40 18.44 1.63
CA SER A 360 49.49 18.34 2.79
C SER A 360 49.99 17.38 3.87
N THR A 361 50.11 17.87 5.11
CA THR A 361 50.45 17.16 6.37
C THR A 361 49.37 16.19 6.88
N ILE A 362 48.48 15.70 6.02
CA ILE A 362 47.30 14.90 6.41
C ILE A 362 47.64 13.41 6.36
N ASP A 363 47.36 12.70 7.46
CA ASP A 363 47.66 11.28 7.68
C ASP A 363 46.66 10.30 7.02
N TYR A 364 45.68 10.81 6.27
CA TYR A 364 44.63 10.04 5.60
C TYR A 364 44.30 10.62 4.22
N LYS A 365 43.72 9.79 3.34
CA LYS A 365 43.24 10.23 2.02
C LYS A 365 41.94 11.05 2.15
N PRO A 366 41.87 12.31 1.68
CA PRO A 366 40.66 13.11 1.73
C PRO A 366 39.48 12.52 0.92
N SER A 367 38.26 12.87 1.28
CA SER A 367 37.03 12.25 0.78
C SER A 367 36.51 12.83 -0.53
N ILE A 368 35.74 12.00 -1.25
CA ILE A 368 34.94 12.38 -2.43
C ILE A 368 33.47 12.41 -2.01
N ILE A 369 32.73 13.44 -2.42
CA ILE A 369 31.26 13.45 -2.36
C ILE A 369 30.67 13.51 -3.76
N MET A 370 29.68 12.66 -4.04
CA MET A 370 28.96 12.60 -5.30
C MET A 370 27.50 13.00 -5.07
N PHE A 371 26.99 13.98 -5.81
CA PHE A 371 25.58 14.38 -5.73
C PHE A 371 24.76 13.73 -6.84
N LEU A 372 23.78 12.92 -6.45
CA LEU A 372 22.87 12.17 -7.32
C LEU A 372 21.41 12.55 -7.03
N PRO A 373 20.50 12.45 -8.01
CA PRO A 373 19.14 12.98 -7.86
C PRO A 373 18.26 12.18 -6.90
N GLY A 374 18.50 10.88 -6.73
CA GLY A 374 17.66 10.01 -5.92
C GLY A 374 18.34 8.73 -5.46
N ILE A 375 17.58 7.93 -4.70
CA ILE A 375 18.08 6.72 -4.04
C ILE A 375 18.42 5.63 -5.06
N ASN A 376 17.59 5.45 -6.10
CA ASN A 376 17.86 4.46 -7.15
C ASN A 376 19.19 4.75 -7.87
N GLU A 377 19.48 6.04 -8.13
CA GLU A 377 20.71 6.48 -8.75
C GLU A 377 21.92 6.29 -7.82
N ILE A 378 21.74 6.55 -6.50
CA ILE A 378 22.76 6.25 -5.48
C ILE A 378 23.07 4.75 -5.43
N GLU A 379 22.06 3.88 -5.46
CA GLU A 379 22.25 2.44 -5.48
C GLU A 379 22.97 1.98 -6.74
N ARG A 380 22.55 2.49 -7.90
CA ARG A 380 23.19 2.21 -9.18
C ARG A 380 24.65 2.67 -9.22
N MET A 381 24.95 3.88 -8.73
CA MET A 381 26.32 4.39 -8.65
C MET A 381 27.19 3.57 -7.71
N ALA A 382 26.64 3.11 -6.57
CA ALA A 382 27.35 2.22 -5.66
C ALA A 382 27.70 0.87 -6.31
N GLU A 383 26.78 0.30 -7.07
CA GLU A 383 27.00 -0.91 -7.87
C GLU A 383 28.07 -0.68 -8.94
N VAL A 384 27.98 0.40 -9.71
CA VAL A 384 28.95 0.76 -10.75
C VAL A 384 30.35 0.94 -10.16
N LEU A 385 30.50 1.64 -9.02
CA LEU A 385 31.79 1.78 -8.34
C LEU A 385 32.37 0.44 -7.89
N ARG A 386 31.54 -0.45 -7.33
CA ARG A 386 32.00 -1.78 -6.88
C ARG A 386 32.47 -2.64 -8.06
N ASN A 387 31.71 -2.66 -9.16
CA ASN A 387 32.06 -3.42 -10.35
C ASN A 387 33.33 -2.86 -11.00
N PHE A 388 33.42 -1.52 -11.10
CA PHE A 388 34.59 -0.83 -11.66
C PHE A 388 35.88 -1.09 -10.85
N LEU A 389 35.77 -1.27 -9.53
CA LEU A 389 36.90 -1.65 -8.66
C LEU A 389 37.22 -3.16 -8.72
N GLY A 390 36.21 -4.01 -8.96
CA GLY A 390 36.35 -5.47 -9.04
C GLY A 390 37.06 -5.96 -10.31
N ASP A 391 36.87 -5.28 -11.45
CA ASP A 391 37.51 -5.63 -12.74
C ASP A 391 39.02 -5.29 -12.82
N SER A 392 39.58 -4.69 -11.77
CA SER A 392 41.00 -4.32 -11.73
C SER A 392 41.88 -5.53 -11.38
N ASN A 393 42.53 -6.12 -12.38
CA ASN A 393 43.50 -7.24 -12.30
C ASN A 393 44.35 -7.28 -11.00
N VAL A 394 44.45 -8.48 -10.42
CA VAL A 394 45.03 -8.85 -9.10
C VAL A 394 46.52 -8.49 -8.89
N ASN A 395 47.25 -7.94 -9.88
CA ASN A 395 48.72 -7.86 -9.86
C ASN A 395 49.35 -6.46 -9.79
N SER A 396 48.76 -5.49 -9.07
CA SER A 396 49.46 -4.21 -8.80
C SER A 396 49.28 -3.74 -7.36
N GLN A 397 50.40 -3.42 -6.68
CA GLN A 397 50.43 -2.92 -5.29
C GLN A 397 49.74 -1.55 -5.09
N GLU A 398 49.26 -0.92 -6.17
CA GLU A 398 48.59 0.40 -6.19
C GLU A 398 47.08 0.29 -6.45
N GLN A 399 46.42 -0.70 -5.85
CA GLN A 399 44.98 -0.86 -6.02
C GLN A 399 44.21 0.29 -5.33
N THR A 400 43.36 0.97 -6.09
CA THR A 400 42.38 1.94 -5.56
C THR A 400 41.42 1.26 -4.60
N LYS A 401 41.29 1.80 -3.38
CA LYS A 401 40.44 1.25 -2.32
C LYS A 401 39.43 2.29 -1.85
N PHE A 402 38.14 2.04 -2.09
CA PHE A 402 37.06 2.95 -1.68
C PHE A 402 36.21 2.41 -0.54
N THR A 403 35.92 3.27 0.43
CA THR A 403 34.83 3.08 1.39
C THR A 403 33.60 3.82 0.86
N ILE A 404 32.66 3.09 0.27
CA ILE A 404 31.45 3.68 -0.34
C ILE A 404 30.37 3.87 0.74
N LEU A 405 30.04 5.11 1.05
CA LEU A 405 28.97 5.49 1.98
C LEU A 405 27.80 6.11 1.21
N LYS A 406 26.58 5.84 1.62
CA LYS A 406 25.36 6.48 1.08
C LYS A 406 24.92 7.57 2.05
N LEU A 407 24.34 8.66 1.55
CA LEU A 407 23.83 9.76 2.36
C LEU A 407 22.54 10.36 1.75
N HIS A 408 21.37 9.97 2.25
CA HIS A 408 20.08 10.50 1.82
C HIS A 408 19.11 10.61 3.02
N SER A 409 18.03 11.40 2.88
CA SER A 409 17.07 11.69 3.98
C SER A 409 16.50 10.44 4.64
N MET A 410 16.31 9.37 3.87
CA MET A 410 15.84 8.05 4.35
C MET A 410 16.92 7.21 5.08
N LEU A 411 18.08 7.76 5.48
CA LEU A 411 19.05 7.05 6.32
C LEU A 411 18.88 7.43 7.79
N PRO A 412 18.98 6.48 8.73
CA PRO A 412 18.97 6.78 10.17
C PRO A 412 20.14 7.68 10.60
N SER A 413 19.93 8.45 11.67
CA SER A 413 20.92 9.42 12.19
C SER A 413 22.31 8.82 12.47
N GLU A 414 22.38 7.58 12.96
CA GLU A 414 23.64 6.87 13.22
C GLU A 414 24.43 6.56 11.94
N GLU A 415 23.74 6.18 10.86
CA GLU A 415 24.36 5.90 9.56
C GLU A 415 24.78 7.18 8.86
N GLN A 416 23.95 8.22 8.95
CA GLN A 416 24.35 9.55 8.54
C GLN A 416 25.61 9.99 9.29
N ALA A 417 25.74 9.65 10.58
CA ALA A 417 26.92 10.02 11.37
C ALA A 417 28.23 9.36 10.90
N LEU A 418 28.17 8.23 10.18
CA LEU A 418 29.37 7.58 9.62
C LEU A 418 30.11 8.49 8.63
N VAL A 419 29.40 9.43 7.99
CA VAL A 419 30.04 10.37 7.07
C VAL A 419 31.02 11.31 7.76
N PHE A 420 30.92 11.50 9.08
CA PHE A 420 31.86 12.29 9.87
C PHE A 420 33.09 11.49 10.32
N THR A 421 33.09 10.16 10.18
CA THR A 421 34.26 9.34 10.54
C THR A 421 35.37 9.49 9.49
N LYS A 422 36.62 9.58 9.94
CA LYS A 422 37.79 9.64 9.05
C LYS A 422 37.94 8.31 8.29
N PRO A 423 38.39 8.33 7.03
CA PRO A 423 38.62 7.10 6.27
C PRO A 423 39.73 6.25 6.90
N SER A 424 39.60 4.93 6.76
CA SER A 424 40.64 3.98 7.18
C SER A 424 41.95 4.19 6.41
N PRO A 425 43.13 3.88 7.00
CA PRO A 425 44.42 4.02 6.33
C PRO A 425 44.44 3.32 4.95
N GLY A 426 44.86 4.05 3.92
CA GLY A 426 44.94 3.56 2.54
C GLY A 426 43.61 3.52 1.77
N TYR A 427 42.46 3.74 2.42
CA TYR A 427 41.17 3.85 1.77
C TYR A 427 40.78 5.31 1.56
N ARG A 428 40.04 5.58 0.49
CA ARG A 428 39.34 6.85 0.28
C ARG A 428 37.85 6.68 0.52
N LYS A 429 37.25 7.56 1.31
CA LYS A 429 35.81 7.57 1.55
C LYS A 429 35.10 8.27 0.37
N VAL A 430 34.13 7.58 -0.23
CA VAL A 430 33.28 8.07 -1.34
C VAL A 430 31.84 8.13 -0.85
N ILE A 431 31.31 9.35 -0.73
CA ILE A 431 29.99 9.62 -0.17
C ILE A 431 29.01 9.87 -1.32
N LEU A 432 28.05 8.99 -1.52
CA LEU A 432 27.00 9.11 -2.53
C LEU A 432 25.78 9.77 -1.89
N SER A 433 25.48 11.01 -2.24
CA SER A 433 24.47 11.82 -1.56
C SER A 433 23.39 12.38 -2.47
N THR A 434 22.19 12.56 -1.90
CA THR A 434 21.15 13.44 -2.46
C THR A 434 21.43 14.90 -2.08
N ASN A 435 20.46 15.80 -2.26
CA ASN A 435 20.53 17.17 -1.73
C ASN A 435 20.63 17.26 -0.19
N ILE A 436 20.60 16.16 0.56
CA ILE A 436 20.80 16.20 2.01
C ILE A 436 22.19 16.74 2.41
N ALA A 437 23.26 16.46 1.66
CA ALA A 437 24.58 17.02 1.98
C ALA A 437 24.77 18.47 1.49
N GLU A 438 23.75 19.04 0.85
CA GLU A 438 23.82 20.33 0.19
C GLU A 438 23.92 21.51 1.17
N SER A 439 23.22 21.44 2.31
CA SER A 439 23.09 22.48 3.34
C SER A 439 23.21 21.87 4.76
N SER A 440 23.48 22.71 5.78
CA SER A 440 23.50 22.37 7.22
C SER A 440 24.46 21.25 7.73
N ILE A 441 24.88 20.28 6.91
CA ILE A 441 25.76 19.16 7.28
C ILE A 441 27.20 19.48 6.87
N THR A 442 28.12 19.52 7.85
CA THR A 442 29.53 19.86 7.63
C THR A 442 30.42 18.62 7.70
N ILE A 443 30.89 18.14 6.54
CA ILE A 443 31.84 17.03 6.45
C ILE A 443 33.25 17.62 6.27
N PRO A 444 34.16 17.47 7.25
CA PRO A 444 35.41 18.24 7.28
C PRO A 444 36.45 17.77 6.27
N ASP A 445 36.39 16.52 5.82
CA ASP A 445 37.43 15.86 5.03
C ASP A 445 37.14 15.81 3.52
N VAL A 446 36.12 16.50 3.01
CA VAL A 446 35.78 16.51 1.58
C VAL A 446 36.76 17.38 0.78
N LYS A 447 37.49 16.75 -0.14
CA LYS A 447 38.38 17.43 -1.09
C LYS A 447 37.78 17.51 -2.50
N PHE A 448 37.03 16.48 -2.90
CA PHE A 448 36.48 16.36 -4.24
C PHE A 448 34.96 16.31 -4.23
N VAL A 449 34.33 17.10 -5.08
CA VAL A 449 32.88 17.08 -5.33
C VAL A 449 32.65 16.62 -6.76
N ILE A 450 31.80 15.63 -6.98
CA ILE A 450 31.31 15.22 -8.30
C ILE A 450 29.81 15.47 -8.31
N ASP A 451 29.34 16.40 -9.14
CA ASP A 451 27.95 16.84 -9.17
C ASP A 451 27.32 16.45 -10.50
N PHE A 452 26.26 15.63 -10.44
CA PHE A 452 25.43 15.34 -11.61
C PHE A 452 24.52 16.52 -11.97
N CYS A 453 24.47 17.56 -11.14
CA CYS A 453 23.65 18.76 -11.31
C CYS A 453 22.14 18.48 -11.41
N LEU A 454 21.70 17.31 -10.92
CA LEU A 454 20.30 16.90 -10.87
C LEU A 454 19.82 16.80 -9.42
N HIS A 455 18.51 16.95 -9.22
CA HIS A 455 17.81 16.63 -7.98
C HIS A 455 16.41 16.05 -8.28
N ARG A 456 15.74 15.53 -7.25
CA ARG A 456 14.31 15.17 -7.30
C ARG A 456 13.51 16.15 -6.47
N VAL A 457 12.43 16.66 -7.05
CA VAL A 457 11.55 17.67 -6.44
C VAL A 457 10.13 17.12 -6.37
N LEU A 458 9.47 17.31 -5.22
CA LEU A 458 8.04 17.05 -5.08
C LEU A 458 7.26 18.19 -5.71
N VAL A 459 6.39 17.84 -6.65
CA VAL A 459 5.49 18.77 -7.34
C VAL A 459 4.06 18.26 -7.19
N ALA A 460 3.15 19.08 -6.69
CA ALA A 460 1.72 18.86 -6.68
C ALA A 460 1.11 19.35 -8.00
N ASP A 461 0.24 18.55 -8.60
CA ASP A 461 -0.52 18.96 -9.77
C ASP A 461 -1.64 19.93 -9.35
N THR A 462 -1.61 21.12 -9.94
CA THR A 462 -2.57 22.21 -9.69
C THR A 462 -4.02 21.85 -10.02
N LEU A 463 -4.30 20.79 -10.80
CA LEU A 463 -5.67 20.42 -11.19
C LEU A 463 -6.28 19.37 -10.26
N ASN A 464 -5.50 18.38 -9.82
CA ASN A 464 -6.01 17.18 -9.14
C ASN A 464 -5.30 16.88 -7.80
N ASN A 465 -4.38 17.75 -7.34
CA ASN A 465 -3.60 17.57 -6.12
C ASN A 465 -2.77 16.27 -6.04
N PHE A 466 -2.62 15.50 -7.12
CA PHE A 466 -1.68 14.38 -7.13
C PHE A 466 -0.25 14.89 -7.04
N THR A 467 0.55 14.22 -6.22
CA THR A 467 1.97 14.56 -6.10
C THR A 467 2.82 13.68 -6.99
N THR A 468 3.80 14.29 -7.64
CA THR A 468 4.78 13.64 -8.52
C THR A 468 6.19 14.03 -8.07
N LEU A 469 7.09 13.06 -7.93
CA LEU A 469 8.52 13.33 -7.79
C LEU A 469 9.14 13.47 -9.19
N ARG A 470 9.50 14.69 -9.58
CA ARG A 470 10.12 14.98 -10.88
C ARG A 470 11.62 15.12 -10.73
N THR A 471 12.37 14.49 -11.63
CA THR A 471 13.81 14.78 -11.78
C THR A 471 13.96 16.09 -12.54
N GLN A 472 14.76 17.00 -12.00
CA GLN A 472 15.04 18.31 -12.60
C GLN A 472 16.52 18.67 -12.43
N TRP A 473 17.00 19.59 -13.25
CA TRP A 473 18.31 20.21 -13.07
C TRP A 473 18.28 21.07 -11.79
N ALA A 474 19.27 20.88 -10.92
CA ALA A 474 19.44 21.71 -9.74
C ALA A 474 19.68 23.18 -10.15
N SER A 475 19.38 24.15 -9.29
CA SER A 475 19.73 25.53 -9.61
C SER A 475 21.25 25.76 -9.51
N ARG A 476 21.74 26.81 -10.16
CA ARG A 476 23.14 27.23 -10.01
C ARG A 476 23.50 27.48 -8.55
N ASN A 477 22.61 28.11 -7.77
CA ASN A 477 22.79 28.34 -6.34
C ASN A 477 22.95 27.02 -5.56
N ASN A 478 22.14 26.00 -5.86
CA ASN A 478 22.26 24.67 -5.25
C ASN A 478 23.64 24.05 -5.57
N CYS A 479 24.05 24.09 -6.85
CA CYS A 479 25.37 23.58 -7.27
C CYS A 479 26.56 24.35 -6.66
N ILE A 480 26.40 25.65 -6.38
CA ILE A 480 27.40 26.44 -5.66
C ILE A 480 27.48 26.02 -4.18
N GLN A 481 26.36 25.70 -3.54
CA GLN A 481 26.35 25.16 -2.17
C GLN A 481 26.97 23.76 -2.09
N ARG A 482 26.73 22.91 -3.10
CA ARG A 482 27.39 21.61 -3.28
C ARG A 482 28.90 21.77 -3.45
N ALA A 483 29.34 22.73 -4.25
CA ALA A 483 30.75 23.09 -4.41
C ALA A 483 31.38 23.57 -3.10
N GLY A 484 30.65 24.35 -2.29
CA GLY A 484 31.09 24.83 -0.96
C GLY A 484 31.29 23.74 0.10
N ARG A 485 31.17 22.45 -0.26
CA ARG A 485 31.50 21.31 0.60
C ARG A 485 32.99 20.94 0.56
N CYS A 486 33.74 21.36 -0.47
CA CYS A 486 35.20 21.33 -0.47
C CYS A 486 35.79 22.74 -0.26
N GLY A 487 37.12 22.88 -0.13
CA GLY A 487 37.76 24.19 0.07
C GLY A 487 37.72 24.71 1.52
N ARG A 488 37.37 23.87 2.50
CA ARG A 488 37.19 24.30 3.90
C ARG A 488 38.44 24.17 4.76
N VAL A 489 39.14 23.03 4.63
CA VAL A 489 40.35 22.67 5.41
C VAL A 489 41.57 22.54 4.49
N MET A 490 41.32 22.44 3.18
CA MET A 490 42.33 22.25 2.14
C MET A 490 41.74 22.68 0.79
N ASN A 491 42.60 22.85 -0.23
CA ASN A 491 42.15 23.14 -1.59
C ASN A 491 41.24 22.03 -2.12
N GLY A 492 40.17 22.40 -2.81
CA GLY A 492 39.16 21.48 -3.31
C GLY A 492 39.05 21.47 -4.83
N ARG A 493 38.48 20.40 -5.39
CA ARG A 493 38.05 20.35 -6.80
C ARG A 493 36.59 19.95 -6.93
N VAL A 494 35.90 20.53 -7.91
CA VAL A 494 34.50 20.26 -8.22
C VAL A 494 34.40 19.83 -9.67
N TYR A 495 33.74 18.72 -9.93
CA TYR A 495 33.50 18.16 -11.26
C TYR A 495 32.00 18.15 -11.54
N ARG A 496 31.53 19.04 -12.41
CA ARG A 496 30.13 19.12 -12.83
C ARG A 496 29.96 18.31 -14.11
N LEU A 497 29.06 17.32 -14.10
CA LEU A 497 28.85 16.42 -15.24
C LEU A 497 27.90 17.01 -16.30
N VAL A 498 27.98 18.33 -16.52
CA VAL A 498 27.23 19.11 -17.51
C VAL A 498 28.18 20.09 -18.19
N ASN A 499 27.81 20.57 -19.38
CA ASN A 499 28.62 21.56 -20.08
C ASN A 499 28.61 22.91 -19.36
N LYS A 500 29.71 23.65 -19.39
CA LYS A 500 29.80 25.00 -18.79
C LYS A 500 28.76 25.96 -19.37
N HIS A 501 28.58 25.94 -20.68
CA HIS A 501 27.56 26.77 -21.34
C HIS A 501 26.15 26.50 -20.81
N PHE A 502 25.79 25.22 -20.62
CA PHE A 502 24.51 24.83 -20.04
C PHE A 502 24.40 25.24 -18.57
N PHE A 503 25.48 25.08 -17.80
CA PHE A 503 25.50 25.53 -16.41
C PHE A 503 25.26 27.04 -16.30
N GLU A 504 25.92 27.85 -17.14
CA GLU A 504 25.87 29.31 -17.06
C GLU A 504 24.58 29.91 -17.64
N HIS A 505 24.03 29.33 -18.72
CA HIS A 505 22.91 29.92 -19.48
C HIS A 505 21.64 29.06 -19.52
N GLY A 506 21.73 27.76 -19.23
CA GLY A 506 20.60 26.81 -19.31
C GLY A 506 19.99 26.43 -17.95
N MET A 507 20.74 26.54 -16.85
CA MET A 507 20.25 26.22 -15.50
C MET A 507 19.68 27.45 -14.79
N ALA A 508 18.57 27.27 -14.08
CA ALA A 508 17.95 28.32 -13.27
C ALA A 508 18.92 28.88 -12.22
N GLN A 509 18.81 30.18 -11.89
CA GLN A 509 19.66 30.82 -10.88
C GLN A 509 19.39 30.24 -9.48
N SER A 510 18.13 30.18 -9.08
CA SER A 510 17.63 29.70 -7.79
C SER A 510 16.54 28.63 -7.98
N ILE A 511 16.22 27.94 -6.88
CA ILE A 511 15.15 26.96 -6.84
C ILE A 511 13.78 27.63 -6.72
N GLU A 512 12.77 27.06 -7.35
CA GLU A 512 11.39 27.46 -7.11
C GLU A 512 10.99 27.14 -5.65
N PRO A 513 10.42 28.12 -4.91
CA PRO A 513 10.03 27.94 -3.51
C PRO A 513 9.06 26.79 -3.31
N GLU A 514 9.20 26.03 -2.22
CA GLU A 514 8.34 24.88 -1.95
C GLU A 514 6.87 25.24 -1.88
N MET A 515 6.53 26.42 -1.38
CA MET A 515 5.14 26.88 -1.25
C MET A 515 4.43 27.04 -2.60
N VAL A 516 5.14 27.15 -3.72
CA VAL A 516 4.53 27.26 -5.05
C VAL A 516 4.35 25.88 -5.72
N ARG A 517 5.03 24.85 -5.23
CA ARG A 517 5.10 23.52 -5.89
C ARG A 517 4.66 22.34 -5.01
N CYS A 518 4.67 22.45 -3.69
CA CYS A 518 4.34 21.36 -2.76
C CYS A 518 2.89 21.46 -2.24
N PRO A 519 2.30 20.36 -1.73
CA PRO A 519 0.97 20.39 -1.10
C PRO A 519 0.90 21.38 0.06
N LEU A 520 -0.17 22.20 0.09
CA LEU A 520 -0.32 23.29 1.06
C LEU A 520 -1.18 22.93 2.28
N SER A 521 -1.60 21.67 2.43
CA SER A 521 -2.63 21.28 3.41
C SER A 521 -2.26 21.64 4.85
N ASN A 522 -1.01 21.36 5.25
CA ASN A 522 -0.52 21.70 6.58
C ASN A 522 -0.39 23.21 6.79
N VAL A 523 0.06 23.97 5.79
CA VAL A 523 0.19 25.43 5.92
C VAL A 523 -1.18 26.11 5.98
N VAL A 524 -2.15 25.63 5.18
CA VAL A 524 -3.54 26.11 5.23
C VAL A 524 -4.16 25.84 6.60
N LEU A 525 -4.01 24.65 7.19
CA LEU A 525 -4.48 24.40 8.56
C LEU A 525 -3.82 25.32 9.59
N LYS A 526 -2.51 25.55 9.47
CA LYS A 526 -1.80 26.50 10.35
C LYS A 526 -2.30 27.94 10.18
N THR A 527 -2.66 28.37 8.96
CA THR A 527 -3.29 29.70 8.74
C THR A 527 -4.62 29.83 9.47
N LYS A 528 -5.42 28.74 9.51
CA LYS A 528 -6.69 28.71 10.22
C LYS A 528 -6.51 28.74 11.73
N LEU A 529 -5.50 28.05 12.28
CA LEU A 529 -5.16 28.14 13.70
C LEU A 529 -4.67 29.53 14.12
N LEU A 530 -3.95 30.22 13.23
CA LEU A 530 -3.50 31.58 13.46
C LEU A 530 -4.70 32.55 13.61
N ASP A 531 -5.81 32.25 12.93
CA ASP A 531 -7.09 32.98 12.98
C ASP A 531 -6.92 34.48 12.72
N MET A 532 -6.29 34.81 11.59
CA MET A 532 -5.97 36.18 11.17
C MET A 532 -6.62 36.57 9.83
N GLY A 533 -7.52 35.73 9.33
CA GLY A 533 -8.18 35.90 8.04
C GLY A 533 -8.27 34.58 7.26
N PRO A 534 -8.90 34.58 6.08
CA PRO A 534 -8.95 33.42 5.20
C PRO A 534 -7.55 32.99 4.74
N PRO A 535 -7.31 31.69 4.47
CA PRO A 535 -5.99 31.18 4.10
C PRO A 535 -5.32 31.92 2.95
N HIS A 536 -6.06 32.17 1.85
CA HIS A 536 -5.53 32.86 0.68
C HIS A 536 -5.05 34.28 0.99
N THR A 537 -5.68 34.99 1.93
CA THR A 537 -5.26 36.35 2.32
C THR A 537 -3.93 36.35 3.07
N ILE A 538 -3.69 35.32 3.89
CA ILE A 538 -2.43 35.20 4.66
C ILE A 538 -1.32 34.68 3.76
N LEU A 539 -1.61 33.69 2.92
CA LEU A 539 -0.62 33.12 1.99
C LEU A 539 -0.26 34.09 0.85
N ALA A 540 -1.15 35.01 0.48
CA ALA A 540 -0.84 36.12 -0.42
C ALA A 540 0.34 36.97 0.07
N LEU A 541 0.54 37.05 1.39
CA LEU A 541 1.61 37.84 2.00
C LEU A 541 2.98 37.17 1.94
N ALA A 542 3.09 35.99 1.35
CA ALA A 542 4.37 35.32 1.15
C ALA A 542 5.31 36.12 0.23
N MET A 543 6.62 35.88 0.34
CA MET A 543 7.60 36.41 -0.63
C MET A 543 7.30 35.94 -2.06
N SER A 544 6.85 34.70 -2.20
CA SER A 544 6.41 34.11 -3.46
C SER A 544 5.04 33.48 -3.21
N PRO A 545 3.94 34.22 -3.44
CA PRO A 545 2.62 33.74 -3.14
C PRO A 545 2.29 32.48 -3.96
N PRO A 546 1.63 31.48 -3.35
CA PRO A 546 1.16 30.31 -4.08
C PRO A 546 0.06 30.71 -5.06
N ASN A 547 -0.15 29.91 -6.12
CA ASN A 547 -1.27 30.12 -7.02
C ASN A 547 -2.60 30.02 -6.26
N LEU A 548 -3.54 30.90 -6.58
CA LEU A 548 -4.86 30.88 -5.93
C LEU A 548 -5.61 29.57 -6.17
N SER A 549 -5.40 28.94 -7.34
CA SER A 549 -5.95 27.61 -7.64
C SER A 549 -5.47 26.56 -6.65
N ASP A 550 -4.19 26.59 -6.28
CA ASP A 550 -3.57 25.57 -5.42
C ASP A 550 -4.02 25.74 -3.97
N VAL A 551 -4.16 26.99 -3.51
CA VAL A 551 -4.76 27.31 -2.21
C VAL A 551 -6.21 26.84 -2.17
N SER A 552 -7.00 27.17 -3.21
CA SER A 552 -8.42 26.80 -3.29
C SER A 552 -8.61 25.29 -3.31
N ASN A 553 -7.81 24.57 -4.10
CA ASN A 553 -7.85 23.11 -4.19
C ASN A 553 -7.42 22.45 -2.87
N THR A 554 -6.43 23.03 -2.19
CA THR A 554 -6.03 22.57 -0.85
C THR A 554 -7.16 22.75 0.16
N VAL A 555 -7.86 23.89 0.14
CA VAL A 555 -9.04 24.14 1.00
C VAL A 555 -10.14 23.12 0.71
N LEU A 556 -10.40 22.81 -0.56
CA LEU A 556 -11.37 21.76 -0.94
C LEU A 556 -10.93 20.37 -0.47
N GLN A 557 -9.66 20.00 -0.61
CA GLN A 557 -9.13 18.74 -0.07
C GLN A 557 -9.30 18.65 1.45
N LEU A 558 -9.02 19.74 2.18
CA LEU A 558 -9.21 19.77 3.63
C LEU A 558 -10.69 19.70 4.03
N LYS A 559 -11.60 20.23 3.21
CA LYS A 559 -13.05 20.03 3.37
C LYS A 559 -13.46 18.58 3.14
N GLU A 560 -12.92 17.95 2.09
CA GLU A 560 -13.19 16.55 1.78
C GLU A 560 -12.74 15.62 2.90
N LEU A 561 -11.57 15.91 3.49
CA LEU A 561 -11.05 15.17 4.63
C LEU A 561 -11.86 15.37 5.91
N GLY A 562 -12.63 16.45 6.01
CA GLY A 562 -13.36 16.84 7.22
C GLY A 562 -12.54 17.70 8.19
N ALA A 563 -11.38 18.21 7.76
CA ALA A 563 -10.54 19.10 8.54
C ALA A 563 -11.07 20.54 8.56
N LEU A 564 -11.73 20.96 7.47
CA LEU A 564 -12.47 22.21 7.36
C LEU A 564 -13.95 21.93 7.05
N LEU A 565 -14.85 22.78 7.53
CA LEU A 565 -16.25 22.78 7.12
C LEU A 565 -16.41 23.38 5.72
N ARG A 566 -17.49 23.01 5.03
CA ARG A 566 -17.85 23.58 3.72
C ARG A 566 -18.22 25.07 3.78
N THR A 567 -18.50 25.57 4.98
CA THR A 567 -18.85 26.97 5.24
C THR A 567 -17.80 27.65 6.09
N ALA A 568 -17.61 28.94 5.87
CA ALA A 568 -16.90 29.86 6.76
C ALA A 568 -17.92 30.81 7.40
N LYS A 569 -17.97 30.87 8.74
CA LYS A 569 -18.96 31.67 9.50
C LYS A 569 -20.42 31.40 9.07
N GLY A 570 -20.72 30.14 8.75
CA GLY A 570 -22.04 29.69 8.30
C GLY A 570 -22.39 30.03 6.85
N VAL A 571 -21.52 30.72 6.11
CA VAL A 571 -21.69 31.02 4.68
C VAL A 571 -20.80 30.10 3.86
N TYR A 572 -21.34 29.57 2.76
CA TYR A 572 -20.55 28.77 1.84
C TYR A 572 -19.45 29.62 1.17
N ASP A 573 -18.22 29.12 1.19
CA ASP A 573 -17.05 29.76 0.60
C ASP A 573 -16.19 28.68 -0.07
N LEU A 574 -15.66 28.94 -1.27
CA LEU A 574 -14.75 28.02 -1.96
C LEU A 574 -13.32 28.11 -1.40
N GLN A 575 -12.90 29.31 -0.98
CA GLN A 575 -11.53 29.67 -0.62
C GLN A 575 -11.30 29.73 0.91
N ASP A 576 -12.34 29.50 1.71
CA ASP A 576 -12.26 29.39 3.17
C ASP A 576 -13.18 28.30 3.72
N GLY A 577 -12.98 27.92 4.98
CA GLY A 577 -13.84 27.02 5.74
C GLY A 577 -13.50 27.10 7.22
N ASP A 578 -14.50 26.92 8.09
CA ASP A 578 -14.27 26.89 9.55
C ASP A 578 -13.50 25.61 9.92
N ILE A 579 -12.48 25.72 10.78
CA ILE A 579 -11.69 24.56 11.21
C ILE A 579 -12.53 23.65 12.12
N THR A 580 -12.49 22.34 11.88
CA THR A 580 -13.17 21.34 12.72
C THR A 580 -12.27 20.89 13.88
N TYR A 581 -12.85 20.21 14.87
CA TYR A 581 -12.04 19.57 15.91
C TYR A 581 -11.05 18.54 15.33
N LEU A 582 -11.50 17.77 14.34
CA LEU A 582 -10.65 16.87 13.55
C LEU A 582 -9.49 17.64 12.91
N GLY A 583 -9.75 18.77 12.25
CA GLY A 583 -8.73 19.61 11.64
C GLY A 583 -7.75 20.21 12.66
N ASN A 584 -8.24 20.62 13.84
CA ASN A 584 -7.41 21.08 14.94
C ASN A 584 -6.44 19.98 15.39
N ILE A 585 -6.93 18.76 15.64
CA ILE A 585 -6.05 17.63 15.98
C ILE A 585 -5.04 17.36 14.88
N MET A 586 -5.49 17.27 13.62
CA MET A 586 -4.61 16.98 12.48
C MET A 586 -3.45 17.96 12.37
N SER A 587 -3.71 19.26 12.59
CA SER A 587 -2.67 20.30 12.56
C SER A 587 -1.62 20.17 13.67
N THR A 588 -1.96 19.52 14.79
CA THR A 588 -1.04 19.32 15.92
C THR A 588 -0.20 18.06 15.78
N LEU A 589 -0.59 17.08 14.96
CA LEU A 589 0.13 15.80 14.83
C LEU A 589 1.28 15.92 13.82
N PRO A 590 2.45 15.29 14.08
CA PRO A 590 3.59 15.29 13.15
C PRO A 590 3.41 14.22 12.06
N LEU A 591 2.26 14.23 11.39
CA LEU A 591 1.83 13.23 10.41
C LEU A 591 1.29 13.91 9.14
N ASP A 592 1.29 13.19 8.02
CA ASP A 592 0.43 13.56 6.89
C ASP A 592 -1.04 13.63 7.33
N ILE A 593 -1.81 14.53 6.71
CA ILE A 593 -3.22 14.76 7.03
C ILE A 593 -4.06 13.47 7.00
N HIS A 594 -3.82 12.55 6.06
CA HIS A 594 -4.58 11.30 5.98
C HIS A 594 -4.22 10.34 7.13
N LEU A 595 -2.94 10.31 7.52
CA LEU A 595 -2.48 9.50 8.66
C LEU A 595 -2.96 10.09 9.99
N ALA A 596 -3.05 11.41 10.10
CA ALA A 596 -3.68 12.05 11.24
C ALA A 596 -5.17 11.69 11.35
N LYS A 597 -5.91 11.68 10.22
CA LYS A 597 -7.30 11.20 10.17
C LYS A 597 -7.40 9.71 10.55
N LEU A 598 -6.45 8.88 10.13
CA LEU A 598 -6.38 7.46 10.53
C LEU A 598 -6.32 7.30 12.04
N VAL A 599 -5.48 8.07 12.72
CA VAL A 599 -5.34 8.04 14.18
C VAL A 599 -6.65 8.46 14.86
N VAL A 600 -7.29 9.54 14.39
CA VAL A 600 -8.54 10.03 14.98
C VAL A 600 -9.70 9.06 14.74
N LEU A 601 -9.80 8.45 13.55
CA LEU A 601 -10.77 7.37 13.33
C LEU A 601 -10.44 6.14 14.18
N GLY A 602 -9.17 5.83 14.41
CA GLY A 602 -8.76 4.80 15.37
C GLY A 602 -9.33 5.04 16.77
N TYR A 603 -9.39 6.30 17.22
CA TYR A 603 -10.07 6.66 18.46
C TYR A 603 -11.58 6.40 18.38
N VAL A 604 -12.26 6.91 17.34
CA VAL A 604 -13.71 6.76 17.14
C VAL A 604 -14.15 5.29 17.12
N PHE A 605 -13.34 4.41 16.50
CA PHE A 605 -13.60 2.97 16.37
C PHE A 605 -12.91 2.12 17.45
N SER A 606 -12.38 2.72 18.53
CA SER A 606 -11.78 2.00 19.67
C SER A 606 -10.61 1.07 19.32
N VAL A 607 -9.77 1.47 18.35
CA VAL A 607 -8.52 0.82 17.92
C VAL A 607 -7.38 1.85 17.81
N LEU A 608 -7.31 2.75 18.81
CA LEU A 608 -6.41 3.90 18.80
C LEU A 608 -4.93 3.50 18.81
N GLU A 609 -4.54 2.55 19.67
CA GLU A 609 -3.13 2.14 19.78
C GLU A 609 -2.62 1.56 18.47
N GLU A 610 -3.42 0.70 17.84
CA GLU A 610 -3.11 0.09 16.56
C GLU A 610 -3.04 1.15 15.45
N ALA A 611 -3.98 2.11 15.43
CA ALA A 611 -3.99 3.18 14.45
C ALA A 611 -2.76 4.11 14.57
N ILE A 612 -2.30 4.41 15.80
CA ILE A 612 -1.07 5.17 16.04
C ILE A 612 0.14 4.42 15.49
N VAL A 613 0.24 3.12 15.77
CA VAL A 613 1.34 2.27 15.28
C VAL A 613 1.32 2.24 13.75
N ILE A 614 0.18 1.99 13.13
CA ILE A 614 0.06 1.98 11.66
C ILE A 614 0.46 3.34 11.07
N ALA A 615 -0.08 4.44 11.61
CA ALA A 615 0.22 5.78 11.13
C ALA A 615 1.72 6.11 11.24
N ALA A 616 2.34 5.80 12.37
CA ALA A 616 3.77 5.99 12.56
C ALA A 616 4.59 5.17 11.57
N GLY A 617 4.26 3.89 11.38
CA GLY A 617 4.99 3.00 10.48
C GLY A 617 4.79 3.31 8.99
N MET A 618 3.67 3.93 8.60
CA MET A 618 3.45 4.46 7.25
C MET A 618 4.15 5.81 7.02
N ASN A 619 4.42 6.57 8.08
CA ASN A 619 5.07 7.88 8.02
C ASN A 619 6.61 7.78 8.04
N VAL A 620 7.16 6.77 8.73
CA VAL A 620 8.60 6.49 8.74
C VAL A 620 9.03 5.72 7.50
N LYS A 621 10.35 5.59 7.31
CA LYS A 621 10.91 4.69 6.29
C LYS A 621 10.35 3.28 6.46
N ASN A 622 10.11 2.63 5.32
CA ASN A 622 9.66 1.24 5.30
C ASN A 622 10.51 0.37 6.23
N ILE A 623 9.85 -0.27 7.20
CA ILE A 623 10.49 -1.12 8.21
C ILE A 623 10.94 -2.47 7.64
N PHE A 624 10.53 -2.82 6.42
CA PHE A 624 10.94 -4.03 5.73
C PHE A 624 12.11 -3.72 4.77
N CYS A 625 13.18 -4.51 4.87
CA CYS A 625 14.39 -4.43 4.05
C CYS A 625 14.28 -5.25 2.76
N GLN A 626 15.16 -4.95 1.79
CA GLN A 626 15.37 -5.76 0.57
C GLN A 626 14.08 -6.14 -0.18
N LEU A 627 13.15 -5.18 -0.28
CA LEU A 627 11.78 -5.32 -0.79
C LEU A 627 11.65 -5.85 -2.22
N ARG A 628 12.76 -5.89 -2.97
CA ARG A 628 12.84 -6.41 -4.35
C ARG A 628 13.29 -7.87 -4.41
N THR A 629 12.91 -8.67 -3.42
CA THR A 629 13.20 -10.12 -3.36
C THR A 629 11.94 -10.93 -3.11
N ILE A 630 11.93 -12.21 -3.51
CA ILE A 630 10.84 -13.14 -3.15
C ILE A 630 10.79 -13.33 -1.63
N GLU A 631 11.95 -13.36 -0.97
CA GLU A 631 12.06 -13.53 0.48
C GLU A 631 11.39 -12.38 1.25
N ALA A 632 11.57 -11.14 0.81
CA ALA A 632 10.87 -10.00 1.39
C ALA A 632 9.35 -10.09 1.22
N LEU A 633 8.86 -10.60 0.07
CA LEU A 633 7.42 -10.87 -0.10
C LEU A 633 6.93 -11.92 0.92
N ARG A 634 7.68 -13.01 1.12
CA ARG A 634 7.34 -14.06 2.09
C ARG A 634 7.26 -13.51 3.52
N VAL A 635 8.28 -12.76 3.93
CA VAL A 635 8.33 -12.09 5.24
C VAL A 635 7.13 -11.14 5.41
N LYS A 636 6.86 -10.29 4.42
CA LYS A 636 5.77 -9.32 4.53
C LYS A 636 4.39 -10.00 4.57
N ARG A 637 4.18 -11.07 3.80
CA ARG A 637 2.97 -11.93 3.90
C ARG A 637 2.84 -12.57 5.27
N HIS A 638 3.95 -13.05 5.84
CA HIS A 638 3.97 -13.63 7.18
C HIS A 638 3.46 -12.63 8.22
N PHE A 639 3.98 -11.39 8.21
CA PHE A 639 3.50 -10.35 9.12
C PHE A 639 2.09 -9.86 8.79
N ALA A 640 1.70 -9.84 7.51
CA ALA A 640 0.33 -9.52 7.13
C ALA A 640 -0.69 -10.55 7.66
N ASN A 641 -0.25 -11.79 7.93
CA ASN A 641 -1.06 -12.85 8.52
C ASN A 641 -2.42 -13.01 7.81
N GLY A 642 -2.40 -13.08 6.47
CA GLY A 642 -3.61 -13.23 5.63
C GLY A 642 -4.48 -11.97 5.50
N SER A 643 -4.16 -10.86 6.18
CA SER A 643 -4.95 -9.63 6.09
C SER A 643 -4.81 -8.89 4.76
N ALA A 644 -3.81 -9.20 3.93
CA ALA A 644 -3.55 -8.49 2.68
C ALA A 644 -3.49 -6.94 2.84
N SER A 645 -2.95 -6.46 3.97
CA SER A 645 -2.81 -5.05 4.30
C SER A 645 -1.37 -4.72 4.66
N ASP A 646 -0.80 -3.71 3.98
CA ASP A 646 0.51 -3.18 4.32
C ASP A 646 0.54 -2.62 5.76
N GLY A 647 -0.51 -1.91 6.17
CA GLY A 647 -0.63 -1.34 7.52
C GLY A 647 -0.67 -2.40 8.62
N ILE A 648 -1.43 -3.47 8.42
CA ILE A 648 -1.50 -4.56 9.41
C ILE A 648 -0.19 -5.35 9.46
N ALA A 649 0.51 -5.52 8.33
CA ALA A 649 1.85 -6.11 8.32
C ALA A 649 2.84 -5.26 9.16
N ILE A 650 2.78 -3.93 9.04
CA ILE A 650 3.56 -2.99 9.85
C ILE A 650 3.22 -3.13 11.34
N LEU A 651 1.93 -3.12 11.68
CA LEU A 651 1.44 -3.27 13.05
C LEU A 651 1.97 -4.54 13.71
N ASN A 652 1.84 -5.68 13.04
CA ASN A 652 2.25 -6.98 13.57
C ASN A 652 3.77 -7.07 13.74
N ALA A 653 4.54 -6.56 12.76
CA ALA A 653 6.00 -6.51 12.86
C ALA A 653 6.47 -5.65 14.04
N TYR A 654 5.88 -4.47 14.21
CA TYR A 654 6.19 -3.58 15.32
C TYR A 654 5.82 -4.18 16.68
N ASN A 655 4.62 -4.74 16.83
CA ASN A 655 4.17 -5.33 18.09
C ASN A 655 5.03 -6.51 18.51
N TRP A 656 5.45 -7.36 17.56
CA TRP A 656 6.34 -8.47 17.87
C TRP A 656 7.75 -7.98 18.24
N TRP A 657 8.31 -7.04 17.48
CA TRP A 657 9.58 -6.41 17.83
C TRP A 657 9.54 -5.75 19.22
N ARG A 658 8.47 -5.02 19.53
CA ARG A 658 8.24 -4.39 20.83
C ARG A 658 8.20 -5.43 21.94
N SER A 659 7.46 -6.53 21.77
CA SER A 659 7.39 -7.62 22.75
C SER A 659 8.77 -8.24 23.02
N ILE A 660 9.59 -8.47 21.99
CA ILE A 660 10.96 -9.01 22.15
C ILE A 660 11.83 -8.01 22.92
N ARG A 661 11.71 -6.72 22.59
CA ARG A 661 12.44 -5.64 23.26
C ARG A 661 12.05 -5.49 24.73
N GLU A 662 10.76 -5.62 25.07
CA GLU A 662 10.24 -5.48 26.43
C GLU A 662 10.53 -6.71 27.31
N GLN A 663 10.60 -7.92 26.74
CA GLN A 663 10.90 -9.15 27.49
C GLN A 663 12.29 -9.15 28.14
N GLY A 664 13.22 -8.27 27.73
CA GLY A 664 14.51 -8.08 28.39
C GLY A 664 15.45 -9.29 28.36
N THR A 665 15.00 -10.43 27.82
CA THR A 665 15.85 -11.59 27.57
C THR A 665 16.89 -11.15 26.55
N GLY A 666 18.18 -11.25 26.87
CA GLY A 666 19.30 -10.84 26.01
C GLY A 666 19.41 -11.55 24.65
N GLY A 667 18.32 -12.02 24.06
CA GLY A 667 18.22 -12.37 22.65
C GLY A 667 18.54 -11.14 21.82
N ASP A 668 19.47 -11.30 20.90
CA ASP A 668 19.92 -10.21 20.05
C ASP A 668 18.77 -9.73 19.15
N THR A 669 18.14 -8.62 19.53
CA THR A 669 17.13 -7.94 18.70
C THR A 669 17.64 -7.70 17.28
N THR A 670 18.96 -7.57 17.10
CA THR A 670 19.62 -7.40 15.81
C THR A 670 19.50 -8.67 14.96
N ASP A 671 19.83 -9.84 15.51
CA ASP A 671 19.68 -11.12 14.82
C ASP A 671 18.23 -11.41 14.46
N TRP A 672 17.28 -11.07 15.34
CA TRP A 672 15.86 -11.23 15.03
C TRP A 672 15.42 -10.32 13.88
N CYS A 673 15.79 -9.03 13.91
CA CYS A 673 15.52 -8.11 12.80
C CYS A 673 16.16 -8.61 11.49
N ASN A 674 17.41 -9.07 11.53
CA ASN A 674 18.11 -9.61 10.36
C ASN A 674 17.40 -10.84 9.79
N ARG A 675 16.99 -11.78 10.66
CA ARG A 675 16.26 -13.00 10.27
C ARG A 675 14.94 -12.69 9.57
N TYR A 676 14.23 -11.64 10.02
CA TYR A 676 12.95 -11.24 9.46
C TYR A 676 13.07 -10.08 8.46
N MET A 677 14.28 -9.76 7.98
CA MET A 677 14.52 -8.66 7.02
C MET A 677 13.87 -7.34 7.46
N LEU A 678 13.93 -7.02 8.76
CA LEU A 678 13.40 -5.78 9.32
C LEU A 678 14.52 -4.77 9.56
N ASP A 679 14.25 -3.50 9.26
CA ASP A 679 15.15 -2.40 9.57
C ASP A 679 14.99 -1.99 11.03
N ARG A 680 15.91 -2.44 11.87
CA ARG A 680 15.91 -2.15 13.32
C ARG A 680 15.87 -0.64 13.60
N LYS A 681 16.48 0.18 12.74
CA LYS A 681 16.58 1.62 12.96
C LYS A 681 15.26 2.33 12.64
N SER A 682 14.60 1.98 11.54
CA SER A 682 13.23 2.41 11.23
C SER A 682 12.25 2.02 12.33
N LEU A 683 12.39 0.83 12.93
CA LEU A 683 11.56 0.41 14.07
C LEU A 683 11.76 1.27 15.32
N ILE A 684 12.99 1.71 15.59
CA ILE A 684 13.29 2.63 16.71
C ILE A 684 12.69 4.00 16.44
N GLU A 685 12.88 4.56 15.25
CA GLU A 685 12.30 5.84 14.84
C GLU A 685 10.76 5.80 14.90
N MET A 686 10.18 4.69 14.43
CA MET A 686 8.75 4.42 14.55
C MET A 686 8.29 4.43 16.00
N ALA A 687 9.04 3.79 16.92
CA ALA A 687 8.70 3.79 18.34
C ALA A 687 8.72 5.18 18.98
N GLU A 688 9.72 6.00 18.62
CA GLU A 688 9.79 7.41 19.06
C GLU A 688 8.60 8.21 18.53
N LEU A 689 8.22 8.02 17.27
CA LEU A 689 7.06 8.67 16.67
C LEU A 689 5.73 8.21 17.30
N VAL A 690 5.58 6.91 17.60
CA VAL A 690 4.42 6.36 18.33
C VAL A 690 4.29 7.03 19.70
N GLN A 691 5.38 7.18 20.44
CA GLN A 691 5.39 7.87 21.72
C GLN A 691 5.02 9.36 21.57
N GLU A 692 5.55 10.02 20.53
CA GLU A 692 5.28 11.43 20.27
C GLU A 692 3.80 11.69 19.93
N ILE A 693 3.21 10.90 19.03
CA ILE A 693 1.79 10.98 18.69
C ILE A 693 0.95 10.75 19.95
N THR A 694 1.25 9.71 20.72
CA THR A 694 0.52 9.37 21.95
C THR A 694 0.53 10.54 22.95
N MET A 695 1.67 11.22 23.13
CA MET A 695 1.78 12.36 24.04
C MET A 695 0.99 13.58 23.55
N ARG A 696 1.04 13.88 22.24
CA ARG A 696 0.27 15.00 21.67
C ARG A 696 -1.24 14.75 21.75
N LEU A 697 -1.69 13.52 21.50
CA LEU A 697 -3.09 13.13 21.67
C LEU A 697 -3.57 13.26 23.13
N LYS A 698 -2.75 12.85 24.11
CA LYS A 698 -3.06 13.04 25.54
C LYS A 698 -3.28 14.51 25.88
N THR A 699 -2.49 15.40 25.29
CA THR A 699 -2.63 16.87 25.46
C THR A 699 -3.95 17.37 24.85
N ALA A 700 -4.45 16.69 23.81
CA ALA A 700 -5.76 16.94 23.21
C ALA A 700 -6.91 16.16 23.86
N ASN A 701 -6.70 15.56 25.04
CA ASN A 701 -7.63 14.68 25.77
C ASN A 701 -8.09 13.42 24.98
N ILE A 702 -7.33 13.00 23.97
CA ILE A 702 -7.54 11.72 23.29
C ILE A 702 -6.65 10.67 23.96
N ARG A 703 -7.29 9.71 24.63
CA ARG A 703 -6.64 8.58 25.30
C ARG A 703 -7.37 7.28 25.01
N VAL A 704 -6.66 6.18 25.17
CA VAL A 704 -7.27 4.85 25.14
C VAL A 704 -8.27 4.76 26.29
N VAL A 705 -9.51 4.44 25.97
CA VAL A 705 -10.59 4.28 26.94
C VAL A 705 -10.41 2.93 27.66
N SER A 706 -9.87 2.95 28.87
CA SER A 706 -9.66 1.76 29.69
C SER A 706 -10.85 1.58 30.66
N GLY A 707 -11.81 0.71 30.31
CA GLY A 707 -13.00 0.46 31.13
C GLY A 707 -13.66 -0.90 30.86
N ALA A 708 -14.51 -1.35 31.79
CA ALA A 708 -15.31 -2.58 31.64
C ALA A 708 -16.31 -2.49 30.47
N ASN A 709 -16.78 -1.27 30.17
CA ASN A 709 -17.72 -0.95 29.09
C ASN A 709 -17.03 -0.55 27.77
N ASN A 710 -15.72 -0.75 27.62
CA ASN A 710 -15.04 -0.44 26.35
C ASN A 710 -15.57 -1.36 25.22
N ALA A 711 -15.71 -0.82 24.01
CA ALA A 711 -16.01 -1.57 22.80
C ALA A 711 -14.85 -2.53 22.48
N ARG A 712 -14.83 -3.70 23.13
CA ARG A 712 -13.78 -4.70 22.96
C ARG A 712 -13.98 -5.44 21.65
N TRP A 713 -13.10 -5.19 20.69
CA TRP A 713 -12.98 -6.00 19.49
C TRP A 713 -12.25 -7.31 19.79
N THR A 714 -12.78 -8.43 19.32
CA THR A 714 -11.99 -9.67 19.23
C THR A 714 -10.79 -9.46 18.29
N ASP A 715 -9.73 -10.26 18.39
CA ASP A 715 -8.55 -10.14 17.51
C ASP A 715 -8.91 -10.19 16.01
N ARG A 716 -9.99 -10.91 15.68
CA ARG A 716 -10.49 -11.09 14.32
C ARG A 716 -11.28 -9.86 13.85
N GLU A 717 -12.24 -9.41 14.65
CA GLU A 717 -12.98 -8.18 14.36
C GLU A 717 -12.04 -6.97 14.29
N ARG A 718 -10.98 -6.96 15.12
CA ARG A 718 -9.94 -5.93 15.11
C ARG A 718 -9.29 -5.78 13.73
N THR A 719 -9.02 -6.90 13.04
CA THR A 719 -8.48 -6.88 11.68
C THR A 719 -9.46 -6.23 10.70
N VAL A 720 -10.75 -6.54 10.81
CA VAL A 720 -11.80 -5.98 9.94
C VAL A 720 -12.00 -4.48 10.20
N VAL A 721 -12.15 -4.07 11.47
CA VAL A 721 -12.37 -2.66 11.83
C VAL A 721 -11.14 -1.81 11.50
N LEU A 722 -9.92 -2.32 11.63
CA LEU A 722 -8.72 -1.59 11.19
C LEU A 722 -8.74 -1.30 9.69
N LYS A 723 -9.20 -2.26 8.87
CA LYS A 723 -9.38 -2.02 7.44
C LYS A 723 -10.49 -1.00 7.16
N VAL A 724 -11.60 -1.05 7.89
CA VAL A 724 -12.68 -0.04 7.81
C VAL A 724 -12.17 1.36 8.17
N VAL A 725 -11.37 1.47 9.23
CA VAL A 725 -10.74 2.72 9.66
C VAL A 725 -9.77 3.24 8.59
N MET A 726 -8.99 2.36 7.94
CA MET A 726 -8.15 2.75 6.79
C MET A 726 -9.01 3.22 5.61
N ALA A 727 -10.12 2.55 5.30
CA ALA A 727 -11.04 3.00 4.25
C ALA A 727 -11.59 4.41 4.55
N GLY A 728 -11.94 4.70 5.79
CA GLY A 728 -12.39 6.04 6.17
C GLY A 728 -11.30 7.11 6.16
N ALA A 729 -10.09 6.75 6.56
CA ALA A 729 -8.94 7.66 6.62
C ALA A 729 -8.44 8.04 5.23
N PHE A 730 -8.46 7.09 4.30
CA PHE A 730 -7.89 7.24 2.97
C PHE A 730 -8.94 7.47 1.88
N TYR A 731 -10.21 7.70 2.22
CA TYR A 731 -11.18 8.25 1.27
C TYR A 731 -10.62 9.52 0.61
N PRO A 732 -10.71 9.72 -0.73
CA PRO A 732 -11.39 8.89 -1.74
C PRO A 732 -10.48 7.92 -2.52
N ASN A 733 -9.33 7.48 -1.97
CA ASN A 733 -8.34 6.61 -2.63
C ASN A 733 -8.81 5.14 -2.75
N TYR A 734 -10.00 4.95 -3.31
CA TYR A 734 -10.66 3.68 -3.52
C TYR A 734 -10.43 3.19 -4.94
N PHE A 735 -9.99 1.95 -5.04
CA PHE A 735 -9.73 1.26 -6.30
C PHE A 735 -10.56 -0.01 -6.37
N ILE A 736 -11.18 -0.23 -7.52
CA ILE A 736 -11.93 -1.47 -7.79
C ILE A 736 -11.01 -2.42 -8.56
N PRO A 737 -10.64 -3.58 -7.99
CA PRO A 737 -10.00 -4.64 -8.74
C PRO A 737 -10.97 -5.15 -9.82
N THR A 738 -10.58 -4.98 -11.07
CA THR A 738 -11.32 -5.41 -12.26
C THR A 738 -10.55 -6.54 -12.94
N CYS A 739 -11.22 -7.66 -13.17
CA CYS A 739 -10.73 -8.68 -14.09
C CYS A 739 -10.52 -8.07 -15.48
N VAL A 740 -9.49 -8.52 -16.20
CA VAL A 740 -9.08 -7.95 -17.51
C VAL A 740 -10.17 -8.12 -18.59
N THR A 741 -11.16 -8.98 -18.35
CA THR A 741 -12.29 -9.26 -19.24
C THR A 741 -13.63 -9.14 -18.53
N ASP A 742 -14.70 -8.91 -19.30
CA ASP A 742 -16.08 -8.79 -18.79
C ASP A 742 -16.44 -9.91 -17.81
N ARG A 743 -17.00 -9.61 -16.63
CA ARG A 743 -17.06 -10.56 -15.48
C ARG A 743 -17.67 -11.93 -15.77
N GLU A 744 -18.69 -12.04 -16.64
CA GLU A 744 -19.25 -13.35 -16.99
C GLU A 744 -18.33 -14.15 -17.93
N LEU A 745 -17.59 -13.45 -18.79
CA LEU A 745 -16.52 -14.03 -19.61
C LEU A 745 -15.26 -14.28 -18.77
N SER A 746 -15.00 -13.50 -17.71
CA SER A 746 -13.79 -13.61 -16.91
C SER A 746 -13.71 -14.93 -16.18
N ASP A 747 -14.81 -15.38 -15.58
CA ASP A 747 -14.84 -16.63 -14.82
C ASP A 747 -14.58 -17.83 -15.73
N LYS A 748 -15.20 -17.85 -16.91
CA LYS A 748 -14.91 -18.82 -17.98
C LYS A 748 -13.46 -18.72 -18.47
N MET A 749 -12.93 -17.51 -18.66
CA MET A 749 -11.56 -17.29 -19.09
C MET A 749 -10.55 -17.80 -18.06
N VAL A 750 -10.84 -17.66 -16.77
CA VAL A 750 -9.95 -18.10 -15.69
C VAL A 750 -9.62 -19.59 -15.83
N TYR A 751 -10.62 -20.43 -16.13
CA TYR A 751 -10.45 -21.88 -16.23
C TYR A 751 -10.06 -22.35 -17.64
N THR A 752 -10.57 -21.69 -18.69
CA THR A 752 -10.19 -22.03 -20.08
C THR A 752 -8.74 -21.67 -20.38
N GLU A 753 -8.22 -20.59 -19.80
CA GLU A 753 -6.84 -20.15 -20.02
C GLU A 753 -5.79 -21.13 -19.48
N ILE A 754 -6.18 -21.93 -18.47
CA ILE A 754 -5.34 -22.95 -17.82
C ILE A 754 -5.69 -24.40 -18.18
N GLY A 755 -6.54 -24.60 -19.20
CA GLY A 755 -6.91 -25.95 -19.66
C GLY A 755 -7.68 -26.77 -18.61
N GLY A 756 -8.50 -26.13 -17.77
CA GLY A 756 -9.31 -26.80 -16.75
C GLY A 756 -8.59 -27.20 -15.46
N ARG A 757 -7.31 -26.83 -15.32
CA ARG A 757 -6.53 -27.02 -14.08
C ARG A 757 -7.04 -26.15 -12.94
N ASP A 758 -6.53 -26.37 -11.72
CA ASP A 758 -6.84 -25.52 -10.58
C ASP A 758 -6.11 -24.16 -10.68
N PRO A 759 -6.81 -23.02 -10.86
CA PRO A 759 -6.17 -21.70 -10.95
C PRO A 759 -5.51 -21.26 -9.65
N PHE A 760 -5.94 -21.80 -8.50
CA PHE A 760 -5.43 -21.42 -7.18
C PHE A 760 -4.05 -22.00 -6.87
N SER A 761 -3.60 -22.98 -7.66
CA SER A 761 -2.30 -23.63 -7.53
C SER A 761 -1.49 -23.63 -8.83
N THR A 762 -2.02 -23.13 -9.94
CA THR A 762 -1.39 -23.22 -11.27
C THR A 762 -0.97 -21.85 -11.81
N VAL A 763 0.24 -21.77 -12.38
CA VAL A 763 0.70 -20.68 -13.24
C VAL A 763 1.11 -21.22 -14.61
N PHE A 764 1.25 -20.35 -15.61
CA PHE A 764 1.66 -20.78 -16.94
C PHE A 764 2.68 -19.87 -17.62
N PHE A 765 3.55 -20.47 -18.42
CA PHE A 765 4.45 -19.77 -19.34
C PHE A 765 3.93 -19.89 -20.77
N CYS A 766 4.23 -18.87 -21.58
CA CYS A 766 3.97 -18.85 -23.01
C CYS A 766 5.28 -18.76 -23.80
N GLY A 767 5.22 -19.14 -25.08
CA GLY A 767 6.37 -19.07 -25.99
C GLY A 767 7.20 -20.36 -26.04
N PHE A 768 6.67 -21.49 -25.57
CA PHE A 768 7.30 -22.79 -25.74
C PHE A 768 6.76 -23.46 -27.01
N ASP A 769 7.65 -23.73 -27.95
CA ASP A 769 7.31 -24.34 -29.23
C ASP A 769 7.39 -25.88 -29.15
N HIS A 770 6.24 -26.53 -28.93
CA HIS A 770 6.14 -27.99 -28.82
C HIS A 770 6.47 -28.72 -30.14
N SER A 771 6.48 -28.02 -31.28
CA SER A 771 6.81 -28.63 -32.58
C SER A 771 8.31 -28.91 -32.72
N ASN A 772 9.15 -28.13 -32.04
CA ASN A 772 10.61 -28.20 -32.14
C ASN A 772 11.28 -28.73 -30.87
N TYR A 773 10.61 -28.73 -29.71
CA TYR A 773 11.22 -29.08 -28.44
C TYR A 773 10.41 -30.10 -27.64
N ILE A 774 11.10 -31.11 -27.08
CA ILE A 774 10.51 -32.11 -26.17
C ILE A 774 10.39 -31.51 -24.77
N GLY A 775 9.24 -30.92 -24.45
CA GLY A 775 8.95 -30.29 -23.17
C GLY A 775 9.41 -31.09 -21.94
N PRO A 776 9.05 -32.38 -21.81
CA PRO A 776 9.35 -33.17 -20.61
C PRO A 776 10.81 -33.25 -20.18
N LEU A 777 11.77 -33.07 -21.09
CA LEU A 777 13.18 -33.03 -20.72
C LEU A 777 13.51 -31.86 -19.78
N TYR A 778 12.80 -30.73 -19.92
CA TYR A 778 13.17 -29.46 -19.27
C TYR A 778 12.40 -29.17 -17.98
N ARG A 779 11.69 -30.15 -17.40
CA ARG A 779 10.91 -29.97 -16.15
C ARG A 779 11.78 -29.38 -15.02
N ASN A 780 12.98 -29.92 -14.81
CA ASN A 780 13.89 -29.48 -13.75
C ASN A 780 14.42 -28.05 -13.98
N GLU A 781 14.72 -27.68 -15.23
CA GLU A 781 15.11 -26.31 -15.57
C GLU A 781 13.97 -25.31 -15.33
N ILE A 782 12.73 -25.68 -15.65
CA ILE A 782 11.54 -24.85 -15.37
C ILE A 782 11.29 -24.70 -13.87
N ARG A 783 11.44 -25.79 -13.10
CA ARG A 783 11.41 -25.73 -11.62
C ARG A 783 12.47 -24.76 -11.09
N ALA A 784 13.70 -24.85 -11.61
CA ALA A 784 14.81 -23.98 -11.23
C ALA A 784 14.56 -22.50 -11.58
N LEU A 785 13.81 -22.21 -12.67
CA LEU A 785 13.41 -20.84 -13.00
C LEU A 785 12.56 -20.20 -11.91
N LEU A 786 11.70 -20.96 -11.25
CA LEU A 786 10.79 -20.47 -10.20
C LEU A 786 11.43 -20.44 -8.80
N THR A 787 12.45 -21.26 -8.54
CA THR A 787 13.14 -21.33 -7.24
C THR A 787 14.39 -20.47 -7.15
N GLU A 788 14.63 -19.59 -8.14
CA GLU A 788 15.89 -18.84 -8.29
C GLU A 788 17.14 -19.73 -8.30
N ARG A 789 17.02 -21.00 -8.71
CA ARG A 789 18.08 -22.02 -8.68
C ARG A 789 18.67 -22.27 -7.28
N LYS A 790 18.01 -21.81 -6.20
CA LYS A 790 18.35 -22.24 -4.84
C LYS A 790 17.89 -23.70 -4.68
N PRO A 791 18.64 -24.56 -3.97
CA PRO A 791 18.13 -25.88 -3.61
C PRO A 791 16.78 -25.66 -2.94
N THR A 792 15.74 -26.32 -3.43
CA THR A 792 14.42 -26.28 -2.82
C THR A 792 14.61 -26.57 -1.34
N SER A 793 14.46 -25.55 -0.49
CA SER A 793 13.94 -25.81 0.85
C SER A 793 12.73 -26.69 0.61
N GLU A 794 12.65 -27.85 1.28
CA GLU A 794 11.77 -29.01 1.06
C GLU A 794 10.24 -28.70 1.05
N LYS A 795 9.84 -27.46 0.80
CA LYS A 795 8.55 -26.88 1.13
C LYS A 795 7.53 -26.85 -0.01
N HIS A 796 7.88 -27.05 -1.29
CA HIS A 796 6.85 -27.07 -2.35
C HIS A 796 7.21 -28.09 -3.44
N GLN A 797 6.37 -29.10 -3.62
CA GLN A 797 6.46 -29.99 -4.78
C GLN A 797 5.87 -29.24 -5.99
N VAL A 798 6.61 -29.20 -7.09
CA VAL A 798 6.24 -28.42 -8.29
C VAL A 798 6.04 -29.37 -9.45
N LYS A 799 4.79 -29.55 -9.89
CA LYS A 799 4.44 -30.34 -11.08
C LYS A 799 4.52 -29.45 -12.32
N VAL A 800 5.19 -29.91 -13.37
CA VAL A 800 5.34 -29.16 -14.64
C VAL A 800 4.72 -29.96 -15.77
N GLU A 801 3.71 -29.40 -16.42
CA GLU A 801 2.96 -30.00 -17.52
C GLU A 801 3.09 -29.16 -18.79
N PHE A 802 3.04 -29.82 -19.94
CA PHE A 802 3.24 -29.19 -21.24
C PHE A 802 2.01 -29.40 -22.10
N GLU A 803 1.29 -28.31 -22.38
CA GLU A 803 0.07 -28.35 -23.18
C GLU A 803 0.33 -27.88 -24.61
N ARG A 804 0.19 -28.83 -25.54
CA ARG A 804 0.56 -28.66 -26.95
C ARG A 804 -0.46 -27.85 -27.75
N SER A 805 -1.74 -27.99 -27.42
CA SER A 805 -2.84 -27.28 -28.09
C SER A 805 -2.69 -25.77 -28.01
N THR A 806 -2.17 -25.27 -26.88
CA THR A 806 -2.04 -23.84 -26.58
C THR A 806 -0.61 -23.32 -26.56
N ASN A 807 0.40 -24.19 -26.78
CA ASN A 807 1.82 -23.87 -26.65
C ASN A 807 2.17 -23.22 -25.28
N LYS A 808 1.55 -23.73 -24.22
CA LYS A 808 1.73 -23.28 -22.83
C LYS A 808 2.42 -24.34 -21.98
N ILE A 809 3.20 -23.88 -21.02
CA ILE A 809 3.76 -24.72 -19.96
C ILE A 809 2.97 -24.39 -18.69
N PHE A 810 2.33 -25.37 -18.08
CA PHE A 810 1.64 -25.23 -16.81
C PHE A 810 2.53 -25.68 -15.67
N VAL A 811 2.52 -24.92 -14.59
CA VAL A 811 3.25 -25.25 -13.37
C VAL A 811 2.28 -25.23 -12.21
N GLN A 812 2.07 -26.39 -11.60
CA GLN A 812 1.22 -26.56 -10.42
C GLN A 812 2.07 -26.66 -9.17
N PHE A 813 1.74 -25.84 -8.17
CA PHE A 813 2.35 -25.88 -6.86
C PHE A 813 1.54 -26.75 -5.92
N GLN A 814 2.21 -27.66 -5.23
CA GLN A 814 1.60 -28.55 -4.27
C GLN A 814 2.19 -28.28 -2.88
N TYR A 815 1.30 -28.21 -1.89
CA TYR A 815 1.73 -28.25 -0.50
C TYR A 815 2.39 -29.62 -0.24
N PRO A 816 3.51 -29.66 0.49
CA PRO A 816 4.12 -30.91 0.89
C PRO A 816 3.12 -31.66 1.79
N PRO A 817 3.04 -33.00 1.70
CA PRO A 817 2.21 -33.81 2.58
C PRO A 817 2.43 -33.51 4.08
N ASP A 818 3.64 -33.04 4.43
CA ASP A 818 4.12 -32.87 5.79
C ASP A 818 4.28 -31.38 6.20
N GLN A 819 3.26 -30.80 6.87
CA GLN A 819 3.51 -29.86 7.97
C GLN A 819 3.03 -30.53 9.27
N GLN A 820 3.93 -30.65 10.23
CA GLN A 820 3.86 -31.57 11.38
C GLN A 820 2.90 -31.16 12.49
N SER A 821 2.27 -32.15 13.11
CA SER A 821 1.50 -32.17 14.36
C SER A 821 2.19 -31.67 15.67
N GLY A 822 3.07 -30.67 15.60
CA GLY A 822 3.81 -30.12 16.76
C GLY A 822 3.41 -28.71 17.18
N LYS A 823 2.93 -27.87 16.25
CA LYS A 823 2.28 -26.60 16.59
C LYS A 823 0.77 -26.82 16.64
N SER A 824 0.04 -25.93 17.29
CA SER A 824 -1.42 -25.99 17.25
C SER A 824 -1.85 -26.14 15.79
N LEU A 825 -2.67 -27.16 15.47
CA LEU A 825 -3.27 -27.37 14.14
C LEU A 825 -3.87 -26.08 13.56
N TYR A 826 -4.20 -25.11 14.42
CA TYR A 826 -4.67 -23.76 14.09
C TYR A 826 -3.60 -22.84 13.45
N GLU A 827 -2.33 -22.88 13.87
CA GLU A 827 -1.25 -22.05 13.28
C GLU A 827 -0.85 -22.55 11.88
N GLU A 828 -0.88 -23.87 11.68
CA GLU A 828 -0.56 -24.51 10.39
C GLU A 828 -1.69 -24.34 9.37
N ARG A 829 -2.97 -24.46 9.77
CA ARG A 829 -4.13 -24.17 8.91
C ARG A 829 -4.18 -22.72 8.43
N ASN A 830 -3.72 -21.78 9.26
CA ASN A 830 -3.56 -20.37 8.88
C ASN A 830 -2.43 -20.13 7.87
N SER A 831 -1.60 -21.13 7.57
CA SER A 831 -0.52 -21.04 6.59
C SER A 831 -0.95 -21.50 5.18
N ALA A 832 -2.04 -22.26 5.07
CA ALA A 832 -2.59 -22.71 3.79
C ALA A 832 -3.58 -21.65 3.25
N ASP A 833 -3.04 -20.64 2.56
CA ASP A 833 -3.85 -19.67 1.84
C ASP A 833 -4.64 -20.38 0.71
N ARG A 834 -5.85 -19.88 0.40
CA ARG A 834 -6.69 -20.38 -0.70
C ARG A 834 -5.93 -20.43 -2.03
N VAL A 835 -5.15 -19.39 -2.32
CA VAL A 835 -4.19 -19.36 -3.42
C VAL A 835 -2.83 -19.79 -2.87
N HIS A 836 -2.25 -20.82 -3.47
CA HIS A 836 -0.96 -21.36 -3.04
C HIS A 836 0.14 -20.27 -3.07
N PRO A 837 0.98 -20.12 -2.02
CA PRO A 837 2.02 -19.09 -1.95
C PRO A 837 2.95 -19.05 -3.18
N GLY A 838 3.31 -20.22 -3.72
CA GLY A 838 4.08 -20.37 -4.94
C GLY A 838 3.52 -19.61 -6.16
N VAL A 839 2.20 -19.45 -6.27
CA VAL A 839 1.58 -18.64 -7.34
C VAL A 839 1.99 -17.17 -7.20
N TYR A 840 1.88 -16.60 -6.00
CA TYR A 840 2.29 -15.22 -5.75
C TYR A 840 3.79 -15.02 -5.96
N GLU A 841 4.61 -15.97 -5.52
CA GLU A 841 6.06 -15.92 -5.69
C GLU A 841 6.46 -15.96 -7.17
N ALA A 842 5.80 -16.81 -7.97
CA ALA A 842 6.00 -16.91 -9.41
C ALA A 842 5.68 -15.59 -10.12
N ILE A 843 4.52 -14.98 -9.83
CA ILE A 843 4.15 -13.69 -10.41
C ILE A 843 5.09 -12.58 -9.93
N LYS A 844 5.49 -12.60 -8.65
CA LYS A 844 6.46 -11.64 -8.11
C LYS A 844 7.79 -11.73 -8.83
N LEU A 845 8.28 -12.94 -9.06
CA LEU A 845 9.52 -13.19 -9.79
C LEU A 845 9.46 -12.65 -11.22
N ARG A 846 8.31 -12.79 -11.90
CA ARG A 846 8.09 -12.16 -13.21
C ARG A 846 8.25 -10.63 -13.15
N GLN A 847 7.64 -9.98 -12.14
CA GLN A 847 7.74 -8.53 -11.96
C GLN A 847 9.17 -8.05 -11.67
N LEU A 848 9.97 -8.87 -10.97
CA LEU A 848 11.37 -8.59 -10.66
C LEU A 848 12.28 -8.81 -11.89
N ARG A 849 11.98 -9.79 -12.75
CA ARG A 849 12.73 -10.10 -13.98
C ARG A 849 12.26 -9.35 -15.23
N HIS A 850 11.44 -8.30 -15.07
CA HIS A 850 10.92 -7.52 -16.20
C HIS A 850 10.25 -8.37 -17.30
N ASN A 851 9.49 -9.41 -16.91
CA ASN A 851 8.81 -10.36 -17.81
C ASN A 851 9.71 -11.25 -18.68
N GLN A 852 10.99 -11.41 -18.35
CA GLN A 852 11.93 -12.26 -19.10
C GLN A 852 12.35 -13.50 -18.27
N SER A 853 12.10 -14.69 -18.82
CA SER A 853 12.61 -15.96 -18.25
C SER A 853 13.37 -16.73 -19.33
N GLU A 854 14.67 -16.92 -19.14
CA GLU A 854 15.55 -17.61 -20.09
C GLU A 854 15.63 -19.10 -19.79
N LEU A 855 15.26 -19.96 -20.75
CA LEU A 855 15.37 -21.41 -20.68
C LEU A 855 16.43 -21.90 -21.67
N LEU A 856 17.39 -22.71 -21.21
CA LEU A 856 18.37 -23.37 -22.08
C LEU A 856 17.83 -24.74 -22.53
N VAL A 857 17.86 -25.01 -23.83
CA VAL A 857 17.34 -26.25 -24.43
C VAL A 857 18.36 -26.89 -25.38
N MET A 858 18.20 -28.20 -25.63
CA MET A 858 19.00 -28.95 -26.61
C MET A 858 18.52 -28.68 -28.04
N HIS A 859 19.38 -28.93 -29.03
CA HIS A 859 18.91 -29.03 -30.41
C HIS A 859 17.92 -30.19 -30.55
N HIS A 860 16.97 -30.06 -31.48
CA HIS A 860 15.88 -31.02 -31.66
C HIS A 860 16.36 -32.48 -31.79
N ASN A 861 17.36 -32.72 -32.64
CA ASN A 861 17.88 -34.07 -32.89
C ASN A 861 18.54 -34.68 -31.64
N ASP A 862 19.30 -33.87 -30.89
CA ASP A 862 19.95 -34.30 -29.65
C ASP A 862 18.90 -34.64 -28.57
N ALA A 863 17.84 -33.83 -28.48
CA ALA A 863 16.73 -34.07 -27.58
C ALA A 863 15.99 -35.39 -27.90
N VAL A 864 15.72 -35.66 -29.18
CA VAL A 864 15.07 -36.91 -29.62
C VAL A 864 15.95 -38.12 -29.32
N ALA A 865 17.25 -38.05 -29.61
CA ALA A 865 18.20 -39.12 -29.32
C ALA A 865 18.25 -39.42 -27.81
N TYR A 866 18.41 -38.38 -26.99
CA TYR A 866 18.47 -38.51 -25.54
C TYR A 866 17.18 -39.08 -24.95
N ALA A 867 16.01 -38.60 -25.40
CA ALA A 867 14.72 -39.08 -24.91
C ALA A 867 14.44 -40.55 -25.29
N THR A 868 14.92 -40.98 -26.46
CA THR A 868 14.83 -42.37 -26.93
C THR A 868 15.74 -43.28 -26.11
N GLU A 869 16.98 -42.86 -25.86
CA GLU A 869 17.96 -43.58 -25.03
C GLU A 869 17.41 -43.84 -23.61
N HIS A 870 16.79 -42.83 -23.01
CA HIS A 870 16.25 -42.89 -21.64
C HIS A 870 14.84 -43.50 -21.57
N ARG A 871 14.29 -44.02 -22.70
CA ARG A 871 12.97 -44.66 -22.79
C ARG A 871 11.82 -43.79 -22.25
N LEU A 872 11.90 -42.48 -22.44
CA LEU A 872 10.90 -41.52 -21.92
C LEU A 872 9.63 -41.45 -22.78
N GLY A 873 9.68 -41.97 -24.01
CA GLY A 873 8.62 -41.88 -25.02
C GLY A 873 9.18 -42.02 -26.42
N VAL A 874 8.36 -41.79 -27.44
CA VAL A 874 8.77 -41.89 -28.85
C VAL A 874 8.37 -40.63 -29.61
N TRP A 875 9.30 -40.08 -30.41
CA TRP A 875 8.97 -39.04 -31.38
C TRP A 875 8.44 -39.68 -32.67
N ARG A 876 7.18 -39.43 -33.04
CA ARG A 876 6.52 -39.97 -34.25
C ARG A 876 5.65 -38.89 -34.88
N ASN A 877 5.62 -38.81 -36.22
CA ASN A 877 4.80 -37.85 -36.97
C ASN A 877 5.00 -36.38 -36.55
N HIS A 878 6.24 -35.97 -36.27
CA HIS A 878 6.56 -34.64 -35.74
C HIS A 878 5.94 -34.34 -34.35
N GLU A 879 5.59 -35.38 -33.59
CA GLU A 879 4.97 -35.25 -32.28
C GLU A 879 5.59 -36.19 -31.24
N TRP A 880 5.76 -35.68 -30.02
CA TRP A 880 6.21 -36.46 -28.87
C TRP A 880 5.10 -37.39 -28.37
N HIS A 881 5.36 -38.65 -28.06
CA HIS A 881 4.36 -39.54 -27.45
C HIS A 881 4.90 -40.06 -26.11
N PRO A 882 4.36 -39.61 -24.96
CA PRO A 882 4.82 -40.07 -23.66
C PRO A 882 4.40 -41.52 -23.39
N ARG A 883 4.99 -42.12 -22.37
CA ARG A 883 4.58 -43.43 -21.85
C ARG A 883 3.24 -43.31 -21.08
N SER A 884 2.32 -44.24 -21.30
CA SER A 884 1.04 -44.33 -20.57
C SER A 884 1.07 -45.44 -19.52
N VAL A 885 0.45 -45.21 -18.36
CA VAL A 885 0.26 -46.16 -17.26
C VAL A 885 -1.22 -46.45 -17.07
N GLU A 886 -1.60 -47.73 -17.08
CA GLU A 886 -2.99 -48.15 -16.83
C GLU A 886 -3.34 -48.02 -15.33
N ILE A 887 -4.54 -47.53 -15.02
CA ILE A 887 -5.08 -47.49 -13.65
C ILE A 887 -5.72 -48.85 -13.32
N PRO A 888 -5.22 -49.61 -12.35
CA PRO A 888 -5.82 -50.88 -11.96
C PRO A 888 -7.25 -50.70 -11.45
N ASN A 889 -8.18 -51.53 -11.93
CA ASN A 889 -9.57 -51.59 -11.45
C ASN A 889 -10.32 -50.25 -11.39
N ALA A 890 -10.08 -49.34 -12.34
CA ALA A 890 -10.71 -48.02 -12.36
C ALA A 890 -12.26 -48.07 -12.26
N HIS A 891 -12.89 -49.10 -12.85
CA HIS A 891 -14.32 -49.40 -12.77
C HIS A 891 -14.86 -49.67 -11.34
N LEU A 892 -13.99 -49.77 -10.33
CA LEU A 892 -14.34 -49.88 -8.91
C LEU A 892 -14.30 -48.53 -8.19
N SER A 893 -14.03 -47.41 -8.89
CA SER A 893 -14.05 -46.07 -8.30
C SER A 893 -15.40 -45.78 -7.64
N VAL A 894 -15.37 -45.13 -6.47
CA VAL A 894 -16.56 -44.72 -5.71
C VAL A 894 -16.92 -43.24 -5.96
N GLU A 895 -16.17 -42.57 -6.82
CA GLU A 895 -16.45 -41.18 -7.22
C GLU A 895 -17.82 -41.13 -7.93
N PRO A 896 -18.74 -40.24 -7.51
CA PRO A 896 -20.08 -40.18 -8.09
C PRO A 896 -20.05 -39.97 -9.62
N PRO A 897 -20.50 -40.94 -10.44
CA PRO A 897 -20.57 -40.75 -11.88
C PRO A 897 -21.58 -39.65 -12.26
N ILE A 898 -21.50 -39.17 -13.49
CA ILE A 898 -22.27 -38.01 -13.97
C ILE A 898 -23.80 -38.19 -13.86
N HIS A 899 -24.28 -39.43 -13.90
CA HIS A 899 -25.70 -39.76 -13.83
C HIS A 899 -26.25 -39.89 -12.41
N TRP A 900 -25.40 -39.86 -11.37
CA TRP A 900 -25.87 -39.82 -9.99
C TRP A 900 -26.33 -38.40 -9.63
N ASN A 901 -27.59 -38.30 -9.22
CA ASN A 901 -28.15 -37.08 -8.63
C ASN A 901 -27.99 -37.09 -7.10
N ARG A 902 -28.26 -38.24 -6.47
CA ARG A 902 -28.19 -38.43 -5.01
C ARG A 902 -27.53 -39.75 -4.67
N VAL A 903 -26.87 -39.80 -3.52
CA VAL A 903 -26.25 -41.01 -2.99
C VAL A 903 -26.35 -41.01 -1.47
N THR A 904 -26.73 -42.14 -0.88
CA THR A 904 -26.66 -42.32 0.56
C THR A 904 -25.21 -42.55 0.96
N ALA A 905 -24.64 -41.77 1.86
CA ALA A 905 -23.24 -41.90 2.24
C ALA A 905 -22.99 -41.56 3.71
N THR A 906 -21.98 -42.20 4.30
CA THR A 906 -21.52 -41.91 5.66
C THR A 906 -20.29 -41.01 5.63
N VAL A 907 -20.26 -39.97 6.46
CA VAL A 907 -19.08 -39.10 6.63
C VAL A 907 -18.03 -39.82 7.48
N THR A 908 -16.94 -40.26 6.86
CA THR A 908 -15.89 -41.05 7.53
C THR A 908 -14.83 -40.17 8.20
N HIS A 909 -14.52 -39.02 7.60
CA HIS A 909 -13.50 -38.11 8.11
C HIS A 909 -13.84 -36.66 7.75
N VAL A 910 -13.54 -35.73 8.66
CA VAL A 910 -13.78 -34.30 8.49
C VAL A 910 -12.51 -33.53 8.80
N GLU A 911 -11.90 -32.99 7.76
CA GLU A 911 -10.82 -32.01 7.90
C GLU A 911 -11.43 -30.61 8.10
N HIS A 912 -12.30 -30.19 7.17
CA HIS A 912 -13.14 -28.98 7.25
C HIS A 912 -14.32 -29.06 6.26
N PRO A 913 -15.28 -28.11 6.26
CA PRO A 913 -16.44 -28.16 5.36
C PRO A 913 -16.13 -28.26 3.86
N ASN A 914 -15.02 -27.70 3.38
CA ASN A 914 -14.58 -27.90 1.98
C ASN A 914 -13.69 -29.14 1.74
N LYS A 915 -13.43 -29.97 2.75
CA LYS A 915 -12.58 -31.16 2.66
C LYS A 915 -12.99 -32.18 3.71
N PHE A 916 -13.91 -33.05 3.33
CA PHE A 916 -14.35 -34.18 4.14
C PHE A 916 -14.58 -35.39 3.24
N TYR A 917 -14.65 -36.58 3.82
CA TYR A 917 -14.69 -37.82 3.06
C TYR A 917 -16.01 -38.55 3.30
N LEU A 918 -16.58 -39.04 2.21
CA LEU A 918 -17.84 -39.76 2.18
C LEU A 918 -17.59 -41.18 1.67
N ARG A 919 -18.12 -42.17 2.39
CA ARG A 919 -18.24 -43.54 1.89
C ARG A 919 -19.66 -43.74 1.36
N PRO A 920 -19.85 -43.93 0.05
CA PRO A 920 -21.17 -44.20 -0.50
C PRO A 920 -21.64 -45.62 -0.11
N HIS A 921 -22.94 -45.73 0.14
CA HIS A 921 -23.63 -46.98 0.41
C HIS A 921 -24.26 -47.51 -0.88
N ASP A 922 -23.60 -48.49 -1.46
CA ASP A 922 -24.12 -49.33 -2.53
C ASP A 922 -23.69 -50.77 -2.27
N GLU A 923 -24.46 -51.74 -2.76
CA GLU A 923 -24.23 -53.17 -2.48
C GLU A 923 -22.81 -53.61 -2.82
N LYS A 924 -22.22 -53.08 -3.90
CA LYS A 924 -20.88 -53.45 -4.36
C LYS A 924 -19.80 -52.87 -3.45
N ASN A 925 -19.89 -51.58 -3.11
CA ASN A 925 -18.91 -50.89 -2.27
C ASN A 925 -18.97 -51.37 -0.82
N ASP A 926 -20.17 -51.58 -0.28
CA ASP A 926 -20.35 -52.08 1.08
C ASP A 926 -19.79 -53.50 1.22
N ASN A 927 -20.01 -54.38 0.23
CA ASN A 927 -19.42 -55.72 0.21
C ASN A 927 -17.88 -55.69 0.15
N ILE A 928 -17.29 -54.86 -0.71
CA ILE A 928 -15.83 -54.72 -0.82
C ILE A 928 -15.24 -54.14 0.48
N TYR A 929 -15.87 -53.11 1.05
CA TYR A 929 -15.43 -52.52 2.30
C TYR A 929 -15.52 -53.51 3.46
N HIS A 930 -16.62 -54.27 3.56
CA HIS A 930 -16.79 -55.30 4.57
C HIS A 930 -15.72 -56.39 4.44
N ASP A 931 -15.45 -56.88 3.22
CA ASP A 931 -14.41 -57.88 2.96
C ASP A 931 -13.01 -57.37 3.33
N ILE A 932 -12.68 -56.11 3.01
CA ILE A 932 -11.41 -55.49 3.42
C ILE A 932 -11.32 -55.45 4.94
N MET A 933 -12.36 -54.95 5.62
CA MET A 933 -12.34 -54.78 7.07
C MET A 933 -12.33 -56.10 7.83
N GLU A 934 -13.11 -57.09 7.39
CA GLU A 934 -13.15 -58.44 7.94
C GLU A 934 -11.80 -59.14 7.77
N LYS A 935 -11.19 -59.11 6.59
CA LYS A 935 -9.90 -59.79 6.37
C LYS A 935 -8.71 -59.08 7.00
N LEU A 936 -8.79 -57.78 7.26
CA LEU A 936 -7.75 -57.03 7.98
C LEU A 936 -7.88 -57.13 9.51
N ASN A 937 -9.08 -57.35 10.04
CA ASN A 937 -9.36 -57.24 11.49
C ASN A 937 -10.08 -58.43 12.11
N GLY A 938 -10.46 -59.44 11.34
CA GLY A 938 -11.09 -60.66 11.81
C GLY A 938 -10.14 -61.51 12.65
N CYS A 939 -10.69 -62.48 13.39
CA CYS A 939 -9.93 -63.33 14.30
C CYS A 939 -8.77 -64.08 13.61
N ASP A 940 -8.90 -64.39 12.33
CA ASP A 940 -7.92 -65.15 11.53
C ASP A 940 -6.92 -64.27 10.74
N ALA A 941 -6.94 -62.94 10.92
CA ALA A 941 -6.12 -62.01 10.15
C ALA A 941 -4.63 -62.06 10.53
N VAL A 942 -3.87 -63.01 9.96
CA VAL A 942 -2.41 -63.10 10.15
C VAL A 942 -1.67 -62.18 9.18
N LEU A 943 -1.53 -60.90 9.56
CA LEU A 943 -0.79 -59.91 8.78
C LEU A 943 0.71 -59.96 9.12
N ARG A 944 1.57 -60.25 8.13
CA ARG A 944 3.04 -60.37 8.33
C ARG A 944 3.71 -59.00 8.45
N ALA A 945 4.69 -58.87 9.32
CA ALA A 945 5.55 -57.69 9.37
C ALA A 945 6.45 -57.61 8.12
N PHE A 946 6.90 -56.41 7.76
CA PHE A 946 7.96 -56.24 6.77
C PHE A 946 9.31 -56.68 7.34
N PRO A 947 10.22 -57.25 6.52
CA PRO A 947 11.58 -57.55 6.98
C PRO A 947 12.31 -56.27 7.39
N GLU A 948 13.23 -56.38 8.34
CA GLU A 948 14.06 -55.24 8.76
C GLU A 948 14.84 -54.69 7.55
N GLY A 949 14.84 -53.36 7.40
CA GLY A 949 15.51 -52.67 6.28
C GLY A 949 14.74 -52.67 4.96
N TYR A 950 13.45 -53.04 4.93
CA TYR A 950 12.64 -52.92 3.72
C TYR A 950 12.59 -51.47 3.21
N ALA A 951 13.00 -51.25 1.95
CA ALA A 951 12.97 -49.95 1.30
C ALA A 951 11.57 -49.64 0.76
N PHE A 952 10.76 -48.95 1.56
CA PHE A 952 9.43 -48.46 1.16
C PHE A 952 9.53 -47.40 0.07
N LYS A 953 8.59 -47.44 -0.88
CA LYS A 953 8.47 -46.44 -1.94
C LYS A 953 7.20 -45.62 -1.77
N GLN A 954 7.23 -44.39 -2.26
CA GLN A 954 6.02 -43.57 -2.36
C GLN A 954 4.95 -44.31 -3.20
N ARG A 955 3.70 -44.23 -2.75
CA ARG A 955 2.51 -44.94 -3.27
C ARG A 955 2.43 -46.43 -2.98
N ASP A 956 3.40 -47.04 -2.27
CA ASP A 956 3.22 -48.40 -1.76
C ASP A 956 1.96 -48.47 -0.88
N ILE A 957 1.22 -49.57 -0.96
CA ILE A 957 0.02 -49.80 -0.16
C ILE A 957 0.32 -50.87 0.89
N VAL A 958 0.12 -50.50 2.16
CA VAL A 958 0.40 -51.34 3.33
C VAL A 958 -0.86 -51.45 4.21
N ALA A 959 -0.90 -52.42 5.10
CA ALA A 959 -1.85 -52.40 6.21
C ALA A 959 -1.22 -51.65 7.39
N ALA A 960 -1.93 -50.67 7.95
CA ALA A 960 -1.48 -49.84 9.06
C ALA A 960 -2.60 -49.62 10.09
N PRO A 961 -2.27 -49.43 11.38
CA PRO A 961 -3.28 -49.17 12.42
C PRO A 961 -3.89 -47.77 12.28
N LEU A 962 -5.22 -47.69 12.39
CA LEU A 962 -5.95 -46.42 12.39
C LEU A 962 -5.64 -45.59 13.66
N PRO A 963 -5.33 -44.30 13.53
CA PRO A 963 -5.15 -43.40 14.67
C PRO A 963 -6.42 -43.26 15.52
N ASN A 964 -6.25 -43.08 16.82
CA ASN A 964 -7.31 -42.77 17.80
C ASN A 964 -8.44 -43.82 17.95
N MET A 965 -8.30 -45.01 17.35
CA MET A 965 -9.21 -46.12 17.56
C MET A 965 -8.70 -47.01 18.70
N VAL A 966 -9.50 -47.15 19.77
CA VAL A 966 -9.17 -47.99 20.94
C VAL A 966 -8.84 -49.44 20.55
N THR A 967 -9.46 -49.93 19.48
CA THR A 967 -9.36 -51.32 19.03
C THR A 967 -8.11 -51.64 18.19
N GLY A 968 -7.24 -50.67 17.90
CA GLY A 968 -6.03 -50.92 17.10
C GLY A 968 -6.30 -51.48 15.69
N LYS A 969 -7.46 -51.18 15.11
CA LYS A 969 -7.90 -51.73 13.82
C LYS A 969 -6.93 -51.37 12.69
N MET A 970 -6.63 -52.35 11.86
CA MET A 970 -5.82 -52.23 10.65
C MET A 970 -6.68 -51.77 9.47
N ALA A 971 -6.14 -50.87 8.66
CA ALA A 971 -6.75 -50.36 7.44
C ALA A 971 -5.71 -50.26 6.32
N ARG A 972 -6.16 -50.18 5.07
CA ARG A 972 -5.26 -49.96 3.92
C ARG A 972 -4.75 -48.54 3.93
N ALA A 973 -3.43 -48.40 3.85
CA ALA A 973 -2.72 -47.16 3.96
C ALA A 973 -1.77 -47.00 2.77
N LYS A 974 -1.92 -45.91 2.03
CA LYS A 974 -1.07 -45.54 0.90
C LYS A 974 0.07 -44.66 1.42
N LEU A 975 1.31 -45.05 1.19
CA LEU A 975 2.49 -44.30 1.63
C LEU A 975 2.64 -43.00 0.82
N LEU A 976 2.64 -41.85 1.49
CA LEU A 976 2.76 -40.54 0.84
C LEU A 976 4.18 -39.99 0.92
N GLN A 977 4.77 -39.95 2.12
CA GLN A 977 6.09 -39.35 2.36
C GLN A 977 6.76 -39.99 3.58
N GLN A 978 8.09 -40.14 3.53
CA GLN A 978 8.90 -40.60 4.65
C GLN A 978 9.24 -39.43 5.58
N CYS A 979 9.12 -39.63 6.90
CA CYS A 979 9.47 -38.63 7.90
C CYS A 979 10.19 -39.27 9.11
N LEU A 980 10.97 -38.47 9.85
CA LEU A 980 11.72 -38.93 11.03
C LEU A 980 11.16 -38.29 12.30
N VAL A 981 10.62 -39.09 13.22
CA VAL A 981 10.08 -38.62 14.50
C VAL A 981 10.87 -39.24 15.64
N ARG A 982 11.61 -38.41 16.40
CA ARG A 982 12.46 -38.85 17.54
C ARG A 982 13.43 -39.99 17.16
N GLY A 983 14.03 -39.91 15.97
CA GLY A 983 14.97 -40.92 15.47
C GLY A 983 14.32 -42.20 14.91
N VAL A 984 12.99 -42.33 14.99
CA VAL A 984 12.25 -43.49 14.46
C VAL A 984 11.65 -43.12 13.12
N GLU A 985 11.86 -43.98 12.12
CA GLU A 985 11.25 -43.84 10.80
C GLU A 985 9.73 -43.94 10.88
N HIS A 986 9.07 -42.92 10.35
CA HIS A 986 7.64 -42.84 10.17
C HIS A 986 7.35 -42.55 8.70
N TRP A 987 6.13 -42.84 8.29
CA TRP A 987 5.61 -42.36 7.03
C TRP A 987 4.29 -41.66 7.26
N THR A 988 4.09 -40.58 6.53
CA THR A 988 2.77 -40.00 6.35
C THR A 988 2.01 -40.90 5.38
N VAL A 989 0.87 -41.42 5.83
CA VAL A 989 0.06 -42.37 5.08
C VAL A 989 -1.36 -41.86 4.92
N PHE A 990 -1.99 -42.20 3.79
CA PHE A 990 -3.41 -41.95 3.53
C PHE A 990 -4.22 -43.24 3.67
N PHE A 991 -5.15 -43.27 4.62
CA PHE A 991 -6.08 -44.37 4.85
C PHE A 991 -7.16 -44.39 3.77
N MET A 992 -6.98 -45.27 2.79
CA MET A 992 -7.74 -45.32 1.54
C MET A 992 -9.25 -45.57 1.73
N ASP A 993 -9.63 -46.17 2.86
CA ASP A 993 -11.00 -46.57 3.16
C ASP A 993 -11.72 -45.60 4.13
N PHE A 994 -11.01 -44.58 4.62
CA PHE A 994 -11.50 -43.65 5.64
C PHE A 994 -11.27 -42.18 5.28
N GLY A 995 -10.32 -41.88 4.38
CA GLY A 995 -10.01 -40.50 3.99
C GLY A 995 -9.19 -39.74 5.02
N LEU A 996 -8.42 -40.46 5.84
CA LEU A 996 -7.61 -39.87 6.91
C LEU A 996 -6.13 -39.91 6.52
N THR A 997 -5.42 -38.81 6.74
CA THR A 997 -3.95 -38.77 6.65
C THR A 997 -3.34 -38.77 8.05
N ALA A 998 -2.32 -39.60 8.29
CA ALA A 998 -1.62 -39.62 9.57
C ALA A 998 -0.16 -40.09 9.45
N GLY A 999 0.68 -39.68 10.39
CA GLY A 999 2.03 -40.23 10.56
C GLY A 999 1.97 -41.56 11.31
N VAL A 1000 2.51 -42.62 10.70
CA VAL A 1000 2.53 -43.98 11.26
C VAL A 1000 3.96 -44.51 11.27
N SER A 1001 4.35 -45.15 12.37
CA SER A 1001 5.67 -45.78 12.48
C SER A 1001 5.80 -46.95 11.50
N VAL A 1002 6.97 -47.05 10.86
CA VAL A 1002 7.29 -48.16 9.95
C VAL A 1002 7.14 -49.53 10.63
N LYS A 1003 7.43 -49.62 11.94
CA LYS A 1003 7.26 -50.86 12.73
C LYS A 1003 5.82 -51.36 12.79
N SER A 1004 4.84 -50.47 12.60
CA SER A 1004 3.43 -50.80 12.63
C SER A 1004 2.89 -51.28 11.29
N PHE A 1005 3.67 -51.20 10.21
CA PHE A 1005 3.25 -51.66 8.89
C PHE A 1005 3.20 -53.18 8.80
N ARG A 1006 2.19 -53.67 8.07
CA ARG A 1006 2.02 -55.07 7.74
C ARG A 1006 1.81 -55.27 6.24
N GLN A 1007 2.31 -56.38 5.74
CA GLN A 1007 2.28 -56.73 4.33
C GLN A 1007 0.86 -57.11 3.90
N LEU A 1008 0.46 -56.62 2.73
CA LEU A 1008 -0.74 -57.06 2.01
C LEU A 1008 -0.34 -58.07 0.93
N ARG A 1009 0.23 -59.22 1.33
CA ARG A 1009 0.72 -60.27 0.40
C ARG A 1009 0.03 -61.60 0.68
N GLY A 1010 -0.27 -62.33 -0.40
CA GLY A 1010 -1.01 -63.60 -0.37
C GLY A 1010 -2.47 -63.42 -0.78
N THR A 1011 -3.12 -64.46 -1.31
CA THR A 1011 -4.54 -64.40 -1.66
C THR A 1011 -5.40 -64.44 -0.39
N PRO A 1012 -6.40 -63.55 -0.24
CA PRO A 1012 -6.83 -62.50 -1.17
C PRO A 1012 -6.24 -61.10 -0.88
N LEU A 1013 -5.34 -60.95 0.10
CA LEU A 1013 -4.72 -59.67 0.48
C LEU A 1013 -4.01 -58.95 -0.68
N ASP A 1014 -3.41 -59.68 -1.62
CA ASP A 1014 -2.76 -59.11 -2.80
C ASP A 1014 -3.74 -58.29 -3.66
N MET A 1015 -4.99 -58.74 -3.75
CA MET A 1015 -6.05 -58.04 -4.49
C MET A 1015 -6.38 -56.68 -3.86
N PHE A 1016 -6.22 -56.54 -2.54
CA PHE A 1016 -6.50 -55.29 -1.83
C PHE A 1016 -5.54 -54.16 -2.18
N THR A 1017 -4.35 -54.46 -2.70
CA THR A 1017 -3.44 -53.42 -3.24
C THR A 1017 -3.93 -52.88 -4.59
N LYS A 1018 -4.82 -53.61 -5.28
CA LYS A 1018 -5.35 -53.26 -6.60
C LYS A 1018 -6.69 -52.53 -6.53
N PHE A 1019 -7.33 -52.45 -5.36
CA PHE A 1019 -8.61 -51.74 -5.21
C PHE A 1019 -8.38 -50.24 -4.98
N PRO A 1020 -9.16 -49.36 -5.66
CA PRO A 1020 -9.08 -47.92 -5.43
C PRO A 1020 -9.54 -47.54 -4.01
N ASP A 1021 -9.43 -46.25 -3.68
CA ASP A 1021 -9.96 -45.66 -2.46
C ASP A 1021 -11.48 -45.96 -2.35
N ARG A 1022 -11.99 -46.26 -1.15
CA ARG A 1022 -13.42 -46.61 -0.90
C ARG A 1022 -14.24 -45.41 -0.42
N VAL A 1023 -13.60 -44.27 -0.30
CA VAL A 1023 -14.21 -42.97 0.00
C VAL A 1023 -13.89 -42.01 -1.13
N PHE A 1024 -14.76 -41.03 -1.36
CA PHE A 1024 -14.49 -39.91 -2.24
C PHE A 1024 -14.35 -38.61 -1.42
N LEU A 1025 -13.57 -37.67 -1.95
CA LEU A 1025 -13.38 -36.36 -1.33
C LEU A 1025 -14.58 -35.46 -1.68
N ALA A 1026 -15.13 -34.81 -0.65
CA ALA A 1026 -16.30 -33.96 -0.73
C ALA A 1026 -16.05 -32.57 -0.14
N SER A 1027 -16.82 -31.61 -0.65
CA SER A 1027 -16.88 -30.22 -0.19
C SER A 1027 -18.35 -29.79 -0.17
N LEU A 1028 -18.75 -28.97 0.81
CA LEU A 1028 -20.09 -28.39 0.79
C LEU A 1028 -20.23 -27.48 -0.44
N ALA A 1029 -21.34 -27.63 -1.17
CA ALA A 1029 -21.69 -26.78 -2.30
C ALA A 1029 -22.36 -25.49 -1.82
N GLU A 1030 -22.23 -24.41 -2.59
CA GLU A 1030 -22.96 -23.13 -2.48
C GLU A 1030 -22.73 -22.35 -1.17
N VAL A 1031 -21.70 -22.71 -0.41
CA VAL A 1031 -21.34 -22.06 0.87
C VAL A 1031 -19.84 -21.79 0.97
N GLN A 1032 -19.51 -20.73 1.70
CA GLN A 1032 -18.14 -20.34 2.03
C GLN A 1032 -18.05 -19.88 3.50
N PRO A 1033 -16.84 -19.75 4.07
CA PRO A 1033 -16.68 -19.16 5.40
C PRO A 1033 -17.30 -17.76 5.49
N SER A 1034 -17.88 -17.41 6.63
CA SER A 1034 -18.36 -16.03 6.86
C SER A 1034 -17.19 -15.04 6.77
N ALA A 1035 -17.26 -14.07 5.85
CA ALA A 1035 -16.19 -13.08 5.64
C ALA A 1035 -15.99 -12.14 6.86
N VAL A 1036 -17.04 -11.94 7.66
CA VAL A 1036 -17.00 -11.13 8.88
C VAL A 1036 -16.25 -11.86 10.01
N ARG A 1037 -16.50 -13.17 10.18
CA ARG A 1037 -15.83 -13.98 11.22
C ARG A 1037 -14.47 -14.52 10.78
N SER A 1038 -14.31 -14.76 9.49
CA SER A 1038 -13.10 -15.26 8.84
C SER A 1038 -12.64 -14.26 7.77
N PRO A 1039 -11.94 -13.19 8.16
CA PRO A 1039 -11.39 -12.22 7.20
C PRO A 1039 -10.32 -12.83 6.27
N LYS A 1040 -9.89 -14.07 6.52
CA LYS A 1040 -8.94 -14.83 5.70
C LYS A 1040 -9.59 -15.76 4.67
N ASP A 1041 -10.93 -15.85 4.65
CA ASP A 1041 -11.65 -16.81 3.79
C ASP A 1041 -11.30 -18.29 4.09
N VAL A 1042 -11.08 -18.61 5.37
CA VAL A 1042 -10.74 -19.96 5.87
C VAL A 1042 -11.77 -20.45 6.90
N TRP A 1043 -12.08 -21.74 6.93
CA TRP A 1043 -12.97 -22.30 7.96
C TRP A 1043 -12.33 -22.25 9.35
N MET A 1044 -13.05 -21.65 10.30
CA MET A 1044 -12.56 -21.47 11.67
C MET A 1044 -12.58 -22.79 12.46
N GLU A 1045 -11.71 -22.98 13.44
CA GLU A 1045 -11.68 -24.20 14.26
C GLU A 1045 -13.01 -24.45 15.00
N GLU A 1046 -13.63 -23.39 15.51
CA GLU A 1046 -14.98 -23.44 16.10
C GLU A 1046 -15.99 -23.96 15.06
N THR A 1047 -15.93 -23.46 13.82
CA THR A 1047 -16.78 -23.91 12.71
C THR A 1047 -16.50 -25.37 12.35
N ILE A 1048 -15.23 -25.77 12.27
CA ILE A 1048 -14.82 -27.14 11.94
C ILE A 1048 -15.28 -28.10 13.04
N LYS A 1049 -15.12 -27.72 14.30
CA LYS A 1049 -15.59 -28.51 15.45
C LYS A 1049 -17.11 -28.63 15.42
N HIS A 1050 -17.83 -27.53 15.17
CA HIS A 1050 -19.27 -27.53 15.05
C HIS A 1050 -19.74 -28.40 13.88
N PHE A 1051 -19.17 -28.24 12.69
CA PHE A 1051 -19.44 -29.08 11.52
C PHE A 1051 -19.14 -30.56 11.81
N ARG A 1052 -17.99 -30.88 12.41
CA ARG A 1052 -17.63 -32.25 12.80
C ARG A 1052 -18.64 -32.84 13.79
N GLN A 1053 -19.14 -32.07 14.75
CA GLN A 1053 -20.22 -32.50 15.65
C GLN A 1053 -21.53 -32.76 14.92
N LEU A 1054 -21.84 -31.97 13.88
CA LEU A 1054 -23.04 -32.13 13.07
C LEU A 1054 -22.98 -33.36 12.16
N VAL A 1055 -21.81 -33.70 11.59
CA VAL A 1055 -21.75 -34.67 10.47
C VAL A 1055 -20.93 -35.93 10.70
N HIS A 1056 -19.92 -35.92 11.57
CA HIS A 1056 -18.95 -37.03 11.63
C HIS A 1056 -19.59 -38.34 12.08
N GLY A 1057 -19.40 -39.42 11.30
CA GLY A 1057 -19.93 -40.75 11.59
C GLY A 1057 -21.43 -40.90 11.34
N GLN A 1058 -22.11 -39.85 10.86
CA GLN A 1058 -23.53 -39.91 10.51
C GLN A 1058 -23.71 -40.25 9.03
N GLN A 1059 -24.85 -40.86 8.73
CA GLN A 1059 -25.30 -41.15 7.39
C GLN A 1059 -26.19 -40.00 6.89
N PHE A 1060 -25.95 -39.58 5.66
CA PHE A 1060 -26.71 -38.52 5.00
C PHE A 1060 -27.22 -39.02 3.65
N ASP A 1061 -28.35 -38.44 3.24
CA ASP A 1061 -28.69 -38.37 1.84
C ASP A 1061 -27.91 -37.21 1.22
N VAL A 1062 -27.00 -37.55 0.29
CA VAL A 1062 -26.05 -36.62 -0.30
C VAL A 1062 -26.51 -36.26 -1.70
N GLU A 1063 -26.91 -35.01 -1.87
CA GLU A 1063 -27.21 -34.43 -3.17
C GLU A 1063 -25.89 -34.02 -3.85
N VAL A 1064 -25.61 -34.58 -5.02
CA VAL A 1064 -24.37 -34.33 -5.77
C VAL A 1064 -24.58 -33.12 -6.67
N TYR A 1065 -23.98 -31.99 -6.29
CA TYR A 1065 -24.00 -30.78 -7.11
C TYR A 1065 -23.07 -30.94 -8.31
N SER A 1066 -21.78 -31.23 -8.07
CA SER A 1066 -20.80 -31.37 -9.14
C SER A 1066 -19.64 -32.27 -8.72
N VAL A 1067 -18.85 -32.72 -9.70
CA VAL A 1067 -17.60 -33.43 -9.49
C VAL A 1067 -16.53 -32.83 -10.40
N VAL A 1068 -15.54 -32.17 -9.80
CA VAL A 1068 -14.46 -31.45 -10.49
C VAL A 1068 -13.14 -31.82 -9.84
N ASN A 1069 -12.14 -32.21 -10.65
CA ASN A 1069 -10.80 -32.59 -10.16
C ASN A 1069 -10.83 -33.63 -9.01
N ARG A 1070 -11.74 -34.62 -9.09
CA ARG A 1070 -11.99 -35.66 -8.05
C ARG A 1070 -12.51 -35.13 -6.70
N VAL A 1071 -13.00 -33.89 -6.66
CA VAL A 1071 -13.71 -33.31 -5.52
C VAL A 1071 -15.19 -33.26 -5.86
N THR A 1072 -16.03 -33.80 -4.98
CA THR A 1072 -17.48 -33.82 -5.12
C THR A 1072 -18.08 -32.66 -4.33
N MET A 1073 -18.70 -31.69 -5.01
CA MET A 1073 -19.48 -30.64 -4.36
C MET A 1073 -20.85 -31.22 -3.99
N VAL A 1074 -21.25 -31.12 -2.72
CA VAL A 1074 -22.43 -31.80 -2.21
C VAL A 1074 -23.27 -30.93 -1.28
N VAL A 1075 -24.57 -31.25 -1.20
CA VAL A 1075 -25.47 -30.76 -0.16
C VAL A 1075 -25.88 -31.95 0.71
N LEU A 1076 -25.74 -31.80 2.03
CA LEU A 1076 -26.03 -32.85 3.00
C LEU A 1076 -27.42 -32.66 3.61
N ARG A 1077 -28.27 -33.69 3.50
CA ARG A 1077 -29.62 -33.77 4.09
C ARG A 1077 -29.71 -34.99 5.00
N HIS A 1078 -30.41 -34.88 6.13
CA HIS A 1078 -30.60 -36.03 7.01
C HIS A 1078 -31.55 -37.05 6.38
N ASN A 1079 -32.63 -36.57 5.76
CA ASN A 1079 -33.58 -37.37 5.00
C ASN A 1079 -33.76 -36.84 3.56
N PRO A 1080 -34.16 -37.70 2.60
CA PRO A 1080 -34.35 -37.29 1.21
C PRO A 1080 -35.36 -36.15 1.04
N ASP A 1081 -36.43 -36.16 1.85
CA ASP A 1081 -37.54 -35.22 1.82
C ASP A 1081 -37.34 -33.97 2.69
N ASP A 1082 -36.18 -33.84 3.36
CA ASP A 1082 -35.91 -32.69 4.21
C ASP A 1082 -35.95 -31.40 3.37
N PRO A 1083 -36.69 -30.36 3.79
CA PRO A 1083 -36.67 -29.07 3.14
C PRO A 1083 -35.26 -28.46 3.16
N ILE A 1084 -34.99 -27.56 2.20
CA ILE A 1084 -33.69 -26.86 2.07
C ILE A 1084 -33.25 -26.20 3.39
N ASP A 1085 -34.18 -25.72 4.20
CA ASP A 1085 -33.89 -25.07 5.48
C ASP A 1085 -33.33 -26.01 6.57
N LEU A 1086 -33.47 -27.33 6.41
CA LEU A 1086 -32.91 -28.35 7.31
C LEU A 1086 -31.57 -28.91 6.83
N THR A 1087 -31.02 -28.38 5.74
CA THR A 1087 -29.69 -28.78 5.26
C THR A 1087 -28.59 -28.36 6.23
N VAL A 1088 -27.47 -29.10 6.23
CA VAL A 1088 -26.28 -28.74 7.02
C VAL A 1088 -25.75 -27.35 6.63
N ASN A 1089 -25.86 -26.98 5.34
CA ASN A 1089 -25.51 -25.65 4.84
C ASN A 1089 -26.30 -24.55 5.58
N ARG A 1090 -27.62 -24.71 5.72
CA ARG A 1090 -28.47 -23.72 6.39
C ARG A 1090 -28.18 -23.61 7.88
N ALA A 1091 -27.92 -24.74 8.55
CA ALA A 1091 -27.51 -24.75 9.96
C ALA A 1091 -26.23 -23.93 10.19
N LEU A 1092 -25.24 -24.02 9.29
CA LEU A 1092 -24.00 -23.22 9.36
C LEU A 1092 -24.24 -21.73 9.05
N ILE A 1093 -25.15 -21.39 8.15
CA ILE A 1093 -25.50 -19.99 7.83
C ILE A 1093 -26.23 -19.34 9.01
N ASN A 1094 -27.23 -20.02 9.58
CA ASN A 1094 -28.04 -19.50 10.69
C ASN A 1094 -27.22 -19.27 11.97
N SER A 1095 -26.15 -20.04 12.14
CA SER A 1095 -25.17 -19.88 13.23
C SER A 1095 -24.03 -18.89 12.88
N HIS A 1096 -24.14 -18.18 11.76
CA HIS A 1096 -23.14 -17.24 11.22
C HIS A 1096 -21.76 -17.87 10.99
N HIS A 1097 -21.65 -19.20 10.87
CA HIS A 1097 -20.42 -19.91 10.58
C HIS A 1097 -20.07 -19.91 9.09
N ALA A 1098 -21.10 -19.90 8.24
CA ALA A 1098 -20.98 -19.84 6.79
C ALA A 1098 -21.79 -18.66 6.22
N GLN A 1099 -21.51 -18.30 4.98
CA GLN A 1099 -22.36 -17.45 4.16
C GLN A 1099 -22.56 -18.12 2.80
N LEU A 1100 -23.63 -17.75 2.10
CA LEU A 1100 -23.88 -18.26 0.76
C LEU A 1100 -22.75 -17.83 -0.19
N SER A 1101 -22.41 -18.68 -1.16
CA SER A 1101 -21.41 -18.42 -2.19
C SER A 1101 -21.85 -19.00 -3.53
N GLU A 1102 -21.41 -18.39 -4.62
CA GLU A 1102 -21.58 -19.02 -5.94
C GLU A 1102 -20.54 -20.12 -6.14
N GLU A 1103 -20.95 -21.16 -6.88
CA GLU A 1103 -20.06 -22.23 -7.30
C GLU A 1103 -19.10 -21.77 -8.41
N SER A 1104 -17.91 -22.38 -8.46
CA SER A 1104 -16.94 -22.11 -9.53
C SER A 1104 -17.50 -22.41 -10.91
N TYR A 1105 -17.00 -21.76 -11.96
CA TYR A 1105 -17.40 -22.03 -13.34
C TYR A 1105 -17.30 -23.53 -13.70
N MET A 1106 -16.22 -24.21 -13.32
CA MET A 1106 -16.07 -25.66 -13.57
C MET A 1106 -17.12 -26.49 -12.83
N SER A 1107 -17.46 -26.08 -11.61
CA SER A 1107 -18.51 -26.72 -10.80
C SER A 1107 -19.90 -26.52 -11.44
N LYS A 1108 -20.24 -25.28 -11.82
CA LYS A 1108 -21.48 -24.94 -12.54
C LYS A 1108 -21.60 -25.67 -13.89
N MET A 1109 -20.51 -25.73 -14.65
CA MET A 1109 -20.47 -26.42 -15.95
C MET A 1109 -20.63 -27.93 -15.78
N ASN A 1110 -20.02 -28.52 -14.75
CA ASN A 1110 -20.24 -29.92 -14.43
C ASN A 1110 -21.68 -30.17 -13.94
N HIS A 1111 -22.24 -29.28 -13.13
CA HIS A 1111 -23.62 -29.34 -12.66
C HIS A 1111 -24.62 -29.28 -13.82
N GLU A 1112 -24.46 -28.34 -14.75
CA GLU A 1112 -25.28 -28.24 -15.97
C GLU A 1112 -25.18 -29.52 -16.79
N LYS A 1113 -23.96 -30.00 -17.04
CA LYS A 1113 -23.73 -31.25 -17.78
C LYS A 1113 -24.38 -32.45 -17.07
N ARG A 1114 -24.31 -32.51 -15.74
CA ARG A 1114 -24.97 -33.53 -14.91
C ARG A 1114 -26.47 -33.49 -15.10
N LYS A 1115 -27.11 -32.34 -14.88
CA LYS A 1115 -28.56 -32.16 -15.05
C LYS A 1115 -29.02 -32.53 -16.46
N ARG A 1116 -28.26 -32.14 -17.49
CA ARG A 1116 -28.56 -32.51 -18.88
C ARG A 1116 -28.49 -34.00 -19.12
N VAL A 1117 -27.38 -34.65 -18.72
CA VAL A 1117 -27.21 -36.10 -18.89
C VAL A 1117 -28.27 -36.86 -18.12
N GLN A 1118 -28.58 -36.45 -16.89
CA GLN A 1118 -29.63 -37.06 -16.06
C GLN A 1118 -31.00 -36.94 -16.73
N PHE A 1119 -31.35 -35.77 -17.23
CA PHE A 1119 -32.60 -35.54 -17.96
C PHE A 1119 -32.68 -36.35 -19.27
N GLU A 1120 -31.61 -36.36 -20.07
CA GLU A 1120 -31.55 -37.14 -21.32
C GLU A 1120 -31.60 -38.65 -21.07
N MET A 1121 -31.02 -39.14 -19.97
CA MET A 1121 -31.09 -40.55 -19.56
C MET A 1121 -32.49 -40.98 -19.09
N GLU A 1122 -33.30 -40.05 -18.59
CA GLU A 1122 -34.71 -40.30 -18.28
C GLU A 1122 -35.56 -40.39 -19.55
N LEU A 1123 -35.21 -39.61 -20.59
CA LEU A 1123 -35.94 -39.57 -21.86
C LEU A 1123 -35.57 -40.69 -22.84
N ASP A 1124 -34.30 -41.08 -22.92
CA ASP A 1124 -33.78 -42.03 -23.91
C ASP A 1124 -33.04 -43.23 -23.25
N PRO A 1125 -33.67 -44.42 -23.23
CA PRO A 1125 -33.05 -45.66 -22.73
C PRO A 1125 -31.78 -46.09 -23.48
N MET A 1126 -31.65 -45.78 -24.78
CA MET A 1126 -30.43 -46.09 -25.54
C MET A 1126 -29.29 -45.18 -25.12
N TYR A 1127 -29.54 -43.87 -24.98
CA TYR A 1127 -28.58 -42.91 -24.45
C TYR A 1127 -28.12 -43.30 -23.04
N LYS A 1128 -29.06 -43.74 -22.18
CA LYS A 1128 -28.74 -44.30 -20.85
C LYS A 1128 -27.74 -45.46 -20.94
N THR A 1129 -27.94 -46.38 -21.88
CA THR A 1129 -27.04 -47.53 -22.07
C THR A 1129 -25.65 -47.09 -22.56
N GLN A 1130 -25.58 -46.11 -23.46
CA GLN A 1130 -24.33 -45.56 -23.97
C GLN A 1130 -23.50 -44.86 -22.88
N ILE A 1131 -24.13 -43.99 -22.07
CA ILE A 1131 -23.45 -43.28 -20.98
C ILE A 1131 -22.91 -44.26 -19.93
N LEU A 1132 -23.64 -45.34 -19.63
CA LEU A 1132 -23.16 -46.38 -18.71
C LEU A 1132 -21.91 -47.11 -19.25
N ASN A 1133 -21.75 -47.23 -20.57
CA ASN A 1133 -20.59 -47.84 -21.21
C ASN A 1133 -19.36 -46.90 -21.26
N ASP A 1134 -19.54 -45.62 -21.64
CA ASP A 1134 -18.44 -44.65 -21.83
C ASP A 1134 -17.63 -44.37 -20.54
N ILE A 1135 -18.28 -44.41 -19.37
CA ILE A 1135 -17.62 -44.19 -18.07
C ILE A 1135 -16.52 -45.23 -17.81
N SER A 1136 -16.66 -46.45 -18.35
CA SER A 1136 -15.69 -47.54 -18.20
C SER A 1136 -14.37 -47.30 -18.94
N GLU A 1137 -14.35 -46.50 -20.01
CA GLU A 1137 -13.15 -46.25 -20.81
C GLU A 1137 -12.35 -45.02 -20.35
N GLN A 1138 -13.01 -43.92 -19.98
CA GLN A 1138 -12.35 -42.65 -19.63
C GLN A 1138 -11.45 -42.73 -18.39
N GLN A 1139 -11.61 -43.75 -17.54
CA GLN A 1139 -10.87 -43.89 -16.29
C GLN A 1139 -9.64 -44.83 -16.40
N ARG A 1140 -9.32 -45.39 -17.58
CA ARG A 1140 -8.34 -46.48 -17.70
C ARG A 1140 -6.86 -46.07 -17.72
N PHE A 1141 -6.50 -44.84 -18.10
CA PHE A 1141 -5.09 -44.47 -18.35
C PHE A 1141 -4.69 -43.16 -17.66
N LEU A 1142 -3.48 -43.14 -17.07
CA LEU A 1142 -2.72 -41.97 -16.64
C LEU A 1142 -1.50 -41.80 -17.55
N GLU A 1143 -1.07 -40.57 -17.82
CA GLU A 1143 0.26 -40.32 -18.38
C GLU A 1143 1.34 -40.52 -17.29
N ASP A 1144 2.44 -41.21 -17.61
CA ASP A 1144 3.58 -41.43 -16.70
C ASP A 1144 4.39 -40.13 -16.58
N ASP A 1145 4.20 -39.36 -15.51
CA ASP A 1145 4.47 -37.91 -15.58
C ASP A 1145 5.70 -37.38 -14.80
N ASP A 1146 6.39 -38.17 -13.99
CA ASP A 1146 7.59 -37.71 -13.26
C ASP A 1146 8.63 -38.82 -13.06
N VAL A 1147 9.71 -38.79 -13.86
CA VAL A 1147 10.99 -39.37 -13.47
C VAL A 1147 11.72 -38.27 -12.69
N ASP A 1148 11.56 -38.22 -11.37
CA ASP A 1148 12.09 -37.16 -10.48
C ASP A 1148 13.64 -37.07 -10.43
N SER A 1149 14.37 -37.61 -11.41
CA SER A 1149 15.84 -37.73 -11.35
C SER A 1149 16.55 -37.63 -12.70
N LEU A 1150 15.97 -36.96 -13.71
CA LEU A 1150 16.64 -36.73 -15.00
C LEU A 1150 17.60 -35.54 -14.93
N GLU A 1151 18.91 -35.80 -14.88
CA GLU A 1151 19.96 -34.79 -15.03
C GLU A 1151 20.33 -34.60 -16.50
N LEU A 1152 20.09 -33.41 -17.04
CA LEU A 1152 20.43 -33.09 -18.43
C LEU A 1152 21.92 -32.79 -18.59
N PRO A 1153 22.58 -33.29 -19.66
CA PRO A 1153 23.96 -32.97 -19.97
C PRO A 1153 24.12 -31.49 -20.34
N ARG A 1154 24.86 -30.72 -19.54
CA ARG A 1154 25.03 -29.27 -19.72
C ARG A 1154 25.65 -28.89 -21.08
N ASP A 1155 26.50 -29.75 -21.63
CA ASP A 1155 27.18 -29.50 -22.91
C ASP A 1155 26.22 -29.47 -24.11
N LEU A 1156 25.03 -30.08 -23.99
CA LEU A 1156 24.03 -30.11 -25.06
C LEU A 1156 23.03 -28.94 -24.98
N LEU A 1157 22.98 -28.21 -23.86
CA LEU A 1157 22.05 -27.09 -23.63
C LEU A 1157 22.53 -25.78 -24.30
N LYS A 1158 22.53 -25.76 -25.64
CA LYS A 1158 23.12 -24.68 -26.45
C LYS A 1158 22.13 -23.64 -26.98
N VAL A 1159 20.83 -23.92 -26.96
CA VAL A 1159 19.80 -23.04 -27.54
C VAL A 1159 19.13 -22.22 -26.43
N ARG A 1160 19.05 -20.90 -26.60
CA ARG A 1160 18.39 -19.98 -25.67
C ARG A 1160 16.96 -19.72 -26.09
N LEU A 1161 16.00 -20.05 -25.23
CA LEU A 1161 14.57 -19.80 -25.44
C LEU A 1161 14.07 -18.76 -24.42
N MET A 1162 13.44 -17.69 -24.90
CA MET A 1162 12.86 -16.65 -24.05
C MET A 1162 11.38 -16.95 -23.78
N LEU A 1163 11.08 -17.43 -22.58
CA LEU A 1163 9.71 -17.65 -22.13
C LEU A 1163 9.08 -16.35 -21.63
N ARG A 1164 7.78 -16.18 -21.91
CA ARG A 1164 6.94 -15.11 -21.34
C ARG A 1164 6.17 -15.66 -20.15
N GLY A 1165 6.12 -14.92 -19.05
CA GLY A 1165 5.46 -15.34 -17.81
C GLY A 1165 6.45 -15.60 -16.67
N PRO A 1166 6.03 -16.29 -15.60
CA PRO A 1166 4.75 -17.00 -15.46
C PRO A 1166 3.55 -16.05 -15.28
N TYR A 1167 2.39 -16.46 -15.77
CA TYR A 1167 1.11 -15.75 -15.64
C TYR A 1167 0.13 -16.58 -14.81
N SER A 1168 -0.79 -15.90 -14.12
CA SER A 1168 -1.94 -16.54 -13.47
C SER A 1168 -3.22 -15.94 -14.04
N PRO A 1169 -4.24 -16.76 -14.34
CA PRO A 1169 -5.54 -16.24 -14.73
C PRO A 1169 -6.22 -15.41 -13.63
N LEU A 1170 -5.77 -15.56 -12.37
CA LEU A 1170 -6.30 -14.83 -11.23
C LEU A 1170 -5.76 -13.38 -11.16
N GLU A 1171 -4.81 -12.98 -12.01
CA GLU A 1171 -4.24 -11.63 -11.97
C GLU A 1171 -5.30 -10.56 -12.28
N VAL A 1172 -5.47 -9.61 -11.36
CA VAL A 1172 -6.42 -8.49 -11.52
C VAL A 1172 -5.71 -7.15 -11.68
N LYS A 1173 -6.32 -6.26 -12.47
CA LYS A 1173 -5.92 -4.86 -12.56
C LYS A 1173 -6.84 -4.03 -11.67
N CYS A 1174 -6.44 -2.80 -11.36
CA CYS A 1174 -7.26 -1.88 -10.59
C CYS A 1174 -7.68 -0.69 -11.45
N SER A 1175 -8.88 -0.20 -11.20
CA SER A 1175 -9.39 1.07 -11.72
C SER A 1175 -9.65 2.04 -10.57
N SER A 1176 -9.37 3.32 -10.78
CA SER A 1176 -9.72 4.36 -9.80
C SER A 1176 -11.20 4.69 -9.89
N THR A 1177 -11.82 4.98 -8.75
CA THR A 1177 -13.24 5.36 -8.63
C THR A 1177 -13.45 6.88 -8.77
N VAL A 1178 -12.36 7.65 -8.68
CA VAL A 1178 -12.34 9.12 -8.71
C VAL A 1178 -12.30 9.66 -10.15
N PHE A 1179 -13.00 10.76 -10.43
CA PHE A 1179 -13.15 11.31 -11.79
C PHE A 1179 -11.82 11.73 -12.46
N SER A 1180 -10.86 12.26 -11.69
CA SER A 1180 -9.52 12.56 -12.23
C SER A 1180 -8.66 11.33 -12.52
N GLY A 1181 -9.03 10.17 -11.97
CA GLY A 1181 -8.23 8.95 -12.01
C GLY A 1181 -8.83 7.79 -12.82
N TYR A 1182 -10.14 7.73 -13.05
CA TYR A 1182 -10.80 6.52 -13.57
C TYR A 1182 -10.32 6.05 -14.94
N ARG A 1183 -9.76 6.95 -15.77
CA ARG A 1183 -9.17 6.62 -17.08
C ARG A 1183 -7.66 6.37 -17.04
N LYS A 1184 -7.00 6.68 -15.92
CA LYS A 1184 -5.54 6.55 -15.80
C LYS A 1184 -5.18 5.10 -15.44
N PRO A 1185 -4.16 4.49 -16.09
CA PRO A 1185 -3.68 3.17 -15.70
C PRO A 1185 -3.16 3.19 -14.25
N VAL A 1186 -3.57 2.22 -13.44
CA VAL A 1186 -3.16 2.08 -12.04
C VAL A 1186 -2.07 1.02 -11.91
N ILE A 1187 -0.98 1.38 -11.23
CA ILE A 1187 0.12 0.49 -10.85
C ILE A 1187 0.18 0.46 -9.32
N ILE A 1188 0.31 -0.72 -8.74
CA ILE A 1188 0.58 -0.86 -7.30
C ILE A 1188 2.10 -0.85 -7.10
N GLU A 1189 2.56 -0.09 -6.11
CA GLU A 1189 3.99 0.00 -5.79
C GLU A 1189 4.61 -1.39 -5.59
N LYS A 1190 5.79 -1.63 -6.20
CA LYS A 1190 6.46 -2.95 -6.15
C LYS A 1190 6.78 -3.43 -4.72
N GLU A 1191 6.83 -2.52 -3.76
CA GLU A 1191 7.13 -2.80 -2.35
C GLU A 1191 5.87 -3.13 -1.53
N SER A 1192 4.69 -2.82 -2.06
CA SER A 1192 3.42 -3.21 -1.46
C SER A 1192 3.26 -4.73 -1.49
N LEU A 1193 2.67 -5.25 -0.42
CA LEU A 1193 2.24 -6.64 -0.31
C LEU A 1193 1.31 -7.03 -1.46
N ASN A 1194 0.45 -6.11 -1.87
CA ASN A 1194 -0.55 -6.27 -2.93
C ASN A 1194 -0.01 -5.89 -4.32
N SER A 1195 1.31 -5.77 -4.50
CA SER A 1195 1.93 -5.63 -5.83
C SER A 1195 1.59 -6.80 -6.76
N VAL A 1196 1.24 -7.96 -6.20
CA VAL A 1196 0.67 -9.10 -6.90
C VAL A 1196 -0.76 -9.29 -6.41
N LEU A 1197 -1.73 -8.74 -7.15
CA LEU A 1197 -3.14 -8.96 -6.88
C LEU A 1197 -3.63 -10.22 -7.61
N LEU A 1198 -4.12 -11.18 -6.83
CA LEU A 1198 -4.77 -12.38 -7.33
C LEU A 1198 -6.20 -12.42 -6.80
N ASP A 1199 -7.15 -12.66 -7.67
CA ASP A 1199 -8.53 -12.87 -7.29
C ASP A 1199 -8.68 -14.21 -6.54
N THR A 1200 -8.94 -14.15 -5.24
CA THR A 1200 -9.19 -15.35 -4.43
C THR A 1200 -10.60 -15.91 -4.64
N ASN A 1201 -11.52 -15.12 -5.18
CA ASN A 1201 -12.94 -15.45 -5.35
C ASN A 1201 -13.45 -14.95 -6.72
N PRO A 1202 -12.93 -15.47 -7.85
CA PRO A 1202 -13.32 -15.03 -9.18
C PRO A 1202 -14.83 -15.26 -9.46
N GLN A 1203 -15.42 -16.26 -8.81
CA GLN A 1203 -16.83 -16.61 -8.91
C GLN A 1203 -17.78 -15.62 -8.23
N ASN A 1204 -17.26 -14.73 -7.37
CA ASN A 1204 -18.07 -13.70 -6.74
C ASN A 1204 -18.31 -12.56 -7.74
N THR A 1205 -19.58 -12.27 -8.01
CA THR A 1205 -20.00 -11.26 -9.00
C THR A 1205 -19.95 -9.82 -8.49
N HIS A 1206 -19.95 -9.63 -7.16
CA HIS A 1206 -19.86 -8.32 -6.50
C HIS A 1206 -18.45 -7.70 -6.56
N GLU A 1207 -18.39 -6.39 -6.42
CA GLU A 1207 -17.17 -5.60 -6.50
C GLU A 1207 -16.31 -5.76 -5.25
N LYS A 1208 -14.99 -5.81 -5.45
CA LYS A 1208 -13.99 -5.82 -4.37
C LYS A 1208 -13.44 -4.40 -4.18
N LEU A 1209 -12.91 -4.12 -3.01
CA LEU A 1209 -12.32 -2.82 -2.69
C LEU A 1209 -10.84 -2.97 -2.32
N LEU A 1210 -9.99 -2.19 -2.99
CA LEU A 1210 -8.61 -1.91 -2.60
C LEU A 1210 -8.52 -0.45 -2.16
N VAL A 1211 -7.96 -0.20 -0.98
CA VAL A 1211 -7.73 1.15 -0.46
C VAL A 1211 -6.24 1.44 -0.49
N ALA A 1212 -5.83 2.60 -1.01
CA ALA A 1212 -4.44 3.04 -0.98
C ALA A 1212 -4.22 4.14 0.06
N GLY A 1213 -3.16 4.03 0.87
CA GLY A 1213 -2.80 5.07 1.84
C GLY A 1213 -2.41 6.40 1.19
N CYS A 1214 -1.78 6.34 0.02
CA CYS A 1214 -1.54 7.50 -0.83
C CYS A 1214 -1.46 7.13 -2.32
N VAL A 1215 -1.67 8.13 -3.16
CA VAL A 1215 -1.66 8.00 -4.62
C VAL A 1215 -0.73 9.05 -5.21
N ASN A 1216 0.21 8.61 -6.04
CA ASN A 1216 1.07 9.49 -6.82
C ASN A 1216 0.78 9.36 -8.29
N GLU A 1217 1.04 10.41 -9.05
CA GLU A 1217 1.04 10.35 -10.50
C GLU A 1217 2.48 10.25 -11.04
N THR A 1218 2.65 9.52 -12.13
CA THR A 1218 3.90 9.49 -12.90
C THR A 1218 3.85 10.53 -14.02
N SER A 1219 5.00 10.93 -14.56
CA SER A 1219 5.07 11.82 -15.72
C SER A 1219 4.30 11.34 -16.96
N ASN A 1220 3.97 10.04 -17.03
CA ASN A 1220 3.22 9.42 -18.14
C ASN A 1220 1.73 9.23 -17.80
N SER A 1221 1.18 10.00 -16.86
CA SER A 1221 -0.22 9.95 -16.42
C SER A 1221 -0.71 8.58 -15.94
N ARG A 1222 0.16 7.83 -15.27
CA ARG A 1222 -0.19 6.59 -14.56
C ARG A 1222 -0.24 6.85 -13.06
N LEU A 1223 -1.23 6.28 -12.38
CA LEU A 1223 -1.38 6.35 -10.93
C LEU A 1223 -0.56 5.24 -10.27
N ILE A 1224 0.17 5.58 -9.21
CA ILE A 1224 0.86 4.64 -8.34
C ILE A 1224 0.13 4.60 -7.00
N ALA A 1225 -0.55 3.49 -6.71
CA ALA A 1225 -1.16 3.21 -5.42
C ALA A 1225 -0.09 2.65 -4.45
N ARG A 1226 0.06 3.29 -3.29
CA ARG A 1226 1.02 2.91 -2.24
C ARG A 1226 0.30 2.58 -0.94
N MET A 1227 0.99 1.87 -0.04
CA MET A 1227 0.48 1.48 1.30
C MET A 1227 -0.94 0.91 1.23
N THR A 1228 -1.08 -0.15 0.45
CA THR A 1228 -2.38 -0.65 0.01
C THR A 1228 -2.97 -1.68 0.96
N THR A 1229 -4.29 -1.72 1.03
CA THR A 1229 -5.07 -2.65 1.85
C THR A 1229 -6.21 -3.24 1.03
N MET A 1230 -6.19 -4.56 0.85
CA MET A 1230 -7.35 -5.28 0.32
C MET A 1230 -8.42 -5.37 1.41
N MET A 1231 -9.62 -4.87 1.10
CA MET A 1231 -10.73 -4.88 2.03
C MET A 1231 -11.37 -6.29 2.12
N PRO A 1232 -12.08 -6.61 3.21
CA PRO A 1232 -12.77 -7.90 3.34
C PRO A 1232 -13.73 -8.16 2.18
N ASN A 1233 -13.89 -9.44 1.81
CA ASN A 1233 -14.77 -9.86 0.73
C ASN A 1233 -16.25 -9.89 1.18
N ILE A 1234 -16.81 -8.72 1.44
CA ILE A 1234 -18.21 -8.50 1.84
C ILE A 1234 -18.97 -7.90 0.64
N PRO A 1235 -20.14 -8.43 0.24
CA PRO A 1235 -20.94 -7.84 -0.84
C PRO A 1235 -21.28 -6.37 -0.58
N GLY A 1236 -21.12 -5.52 -1.60
CA GLY A 1236 -21.42 -4.08 -1.50
C GLY A 1236 -20.50 -3.26 -0.63
N LEU A 1237 -19.37 -3.82 -0.18
CA LEU A 1237 -18.44 -3.09 0.68
C LEU A 1237 -17.94 -1.75 0.09
N PRO A 1238 -17.65 -1.61 -1.22
CA PRO A 1238 -17.33 -0.30 -1.80
C PRO A 1238 -18.43 0.75 -1.56
N ALA A 1239 -19.70 0.36 -1.77
CA ALA A 1239 -20.84 1.24 -1.56
C ALA A 1239 -21.04 1.57 -0.08
N LEU A 1240 -20.93 0.58 0.81
CA LEU A 1240 -21.06 0.77 2.26
C LEU A 1240 -19.97 1.68 2.82
N MET A 1241 -18.70 1.47 2.46
CA MET A 1241 -17.60 2.33 2.91
C MET A 1241 -17.77 3.77 2.43
N THR A 1242 -18.24 3.93 1.19
CA THR A 1242 -18.57 5.25 0.62
C THR A 1242 -19.68 5.94 1.40
N LEU A 1243 -20.79 5.25 1.69
CA LEU A 1243 -21.89 5.81 2.47
C LEU A 1243 -21.46 6.11 3.93
N ILE A 1244 -20.57 5.32 4.53
CA ILE A 1244 -20.13 5.58 5.91
C ILE A 1244 -19.21 6.81 5.97
N PHE A 1245 -18.26 6.96 5.02
CA PHE A 1245 -17.17 7.94 5.16
C PHE A 1245 -17.20 9.13 4.21
N ALA A 1246 -18.00 9.10 3.14
CA ALA A 1246 -18.07 10.23 2.22
C ALA A 1246 -18.68 11.47 2.91
N PRO A 1247 -18.14 12.67 2.65
CA PRO A 1247 -18.68 13.90 3.21
C PRO A 1247 -20.07 14.22 2.65
N THR A 1248 -20.33 13.93 1.38
CA THR A 1248 -21.67 13.95 0.79
C THR A 1248 -21.77 12.83 -0.24
N CYS A 1249 -22.97 12.25 -0.36
CA CYS A 1249 -23.24 11.21 -1.33
C CYS A 1249 -24.65 11.40 -1.90
N LEU A 1250 -24.75 11.44 -3.23
CA LEU A 1250 -25.99 11.34 -3.98
C LEU A 1250 -26.24 9.87 -4.30
N VAL A 1251 -27.34 9.34 -3.77
CA VAL A 1251 -27.82 8.00 -4.08
C VAL A 1251 -28.62 8.06 -5.38
N LYS A 1252 -28.13 7.37 -6.42
CA LYS A 1252 -28.78 7.27 -7.73
C LYS A 1252 -29.73 6.08 -7.75
N LYS A 1253 -30.92 6.31 -8.28
CA LYS A 1253 -31.97 5.30 -8.41
C LYS A 1253 -32.19 4.91 -9.86
N ASP A 1254 -32.80 3.76 -10.10
CA ASP A 1254 -33.32 3.41 -11.41
C ASP A 1254 -34.45 4.38 -11.84
N PRO A 1255 -34.79 4.45 -13.14
CA PRO A 1255 -35.84 5.35 -13.65
C PRO A 1255 -37.21 5.19 -12.99
N ASP A 1256 -37.53 3.98 -12.52
CA ASP A 1256 -38.78 3.66 -11.83
C ASP A 1256 -38.74 3.97 -10.32
N GLU A 1257 -37.59 4.45 -9.81
CA GLU A 1257 -37.30 4.71 -8.39
C GLU A 1257 -37.54 3.51 -7.45
N THR A 1258 -37.39 2.30 -7.95
CA THR A 1258 -37.63 1.05 -7.20
C THR A 1258 -36.40 0.55 -6.45
N ARG A 1259 -35.20 0.94 -6.89
CA ARG A 1259 -33.93 0.47 -6.32
C ARG A 1259 -32.81 1.49 -6.48
N VAL A 1260 -31.82 1.38 -5.61
CA VAL A 1260 -30.55 2.10 -5.72
C VAL A 1260 -29.66 1.43 -6.76
N VAL A 1261 -29.08 2.21 -7.67
CA VAL A 1261 -28.24 1.69 -8.78
C VAL A 1261 -26.82 2.23 -8.79
N GLY A 1262 -26.57 3.38 -8.16
CA GLY A 1262 -25.25 4.00 -8.13
C GLY A 1262 -25.09 5.00 -7.00
N LEU A 1263 -23.84 5.34 -6.69
CA LEU A 1263 -23.47 6.37 -5.74
C LEU A 1263 -22.56 7.38 -6.44
N LEU A 1264 -22.82 8.66 -6.20
CA LEU A 1264 -21.88 9.73 -6.48
C LEU A 1264 -21.50 10.39 -5.17
N ALA A 1265 -20.24 10.24 -4.77
CA ALA A 1265 -19.70 10.75 -3.52
C ALA A 1265 -18.69 11.86 -3.79
N GLY A 1266 -18.62 12.84 -2.90
CA GLY A 1266 -17.76 14.01 -3.04
C GLY A 1266 -18.21 15.12 -2.11
N LEU A 1267 -17.79 16.36 -2.39
CA LEU A 1267 -18.20 17.52 -1.58
C LEU A 1267 -19.64 17.99 -1.85
N GLY A 1268 -20.26 17.48 -2.91
CA GLY A 1268 -21.58 17.89 -3.37
C GLY A 1268 -21.51 19.07 -4.34
N THR A 1269 -22.61 19.80 -4.44
CA THR A 1269 -22.76 20.93 -5.36
C THR A 1269 -22.70 22.27 -4.64
N ASP A 1270 -22.18 23.29 -5.30
CA ASP A 1270 -22.27 24.68 -4.82
C ASP A 1270 -23.75 25.10 -4.83
N PRO A 1271 -24.33 25.51 -3.70
CA PRO A 1271 -25.74 25.92 -3.63
C PRO A 1271 -26.10 27.10 -4.56
N ARG A 1272 -25.12 27.89 -5.01
CA ARG A 1272 -25.31 29.08 -5.86
C ARG A 1272 -25.34 28.74 -7.34
N THR A 1273 -24.46 27.86 -7.80
CA THR A 1273 -24.32 27.50 -9.23
C THR A 1273 -24.98 26.17 -9.57
N GLY A 1274 -25.13 25.28 -8.58
CA GLY A 1274 -25.58 23.89 -8.78
C GLY A 1274 -24.50 22.97 -9.34
N GLU A 1275 -23.28 23.47 -9.59
CA GLU A 1275 -22.16 22.70 -10.12
C GLU A 1275 -21.40 21.95 -9.02
N SER A 1276 -20.68 20.89 -9.38
CA SER A 1276 -19.84 20.17 -8.42
C SER A 1276 -18.79 21.10 -7.81
N MET A 1277 -18.62 21.03 -6.49
CA MET A 1277 -17.62 21.84 -5.79
C MET A 1277 -16.19 21.37 -6.06
N TYR A 1278 -16.02 20.05 -6.22
CA TYR A 1278 -14.70 19.44 -6.42
C TYR A 1278 -14.80 18.24 -7.38
N PRO A 1279 -15.17 18.49 -8.65
CA PRO A 1279 -15.47 17.44 -9.62
C PRO A 1279 -14.31 16.48 -9.82
N GLU A 1280 -13.07 16.94 -9.69
CA GLU A 1280 -11.88 16.14 -9.89
C GLU A 1280 -11.73 15.00 -8.87
N HIS A 1281 -12.32 15.19 -7.69
CA HIS A 1281 -12.34 14.25 -6.59
C HIS A 1281 -13.70 13.56 -6.39
N ASP A 1282 -14.69 13.89 -7.23
CA ASP A 1282 -15.96 13.17 -7.21
C ASP A 1282 -15.71 11.69 -7.55
N MET A 1283 -16.28 10.83 -6.72
CA MET A 1283 -16.13 9.38 -6.77
C MET A 1283 -17.45 8.76 -7.20
N SER A 1284 -17.42 7.97 -8.27
CA SER A 1284 -18.61 7.29 -8.80
C SER A 1284 -18.48 5.79 -8.63
N LEU A 1285 -19.52 5.16 -8.09
CA LEU A 1285 -19.60 3.72 -7.85
C LEU A 1285 -20.94 3.17 -8.33
N ALA A 1286 -20.90 2.01 -8.99
CA ALA A 1286 -22.11 1.22 -9.17
C ALA A 1286 -22.47 0.51 -7.84
N VAL A 1287 -23.76 0.38 -7.56
CA VAL A 1287 -24.23 -0.35 -6.39
C VAL A 1287 -24.65 -1.75 -6.81
N ASP A 1288 -23.96 -2.75 -6.26
CA ASP A 1288 -24.11 -4.18 -6.59
C ASP A 1288 -24.91 -4.96 -5.54
N ILE A 1289 -25.55 -4.27 -4.60
CA ILE A 1289 -26.39 -4.82 -3.54
C ILE A 1289 -27.70 -4.04 -3.43
N ALA A 1290 -28.76 -4.66 -2.92
CA ALA A 1290 -29.95 -3.91 -2.52
C ALA A 1290 -29.65 -3.07 -1.27
N ILE A 1291 -29.89 -1.77 -1.35
CA ILE A 1291 -29.81 -0.82 -0.23
C ILE A 1291 -31.21 -0.26 -0.02
N ASP A 1292 -31.72 -0.37 1.22
CA ASP A 1292 -33.04 0.08 1.61
C ASP A 1292 -33.00 1.19 2.70
N ASP A 1293 -34.19 1.62 3.16
CA ASP A 1293 -34.30 2.66 4.19
C ASP A 1293 -33.73 2.21 5.55
N ASP A 1294 -33.72 0.91 5.85
CA ASP A 1294 -33.14 0.37 7.09
C ASP A 1294 -31.60 0.44 7.05
N ASP A 1295 -30.99 0.24 5.88
CA ASP A 1295 -29.56 0.48 5.67
C ASP A 1295 -29.19 1.96 5.89
N ILE A 1296 -29.96 2.87 5.30
CA ILE A 1296 -29.73 4.31 5.48
C ILE A 1296 -29.94 4.74 6.94
N ALA A 1297 -30.94 4.19 7.63
CA ALA A 1297 -31.18 4.47 9.04
C ALA A 1297 -29.99 4.06 9.92
N ASP A 1298 -29.47 2.85 9.72
CA ASP A 1298 -28.32 2.33 10.48
C ASP A 1298 -27.02 3.10 10.15
N ILE A 1299 -26.80 3.44 8.88
CA ILE A 1299 -25.65 4.25 8.45
C ILE A 1299 -25.74 5.66 9.04
N ASN A 1300 -26.91 6.29 9.03
CA ASN A 1300 -27.11 7.61 9.65
C ASN A 1300 -26.89 7.56 11.16
N ALA A 1301 -27.35 6.50 11.83
CA ALA A 1301 -27.10 6.33 13.25
C ALA A 1301 -25.60 6.18 13.57
N LEU A 1302 -24.86 5.44 12.73
CA LEU A 1302 -23.40 5.35 12.82
C LEU A 1302 -22.74 6.73 12.59
N ARG A 1303 -23.06 7.43 11.50
CA ARG A 1303 -22.52 8.76 11.16
C ARG A 1303 -22.76 9.78 12.26
N TYR A 1304 -24.00 9.87 12.77
CA TYR A 1304 -24.35 10.74 13.89
C TYR A 1304 -23.54 10.42 15.15
N THR A 1305 -23.35 9.14 15.45
CA THR A 1305 -22.58 8.69 16.62
C THR A 1305 -21.09 9.05 16.46
N MET A 1306 -20.52 8.87 15.27
CA MET A 1306 -19.14 9.27 14.95
C MET A 1306 -18.95 10.79 15.10
N ASP A 1307 -19.84 11.59 14.52
CA ASP A 1307 -19.80 13.06 14.65
C ASP A 1307 -19.95 13.51 16.10
N SER A 1308 -20.79 12.83 16.89
CA SER A 1308 -20.96 13.13 18.33
C SER A 1308 -19.64 12.96 19.11
N ILE A 1309 -18.85 11.93 18.78
CA ILE A 1309 -17.50 11.73 19.36
C ILE A 1309 -16.55 12.84 18.90
N LEU A 1310 -16.59 13.20 17.62
CA LEU A 1310 -15.72 14.23 17.04
C LEU A 1310 -16.09 15.67 17.46
N HIS A 1311 -17.32 15.92 17.93
CA HIS A 1311 -17.72 17.19 18.52
C HIS A 1311 -17.52 17.26 20.04
N GLY A 1312 -17.37 16.11 20.71
CA GLY A 1312 -17.23 16.05 22.17
C GLY A 1312 -15.86 16.51 22.70
N GLY A 1313 -14.86 16.61 21.84
CA GLY A 1313 -13.58 17.21 22.19
C GLY A 1313 -13.62 18.73 22.07
N HIS A 1314 -13.58 19.42 23.22
CA HIS A 1314 -13.24 20.85 23.39
C HIS A 1314 -13.65 21.88 22.31
N ASN A 1315 -14.53 22.80 22.72
CA ASN A 1315 -14.31 24.24 22.61
C ASN A 1315 -14.51 24.82 24.02
N GLU A 1316 -13.93 25.97 24.37
CA GLU A 1316 -14.16 26.65 25.66
C GLU A 1316 -15.66 26.90 25.98
N GLN A 1317 -16.53 26.71 24.99
CA GLN A 1317 -17.98 26.91 25.07
C GLN A 1317 -18.79 25.60 25.12
N THR A 1318 -18.17 24.42 25.01
CA THR A 1318 -18.90 23.13 25.04
C THR A 1318 -18.63 22.42 26.37
N PRO A 1319 -19.64 22.19 27.24
CA PRO A 1319 -19.44 21.36 28.42
C PRO A 1319 -19.00 19.96 28.01
N MET A 1320 -17.94 19.46 28.64
CA MET A 1320 -17.41 18.11 28.45
C MET A 1320 -18.55 17.09 28.43
N PHE A 1321 -18.67 16.33 27.34
CA PHE A 1321 -19.25 15.00 27.43
C PHE A 1321 -18.39 14.24 28.45
N GLY A 1322 -18.92 13.96 29.65
CA GLY A 1322 -18.17 13.20 30.65
C GLY A 1322 -17.71 11.88 30.05
N GLU A 1323 -16.55 11.34 30.46
CA GLU A 1323 -15.93 10.16 29.82
C GLU A 1323 -16.93 9.01 29.60
N TYR A 1324 -17.80 8.75 30.57
CA TYR A 1324 -18.91 7.78 30.49
C TYR A 1324 -19.78 7.89 29.23
N SER A 1325 -19.98 9.10 28.70
CA SER A 1325 -20.78 9.31 27.49
C SER A 1325 -20.02 8.94 26.21
N ILE A 1326 -18.71 9.16 26.14
CA ILE A 1326 -17.89 8.77 24.99
C ILE A 1326 -17.77 7.24 24.92
N GLU A 1327 -17.58 6.55 26.05
CA GLU A 1327 -17.52 5.08 26.07
C GLU A 1327 -18.82 4.48 25.51
N SER A 1328 -19.98 5.02 25.91
CA SER A 1328 -21.28 4.58 25.41
C SER A 1328 -21.45 4.82 23.90
N LEU A 1329 -20.97 5.95 23.39
CA LEU A 1329 -20.99 6.24 21.95
C LEU A 1329 -20.07 5.28 21.18
N MET A 1330 -18.88 4.97 21.70
CA MET A 1330 -17.97 4.00 21.09
C MET A 1330 -18.57 2.58 21.00
N VAL A 1331 -19.30 2.14 22.03
CA VAL A 1331 -20.05 0.87 21.98
C VAL A 1331 -21.12 0.91 20.88
N LYS A 1332 -21.86 2.03 20.75
CA LYS A 1332 -22.83 2.20 19.67
C LYS A 1332 -22.19 2.20 18.28
N VAL A 1333 -21.02 2.83 18.11
CA VAL A 1333 -20.25 2.78 16.85
C VAL A 1333 -19.97 1.33 16.46
N LYS A 1334 -19.50 0.51 17.42
CA LYS A 1334 -19.28 -0.92 17.22
C LYS A 1334 -20.57 -1.65 16.83
N ASP A 1335 -21.65 -1.44 17.58
CA ASP A 1335 -22.92 -2.14 17.37
C ASP A 1335 -23.51 -1.84 15.99
N TYR A 1336 -23.54 -0.57 15.57
CA TYR A 1336 -24.02 -0.19 14.25
C TYR A 1336 -23.11 -0.71 13.13
N LEU A 1337 -21.79 -0.64 13.30
CA LEU A 1337 -20.87 -1.16 12.29
C LEU A 1337 -21.06 -2.68 12.08
N ILE A 1338 -21.12 -3.45 13.16
CA ILE A 1338 -21.34 -4.90 13.09
C ILE A 1338 -22.69 -5.19 12.43
N LYS A 1339 -23.76 -4.48 12.83
CA LYS A 1339 -25.10 -4.62 12.25
C LYS A 1339 -25.08 -4.38 10.74
N ILE A 1340 -24.39 -3.33 10.27
CA ILE A 1340 -24.29 -2.99 8.84
C ILE A 1340 -23.49 -4.06 8.07
N LEU A 1341 -22.34 -4.51 8.60
CA LEU A 1341 -21.45 -5.45 7.93
C LEU A 1341 -22.00 -6.88 7.87
N GLN A 1342 -22.83 -7.28 8.84
CA GLN A 1342 -23.41 -8.64 8.90
C GLN A 1342 -24.77 -8.77 8.21
N ARG A 1343 -25.42 -7.66 7.84
CA ARG A 1343 -26.71 -7.71 7.13
C ARG A 1343 -26.54 -8.36 5.76
N ASP A 1344 -27.34 -9.41 5.52
CA ASP A 1344 -27.42 -10.09 4.22
C ASP A 1344 -28.20 -9.22 3.24
N ARG A 1345 -27.67 -9.05 2.03
CA ARG A 1345 -28.22 -8.16 1.01
C ARG A 1345 -28.28 -8.87 -0.34
N PRO A 1346 -29.42 -8.84 -1.05
CA PRO A 1346 -29.50 -9.36 -2.40
C PRO A 1346 -28.52 -8.65 -3.35
N ILE A 1347 -27.78 -9.41 -4.14
CA ILE A 1347 -26.88 -8.89 -5.18
C ILE A 1347 -27.71 -8.26 -6.32
N GLN A 1348 -27.18 -7.22 -6.95
CA GLN A 1348 -27.74 -6.54 -8.12
C GLN A 1348 -26.64 -6.28 -9.16
N ASP A 1349 -27.01 -6.18 -10.44
CA ASP A 1349 -26.07 -5.72 -11.49
C ASP A 1349 -26.49 -4.36 -12.04
N ASN A 1350 -25.75 -3.31 -11.63
CA ASN A 1350 -26.00 -1.92 -12.02
C ASN A 1350 -24.74 -1.26 -12.63
N ARG A 1351 -23.83 -2.04 -13.22
CA ARG A 1351 -22.53 -1.54 -13.73
C ARG A 1351 -22.63 -0.47 -14.82
N SER A 1352 -23.75 -0.39 -15.55
CA SER A 1352 -24.01 0.71 -16.50
C SER A 1352 -24.01 2.10 -15.85
N MET A 1353 -24.16 2.17 -14.52
CA MET A 1353 -24.11 3.39 -13.72
C MET A 1353 -22.72 3.72 -13.18
N ALA A 1354 -21.72 2.86 -13.40
CA ALA A 1354 -20.34 3.17 -13.05
C ALA A 1354 -19.87 4.39 -13.86
N HIS A 1355 -19.09 5.27 -13.22
CA HIS A 1355 -18.51 6.47 -13.83
C HIS A 1355 -19.52 7.53 -14.28
N ASP A 1356 -20.74 7.53 -13.73
CA ASP A 1356 -21.63 8.69 -13.83
C ASP A 1356 -21.32 9.70 -12.71
N PHE A 1357 -20.66 10.79 -13.07
CA PHE A 1357 -20.26 11.90 -12.18
C PHE A 1357 -21.25 13.08 -12.20
N SER A 1358 -22.44 12.93 -12.77
CA SER A 1358 -23.47 13.97 -12.73
C SER A 1358 -24.16 14.05 -11.37
N TRP A 1359 -24.15 15.24 -10.75
CA TRP A 1359 -24.94 15.55 -9.55
C TRP A 1359 -26.41 15.90 -9.86
N VAL A 1360 -26.80 15.97 -11.14
CA VAL A 1360 -28.17 16.30 -11.55
C VAL A 1360 -29.09 15.12 -11.24
N LYS A 1361 -30.21 15.37 -10.54
CA LYS A 1361 -31.28 14.37 -10.38
C LYS A 1361 -32.02 14.25 -11.72
N GLU A 1362 -31.96 13.10 -12.37
CA GLU A 1362 -32.75 12.79 -13.58
C GLU A 1362 -34.25 12.65 -13.21
N ASN A 1363 -34.92 13.78 -12.95
CA ASN A 1363 -36.36 14.05 -13.03
C ASN A 1363 -36.74 15.23 -12.10
N PRO A 1364 -36.74 16.48 -12.58
CA PRO A 1364 -37.27 17.61 -11.81
C PRO A 1364 -38.81 17.60 -11.69
N SER A 1365 -39.54 16.82 -12.49
CA SER A 1365 -40.99 17.01 -12.73
C SER A 1365 -41.94 16.51 -11.64
N THR A 1366 -41.47 15.85 -10.56
CA THR A 1366 -42.35 15.36 -9.48
C THR A 1366 -41.93 15.76 -8.06
N SER A 1367 -41.08 16.79 -7.88
CA SER A 1367 -40.77 17.32 -6.54
C SER A 1367 -40.97 18.84 -6.41
N THR A 1368 -42.14 19.34 -6.83
CA THR A 1368 -42.62 20.69 -6.47
C THR A 1368 -43.15 20.79 -5.04
N SER A 1369 -42.99 19.76 -4.19
CA SER A 1369 -43.56 19.74 -2.84
C SER A 1369 -42.65 19.15 -1.75
N SER A 1370 -41.34 19.42 -1.77
CA SER A 1370 -40.51 19.22 -0.55
C SER A 1370 -39.22 20.04 -0.46
N GLN A 1371 -39.04 21.10 -1.26
CA GLN A 1371 -38.13 22.19 -0.87
C GLN A 1371 -38.84 23.13 0.12
N LYS A 1372 -39.32 22.60 1.25
CA LYS A 1372 -39.46 23.42 2.44
C LYS A 1372 -38.05 23.83 2.81
N ARG A 1373 -37.66 25.06 2.42
CA ARG A 1373 -36.54 25.78 3.00
C ARG A 1373 -36.72 25.75 4.52
N LEU A 1374 -36.08 24.79 5.19
CA LEU A 1374 -35.88 24.85 6.63
C LEU A 1374 -34.95 26.04 6.87
N ARG A 1375 -35.53 27.22 7.04
CA ARG A 1375 -34.94 28.29 7.84
C ARG A 1375 -35.01 27.82 9.30
N SER A 1376 -34.19 26.84 9.65
CA SER A 1376 -33.89 26.55 11.05
C SER A 1376 -32.67 27.40 11.40
N THR A 1377 -32.89 28.49 12.14
CA THR A 1377 -31.86 29.34 12.72
C THR A 1377 -31.29 28.79 14.04
N ALA A 1378 -31.55 27.52 14.37
CA ALA A 1378 -30.85 26.84 15.46
C ALA A 1378 -29.52 26.29 14.94
N ILE A 1379 -28.41 26.84 15.44
CA ILE A 1379 -27.05 26.35 15.21
C ILE A 1379 -26.94 25.01 15.94
N ASP A 1380 -27.35 23.94 15.27
CA ASP A 1380 -27.41 22.59 15.82
C ASP A 1380 -26.44 21.69 15.04
N ILE A 1381 -26.04 20.57 15.64
CA ILE A 1381 -25.02 19.60 15.19
C ILE A 1381 -25.13 19.28 13.68
N TYR A 1382 -26.34 19.35 13.13
CA TYR A 1382 -26.65 19.21 11.70
C TYR A 1382 -25.93 20.19 10.75
N THR A 1383 -25.54 21.39 11.21
CA THR A 1383 -24.87 22.39 10.36
C THR A 1383 -23.34 22.25 10.33
N LYS A 1384 -22.77 21.60 11.35
CA LYS A 1384 -21.31 21.42 11.53
C LYS A 1384 -20.84 19.96 11.42
N ALA A 1385 -21.72 19.06 11.01
CA ALA A 1385 -21.44 17.63 10.85
C ALA A 1385 -20.30 17.39 9.85
N ILE A 1386 -19.31 16.57 10.26
CA ILE A 1386 -18.25 16.08 9.36
C ILE A 1386 -18.81 14.97 8.46
N PHE A 1387 -19.77 14.20 9.00
CA PHE A 1387 -20.50 13.15 8.30
C PHE A 1387 -22.01 13.48 8.20
N PRO A 1388 -22.42 14.43 7.34
CA PRO A 1388 -23.82 14.78 7.12
C PRO A 1388 -24.73 13.56 6.90
N LEU A 1389 -25.93 13.60 7.49
CA LEU A 1389 -26.90 12.50 7.41
C LEU A 1389 -27.60 12.46 6.04
N TYR A 1390 -27.89 11.26 5.56
CA TYR A 1390 -28.65 11.04 4.33
C TYR A 1390 -30.16 11.15 4.57
N HIS A 1391 -30.88 11.56 3.53
CA HIS A 1391 -32.33 11.48 3.53
C HIS A 1391 -32.79 10.04 3.28
N ASN A 1392 -34.02 9.71 3.70
CA ASN A 1392 -34.66 8.44 3.33
C ASN A 1392 -34.64 8.25 1.81
N LEU A 1393 -34.43 7.01 1.38
CA LEU A 1393 -34.40 6.65 -0.02
C LEU A 1393 -35.75 6.93 -0.67
N ASN A 1394 -36.87 6.67 0.01
CA ASN A 1394 -38.22 6.77 -0.58
C ASN A 1394 -38.29 5.94 -1.88
N LEU A 1395 -37.97 4.65 -1.80
CA LEU A 1395 -38.10 3.72 -2.93
C LEU A 1395 -39.57 3.38 -3.18
N ARG A 1396 -39.95 3.27 -4.46
CA ARG A 1396 -41.30 2.88 -4.86
C ARG A 1396 -41.38 1.35 -4.97
N PRO A 1397 -42.52 0.72 -4.61
CA PRO A 1397 -42.73 -0.68 -4.93
C PRO A 1397 -42.76 -0.90 -6.45
N MET A 1398 -42.25 -2.03 -6.94
CA MET A 1398 -42.39 -2.41 -8.35
C MET A 1398 -43.87 -2.44 -8.75
N THR A 1399 -44.20 -1.90 -9.93
CA THR A 1399 -45.57 -1.90 -10.44
C THR A 1399 -46.02 -3.32 -10.81
N ALA A 1400 -47.33 -3.59 -10.67
CA ALA A 1400 -47.89 -4.90 -11.03
C ALA A 1400 -47.63 -5.26 -12.50
N ASP A 1401 -47.78 -4.29 -13.41
CA ASP A 1401 -47.51 -4.47 -14.84
C ASP A 1401 -46.05 -4.84 -15.12
N ARG A 1402 -45.10 -4.24 -14.39
CA ARG A 1402 -43.67 -4.56 -14.52
C ARG A 1402 -43.37 -5.96 -14.00
N MET A 1403 -43.97 -6.35 -12.88
CA MET A 1403 -43.84 -7.72 -12.36
C MET A 1403 -44.38 -8.74 -13.36
N GLU A 1404 -45.53 -8.48 -13.98
CA GLU A 1404 -46.11 -9.38 -14.98
C GLU A 1404 -45.28 -9.44 -16.26
N PHE A 1405 -44.77 -8.31 -16.73
CA PHE A 1405 -43.81 -8.26 -17.84
C PHE A 1405 -42.56 -9.10 -17.56
N LEU A 1406 -41.97 -8.98 -16.35
CA LEU A 1406 -40.78 -9.75 -15.98
C LEU A 1406 -41.07 -11.25 -15.89
N ARG A 1407 -42.25 -11.65 -15.38
CA ARG A 1407 -42.67 -13.06 -15.37
C ARG A 1407 -42.81 -13.62 -16.77
N GLN A 1408 -43.47 -12.89 -17.67
CA GLN A 1408 -43.62 -13.30 -19.07
C GLN A 1408 -42.25 -13.39 -19.76
N HIS A 1409 -41.36 -12.42 -19.51
CA HIS A 1409 -40.01 -12.47 -20.05
C HIS A 1409 -39.21 -13.68 -19.56
N CYS A 1410 -39.26 -14.02 -18.26
CA CYS A 1410 -38.65 -15.24 -17.74
C CYS A 1410 -39.22 -16.49 -18.40
N LYS A 1411 -40.55 -16.57 -18.57
CA LYS A 1411 -41.21 -17.65 -19.28
C LYS A 1411 -40.68 -17.81 -20.71
N ASP A 1412 -40.53 -16.71 -21.44
CA ASP A 1412 -40.01 -16.70 -22.81
C ASP A 1412 -38.54 -17.16 -22.87
N LEU A 1413 -37.71 -16.74 -21.91
CA LEU A 1413 -36.32 -17.21 -21.80
C LEU A 1413 -36.25 -18.72 -21.53
N HIS A 1414 -37.06 -19.25 -20.60
CA HIS A 1414 -37.10 -20.69 -20.31
C HIS A 1414 -37.53 -21.49 -21.53
N LEU A 1415 -38.55 -21.02 -22.26
CA LEU A 1415 -38.98 -21.62 -23.52
C LEU A 1415 -37.86 -21.61 -24.58
N LEU A 1416 -37.08 -20.53 -24.67
CA LEU A 1416 -35.95 -20.43 -25.60
C LEU A 1416 -34.91 -21.52 -25.35
N THR A 1417 -34.54 -21.82 -24.11
CA THR A 1417 -33.58 -22.92 -23.82
C THR A 1417 -34.12 -24.33 -24.09
N GLN A 1418 -35.43 -24.51 -24.00
CA GLN A 1418 -36.09 -25.79 -24.34
C GLN A 1418 -36.25 -25.95 -25.86
N SER A 1419 -36.38 -24.82 -26.56
CA SER A 1419 -36.46 -24.79 -28.01
C SER A 1419 -35.06 -24.94 -28.63
N ARG A 1420 -34.91 -25.73 -29.69
CA ARG A 1420 -33.65 -25.80 -30.47
C ARG A 1420 -33.45 -24.59 -31.39
N VAL A 1421 -34.05 -23.44 -31.04
CA VAL A 1421 -34.01 -22.22 -31.86
C VAL A 1421 -32.71 -21.47 -31.55
N PRO A 1422 -31.89 -21.12 -32.57
CA PRO A 1422 -30.67 -20.37 -32.33
C PRO A 1422 -30.95 -18.96 -31.80
N LEU A 1423 -30.11 -18.50 -30.87
CA LEU A 1423 -30.16 -17.12 -30.38
C LEU A 1423 -29.83 -16.11 -31.50
N PRO A 1424 -30.41 -14.90 -31.47
CA PRO A 1424 -30.12 -13.85 -32.44
C PRO A 1424 -28.64 -13.42 -32.38
N LYS A 1425 -28.09 -12.96 -33.52
CA LYS A 1425 -26.72 -12.40 -33.60
C LYS A 1425 -26.60 -11.21 -32.62
N GLY A 1426 -25.77 -11.38 -31.57
CA GLY A 1426 -25.59 -10.40 -30.48
C GLY A 1426 -26.19 -10.82 -29.13
N GLY A 1427 -26.85 -11.98 -29.06
CA GLY A 1427 -27.41 -12.52 -27.82
C GLY A 1427 -28.77 -11.95 -27.43
N ILE A 1428 -29.30 -12.44 -26.30
CA ILE A 1428 -30.54 -11.96 -25.68
C ILE A 1428 -30.25 -11.37 -24.30
N THR A 1429 -30.79 -10.20 -23.99
CA THR A 1429 -30.64 -9.60 -22.65
C THR A 1429 -31.74 -10.08 -21.73
N CYS A 1430 -31.37 -10.77 -20.65
CA CYS A 1430 -32.27 -11.07 -19.55
C CYS A 1430 -32.69 -9.77 -18.86
N ARG A 1431 -33.95 -9.37 -19.01
CA ARG A 1431 -34.51 -8.14 -18.43
C ARG A 1431 -34.70 -8.20 -16.91
N LEU A 1432 -34.65 -9.40 -16.33
CA LEU A 1432 -34.69 -9.60 -14.89
C LEU A 1432 -33.32 -9.28 -14.25
N CYS A 1433 -32.24 -9.84 -14.80
CA CYS A 1433 -30.88 -9.66 -14.27
C CYS A 1433 -30.10 -8.52 -14.96
N ASN A 1434 -30.60 -8.00 -16.07
CA ASN A 1434 -29.93 -7.05 -16.96
C ASN A 1434 -28.59 -7.55 -17.56
N VAL A 1435 -28.54 -8.84 -17.90
CA VAL A 1435 -27.35 -9.53 -18.44
C VAL A 1435 -27.58 -9.93 -19.90
N THR A 1436 -26.61 -9.70 -20.78
CA THR A 1436 -26.66 -10.14 -22.20
C THR A 1436 -26.08 -11.54 -22.37
N LEU A 1437 -26.87 -12.44 -22.92
CA LEU A 1437 -26.59 -13.87 -23.05
C LEU A 1437 -26.36 -14.19 -24.52
N GLU A 1438 -25.10 -14.35 -24.92
CA GLU A 1438 -24.67 -14.44 -26.33
C GLU A 1438 -24.85 -15.84 -26.95
N SER A 1439 -24.91 -16.87 -26.11
CA SER A 1439 -25.01 -18.26 -26.52
C SER A 1439 -26.08 -19.01 -25.70
N ASP A 1440 -26.64 -20.05 -26.30
CA ASP A 1440 -27.59 -20.94 -25.60
C ASP A 1440 -26.94 -21.54 -24.33
N HIS A 1441 -25.64 -21.81 -24.38
CA HIS A 1441 -24.86 -22.23 -23.22
C HIS A 1441 -24.82 -21.18 -22.10
N THR A 1442 -24.54 -19.91 -22.42
CA THR A 1442 -24.57 -18.82 -21.42
C THR A 1442 -25.97 -18.62 -20.86
N LEU A 1443 -27.01 -18.75 -21.68
CA LEU A 1443 -28.41 -18.65 -21.24
C LEU A 1443 -28.76 -19.75 -20.23
N ARG A 1444 -28.30 -20.98 -20.44
CA ARG A 1444 -28.51 -22.09 -19.49
C ARG A 1444 -27.74 -21.89 -18.18
N ILE A 1445 -26.46 -21.53 -18.23
CA ILE A 1445 -25.66 -21.25 -17.02
C ILE A 1445 -26.32 -20.12 -16.22
N HIS A 1446 -26.85 -19.09 -16.90
CA HIS A 1446 -27.53 -17.97 -16.28
C HIS A 1446 -28.75 -18.39 -15.45
N PHE A 1447 -29.54 -19.37 -15.90
CA PHE A 1447 -30.67 -19.89 -15.11
C PHE A 1447 -30.27 -20.63 -13.83
N TYR A 1448 -29.03 -21.10 -13.75
CA TYR A 1448 -28.48 -21.69 -12.54
C TYR A 1448 -27.66 -20.67 -11.74
N SER A 1449 -27.57 -19.41 -12.18
CA SER A 1449 -26.97 -18.35 -11.37
C SER A 1449 -27.90 -18.01 -10.21
N LYS A 1450 -27.30 -17.81 -9.02
CA LYS A 1450 -28.06 -17.49 -7.81
C LYS A 1450 -28.84 -16.20 -7.99
N LEU A 1451 -28.20 -15.19 -8.58
CA LEU A 1451 -28.84 -13.90 -8.88
C LEU A 1451 -30.15 -14.07 -9.66
N HIS A 1452 -30.15 -14.90 -10.70
CA HIS A 1452 -31.36 -15.15 -11.48
C HIS A 1452 -32.44 -15.86 -10.66
N CYS A 1453 -32.07 -16.94 -9.96
CA CYS A 1453 -33.00 -17.70 -9.11
C CYS A 1453 -33.65 -16.83 -8.02
N ASP A 1454 -32.86 -16.01 -7.31
CA ASP A 1454 -33.35 -15.12 -6.26
C ASP A 1454 -34.31 -14.06 -6.82
N LEU A 1455 -34.03 -13.54 -8.02
CA LEU A 1455 -34.90 -12.59 -8.70
C LEU A 1455 -36.18 -13.24 -9.22
N GLU A 1456 -36.12 -14.50 -9.70
CA GLU A 1456 -37.31 -15.27 -10.09
C GLU A 1456 -38.23 -15.53 -8.91
N LEU A 1457 -37.67 -15.85 -7.74
CA LEU A 1457 -38.41 -15.98 -6.49
C LEU A 1457 -39.08 -14.64 -6.11
N LYS A 1458 -38.35 -13.52 -6.20
CA LYS A 1458 -38.90 -12.18 -5.88
C LYS A 1458 -40.08 -11.77 -6.76
N ILE A 1459 -40.08 -12.15 -8.04
CA ILE A 1459 -41.23 -11.90 -8.92
C ILE A 1459 -42.31 -12.97 -8.81
N ASN A 1460 -42.15 -13.98 -7.93
CA ASN A 1460 -43.02 -15.17 -7.81
C ASN A 1460 -43.15 -15.96 -9.12
N TYR A 1461 -42.08 -16.10 -9.90
CA TYR A 1461 -42.06 -16.95 -11.10
C TYR A 1461 -41.84 -18.43 -10.76
N ARG A 1462 -40.83 -18.73 -9.91
CA ARG A 1462 -40.66 -20.05 -9.28
C ARG A 1462 -41.28 -20.01 -7.88
N ARG A 1463 -42.02 -21.05 -7.52
CA ARG A 1463 -42.56 -21.24 -6.16
C ARG A 1463 -41.66 -22.15 -5.35
#